data_AF-A0A516SN07-F1
#
_entry.id   AF-A0A516SN07-F1
#
_cell.length_a   1.000
_cell.length_b   1.000
_cell.length_c   1.000
_cell.angle_alpha   90.00
_cell.angle_beta   90.00
_cell.angle_gamma   90.00
#
_symmetry.space_group_name_H-M   'P 1'
#
loop_
_entity.id
_entity.type
_entity.pdbx_description
1 polymer ?
#
loop_
_entity_poly.entity_id
_entity_poly.type
_entity_poly.pdbx_seq_one_letter_code
_entity_poly.pdbx_strand_id
1 'polypeptide(L)'
;MWTKLLLFVLVGLVSAEHAWKKGQQYKYQIKARTVTGLHQVADQYAGIYVKAKLTVQPKSDDIIALEINHAEFADIHANLSGGWASELPEDRMSFRQLPLTNKPFELKYKNGVVDKMYVDKSVPTWELNILKAMASQLQVDTQGENLKKSKINQVPSKGQAMGVYKTMEDTVTGECETIYDISPLPQYVLQSRPQLAPLPQLRGDGQFIDIVKTTNYSNCDQRMAYHFGISGLTDWEPASSQMGSFLSRSSQTRVVIAGSLSSYTIQSSVTTNKIVLAPHLYNSQKGIVASRVNLTLEAVTASSGSVPSLSNPRTVKNLVYEYNAATQQENRQNHNAYRQQQSNEDDSSSSSSSSSSSSSSSSSSSSSSDSNSSQSSDSSSPDSSESSSSSSSSESQQAGVQQKQGKKDQKNRSRRSVAAHHQKKGNQSQAANSGSSSSSSSSSSESSESNSNSTSSSSSSSSSSSSSSESNELGQLKNQQGQQKKTQGQDDSSSSSSSSSSSSSSSSSSSSSSSESDSSSYSSISSSEEYWQPEPKLQAPPNSPFLPYFIGNKGNTIQASKQVDGISVAKKLAQQIGAELQQPEGISGENTLTKFNILSRVLRTMSADQLKRACEQLYYPYSKTSSKSSSDAKQYHAWVAFRDAVAQAGTGPALVMMKEWISSNKVQGEEAAELVAALPQAARYPTAEYMDALFSLASNEQVIKQKFLNTSAIMAFTDLVRKAQVDKDTAHNRYPVHSFGQFAQKKAKAVSEKYIPYLESQLKKAVSEGDSIKIQVYIRALGNTAHRKILAVYEPYLEGQKDLSDFQRLTMIASMDKMTKVEPRLARSVLFKIYQNAGEAPEVRVAAVMQLMKTNPPAQILQRMAQYTNADHSEQVNSAVKSAIESAARLTAPQYRELAQNAQAAVNLLTPKQYGMQYSKQHIRDYIVQQEQEAQQQQPQAHPRLSYKADITSIQSEDSIVPSCVFYNLRRNLAGYNLRQYQFAYMTSSADNLMELLSDQISDEQQSSSKKSQSAHGKSSQSHRSGSSAWSWDKVSNMLNIDMDDQDQVEGNILFAAFGGKRFFAFDNHTIEKLPKYAKEAAESLRQGQSFNLTKMYDQGMFKVGFPTAMGLPFIYSFNLPTVAKLGGEIRAKSHPELASGHSDAIRTPSTVNITAEIDLVYAAKSQGKMGFITPFNHQRYIAALEKNFQLRLPIRAAIDIDVENAKVWAKVQPLDQSHKQKLAEYSTVAYTAKHDILDFTAPSDSQQAEEIHVRPVQRWQSTVGQDETGFAFELKAET
;
A
#
# COMPACT_ATOMS: atom_id res chain seq x y z
N MET A 1 31.44 -82.46 10.56
CA MET A 1 31.41 -81.55 9.38
C MET A 1 29.95 -81.27 9.00
N TRP A 2 29.67 -80.26 8.16
CA TRP A 2 28.42 -80.14 7.37
C TRP A 2 27.04 -79.92 8.06
N THR A 3 26.95 -79.23 9.20
CA THR A 3 25.62 -78.76 9.73
C THR A 3 25.53 -77.29 10.16
N LYS A 4 26.63 -76.60 10.49
CA LYS A 4 26.59 -75.20 10.99
C LYS A 4 26.72 -74.09 9.92
N LEU A 5 26.97 -74.44 8.65
CA LEU A 5 27.19 -73.43 7.59
C LEU A 5 25.89 -72.93 6.92
N LEU A 6 24.81 -73.71 6.99
CA LEU A 6 23.58 -73.47 6.21
C LEU A 6 22.65 -72.41 6.83
N LEU A 7 22.90 -72.02 8.09
CA LEU A 7 22.05 -71.10 8.86
C LEU A 7 22.45 -69.61 8.74
N PHE A 8 23.52 -69.30 8.00
CA PHE A 8 24.03 -67.91 7.84
C PHE A 8 23.71 -67.27 6.47
N VAL A 9 23.05 -67.99 5.56
CA VAL A 9 22.68 -67.49 4.21
C VAL A 9 21.22 -66.99 4.14
N LEU A 10 20.45 -67.15 5.22
CA LEU A 10 19.03 -66.77 5.30
C LEU A 10 18.73 -65.63 6.29
N VAL A 11 19.70 -64.73 6.52
CA VAL A 11 19.35 -63.34 6.91
C VAL A 11 18.92 -62.62 5.64
N GLY A 12 17.65 -62.79 5.27
CA GLY A 12 17.03 -61.99 4.22
C GLY A 12 17.08 -60.52 4.62
N LEU A 13 17.76 -59.69 3.83
CA LEU A 13 17.66 -58.23 3.93
C LEU A 13 16.23 -57.83 3.55
N VAL A 14 15.35 -57.72 4.56
CA VAL A 14 14.03 -57.12 4.42
C VAL A 14 14.22 -55.61 4.25
N SER A 15 14.59 -55.21 3.03
CA SER A 15 14.53 -53.82 2.59
C SER A 15 13.09 -53.33 2.76
N ALA A 16 12.92 -52.11 3.24
CA ALA A 16 11.60 -51.53 3.43
C ALA A 16 11.02 -51.14 2.06
N GLU A 17 10.19 -52.01 1.48
CA GLU A 17 9.43 -51.76 0.24
C GLU A 17 8.35 -50.68 0.47
N HIS A 18 8.78 -49.42 0.67
CA HIS A 18 7.98 -48.30 1.21
C HIS A 18 6.63 -48.11 0.50
N ALA A 19 6.63 -47.49 -0.69
CA ALA A 19 5.43 -47.30 -1.51
C ALA A 19 5.46 -48.09 -2.83
N TRP A 20 6.62 -48.69 -3.14
CA TRP A 20 7.02 -49.08 -4.48
C TRP A 20 7.70 -50.46 -4.45
N LYS A 21 7.14 -51.43 -5.18
CA LYS A 21 7.67 -52.79 -5.26
C LYS A 21 8.40 -53.02 -6.59
N LYS A 22 9.56 -53.65 -6.53
CA LYS A 22 10.43 -53.90 -7.69
C LYS A 22 9.74 -54.83 -8.69
N GLY A 23 9.90 -54.57 -9.99
CA GLY A 23 9.26 -55.37 -11.04
C GLY A 23 7.75 -55.13 -11.23
N GLN A 24 7.16 -54.14 -10.53
CA GLN A 24 5.80 -53.67 -10.76
C GLN A 24 5.78 -52.37 -11.55
N GLN A 25 4.68 -52.13 -12.25
CA GLN A 25 4.31 -50.86 -12.88
C GLN A 25 2.94 -50.44 -12.35
N TYR A 26 2.86 -49.24 -11.81
CA TYR A 26 1.66 -48.65 -11.24
C TYR A 26 1.07 -47.66 -12.25
N LYS A 27 -0.25 -47.68 -12.44
CA LYS A 27 -0.98 -46.78 -13.32
C LYS A 27 -2.01 -46.04 -12.49
N TYR A 28 -1.94 -44.72 -12.48
CA TYR A 28 -2.85 -43.85 -11.76
C TYR A 28 -3.61 -42.95 -12.74
N GLN A 29 -4.89 -42.72 -12.46
CA GLN A 29 -5.66 -41.65 -13.07
C GLN A 29 -5.44 -40.34 -12.31
N ILE A 30 -5.08 -39.28 -13.02
CA ILE A 30 -5.08 -37.91 -12.53
C ILE A 30 -6.41 -37.26 -12.92
N LYS A 31 -7.10 -36.66 -11.96
CA LYS A 31 -8.20 -35.70 -12.17
C LYS A 31 -7.93 -34.46 -11.33
N ALA A 32 -7.74 -33.30 -11.96
CA ALA A 32 -7.40 -32.07 -11.27
C ALA A 32 -8.23 -30.89 -11.80
N ARG A 33 -8.57 -29.94 -10.94
CA ARG A 33 -9.27 -28.71 -11.34
C ARG A 33 -8.88 -27.52 -10.48
N THR A 34 -8.93 -26.33 -11.06
CA THR A 34 -8.90 -25.06 -10.31
C THR A 34 -9.98 -24.15 -10.84
N VAL A 35 -10.76 -23.54 -9.95
CA VAL A 35 -11.89 -22.64 -10.26
C VAL A 35 -11.87 -21.39 -9.39
N THR A 36 -12.41 -20.30 -9.92
CA THR A 36 -12.56 -18.99 -9.26
C THR A 36 -14.00 -18.51 -9.41
N GLY A 37 -14.60 -17.98 -8.35
CA GLY A 37 -15.99 -17.51 -8.36
C GLY A 37 -16.38 -16.73 -7.09
N LEU A 38 -17.40 -15.88 -7.19
CA LEU A 38 -17.95 -15.15 -6.04
C LEU A 38 -18.98 -16.01 -5.29
N HIS A 39 -18.52 -17.14 -4.74
CA HIS A 39 -19.34 -18.21 -4.14
C HIS A 39 -20.27 -17.83 -2.96
N GLN A 40 -20.24 -16.58 -2.49
CA GLN A 40 -21.17 -16.04 -1.48
C GLN A 40 -22.13 -14.99 -2.09
N VAL A 41 -22.20 -14.95 -3.42
CA VAL A 41 -23.03 -14.04 -4.24
C VAL A 41 -23.80 -14.85 -5.28
N ALA A 42 -23.11 -15.75 -6.00
CA ALA A 42 -23.71 -16.70 -6.94
C ALA A 42 -22.79 -17.91 -7.17
N ASP A 43 -23.37 -19.01 -7.66
CA ASP A 43 -22.66 -20.24 -8.04
C ASP A 43 -22.03 -20.18 -9.45
N GLN A 44 -21.64 -18.99 -9.90
CA GLN A 44 -20.98 -18.78 -11.18
C GLN A 44 -19.45 -18.90 -11.03
N TYR A 45 -18.83 -19.81 -11.79
CA TYR A 45 -17.40 -20.10 -11.70
C TYR A 45 -16.72 -20.13 -13.08
N ALA A 46 -15.50 -19.59 -13.14
CA ALA A 46 -14.56 -19.75 -14.25
C ALA A 46 -13.33 -20.56 -13.81
N GLY A 47 -12.75 -21.39 -14.67
CA GLY A 47 -11.57 -22.19 -14.33
C GLY A 47 -11.19 -23.25 -15.37
N ILE A 48 -10.48 -24.29 -14.92
CA ILE A 48 -10.10 -25.44 -15.76
C ILE A 48 -10.38 -26.78 -15.08
N TYR A 49 -10.62 -27.79 -15.90
CA TYR A 49 -10.53 -29.21 -15.58
C TYR A 49 -9.34 -29.82 -16.34
N VAL A 50 -8.64 -30.77 -15.74
CA VAL A 50 -7.50 -31.51 -16.32
C VAL A 50 -7.63 -32.98 -15.94
N LYS A 51 -7.44 -33.86 -16.92
CA LYS A 51 -7.34 -35.32 -16.70
C LYS A 51 -6.08 -35.85 -17.39
N ALA A 52 -5.45 -36.86 -16.82
CA ALA A 52 -4.29 -37.53 -17.40
C ALA A 52 -4.12 -38.95 -16.83
N LYS A 53 -3.21 -39.74 -17.40
CA LYS A 53 -2.71 -40.98 -16.79
C LYS A 53 -1.25 -40.82 -16.40
N LEU A 54 -0.91 -41.25 -15.18
CA LEU A 54 0.45 -41.29 -14.66
C LEU A 54 0.89 -42.75 -14.54
N THR A 55 1.93 -43.11 -15.28
CA THR A 55 2.64 -44.39 -15.10
C THR A 55 3.79 -44.17 -14.13
N VAL A 56 3.98 -45.10 -13.19
CA VAL A 56 5.13 -45.12 -12.27
C VAL A 56 5.79 -46.50 -12.32
N GLN A 57 7.13 -46.54 -12.47
CA GLN A 57 7.91 -47.77 -12.57
C GLN A 57 9.22 -47.63 -11.75
N PRO A 58 9.45 -48.46 -10.72
CA PRO A 58 10.67 -48.41 -9.93
C PRO A 58 11.91 -48.85 -10.70
N LYS A 59 13.01 -48.09 -10.58
CA LYS A 59 14.36 -48.43 -11.06
C LYS A 59 15.17 -49.11 -9.96
N SER A 60 15.10 -48.57 -8.75
CA SER A 60 15.70 -49.10 -7.53
C SER A 60 14.75 -48.86 -6.36
N ASP A 61 15.10 -49.37 -5.18
CA ASP A 61 14.36 -49.20 -3.93
C ASP A 61 14.08 -47.70 -3.62
N ASP A 62 15.03 -46.82 -3.94
CA ASP A 62 14.91 -45.36 -3.72
C ASP A 62 14.49 -44.54 -4.97
N ILE A 63 14.54 -45.08 -6.19
CA ILE A 63 14.32 -44.29 -7.42
C ILE A 63 13.17 -44.86 -8.25
N ILE A 64 12.17 -44.01 -8.53
CA ILE A 64 11.09 -44.29 -9.49
C ILE A 64 11.21 -43.42 -10.74
N ALA A 65 10.84 -43.99 -11.89
CA ALA A 65 10.55 -43.25 -13.11
C ALA A 65 9.03 -43.04 -13.24
N LEU A 66 8.66 -41.88 -13.77
CA LEU A 66 7.29 -41.42 -13.93
C LEU A 66 7.06 -40.89 -15.34
N GLU A 67 5.89 -41.13 -15.89
CA GLU A 67 5.51 -40.72 -17.25
C GLU A 67 4.05 -40.28 -17.27
N ILE A 68 3.76 -39.08 -17.82
CA ILE A 68 2.40 -38.55 -17.94
C ILE A 68 1.95 -38.70 -19.39
N ASN A 69 0.85 -39.43 -19.59
CA ASN A 69 0.25 -39.72 -20.88
C ASN A 69 -1.23 -39.31 -20.92
N HIS A 70 -1.77 -39.11 -22.12
CA HIS A 70 -3.18 -38.74 -22.36
C HIS A 70 -3.63 -37.51 -21.54
N ALA A 71 -2.74 -36.52 -21.40
CA ALA A 71 -3.03 -35.30 -20.65
C ALA A 71 -3.94 -34.36 -21.45
N GLU A 72 -5.17 -34.18 -21.01
CA GLU A 72 -6.18 -33.31 -21.62
C GLU A 72 -6.67 -32.27 -20.61
N PHE A 73 -7.07 -31.09 -21.10
CA PHE A 73 -7.73 -30.07 -20.30
C PHE A 73 -9.01 -29.57 -20.98
N ALA A 74 -9.93 -29.05 -20.18
CA ALA A 74 -11.13 -28.36 -20.62
C ALA A 74 -11.31 -27.06 -19.84
N ASP A 75 -11.88 -26.05 -20.49
CA ASP A 75 -12.33 -24.83 -19.82
C ASP A 75 -13.59 -25.10 -18.98
N ILE A 76 -13.69 -24.44 -17.83
CA ILE A 76 -14.92 -24.32 -17.04
C ILE A 76 -15.33 -22.85 -17.11
N HIS A 77 -16.54 -22.58 -17.60
CA HIS A 77 -17.23 -21.31 -17.35
C HIS A 77 -18.72 -21.67 -17.29
N ALA A 78 -19.26 -21.74 -16.07
CA ALA A 78 -20.59 -22.32 -15.82
C ALA A 78 -21.15 -21.95 -14.44
N ASN A 79 -22.46 -22.10 -14.29
CA ASN A 79 -23.12 -22.19 -12.99
C ASN A 79 -22.97 -23.61 -12.41
N LEU A 80 -22.45 -23.73 -11.19
CA LEU A 80 -22.21 -24.98 -10.46
C LEU A 80 -22.98 -24.97 -9.14
N SER A 81 -24.29 -25.27 -9.18
CA SER A 81 -25.21 -25.13 -8.02
C SER A 81 -24.91 -26.02 -6.80
N GLY A 82 -24.02 -27.02 -6.90
CA GLY A 82 -23.42 -27.71 -5.75
C GLY A 82 -22.14 -27.03 -5.24
N GLY A 83 -21.95 -25.75 -5.58
CA GLY A 83 -20.72 -24.98 -5.43
C GLY A 83 -19.53 -25.50 -6.25
N TRP A 84 -18.35 -24.91 -6.02
CA TRP A 84 -17.04 -25.36 -6.56
C TRP A 84 -16.72 -26.85 -6.32
N ALA A 85 -17.43 -27.50 -5.38
CA ALA A 85 -17.27 -28.89 -5.00
C ALA A 85 -17.99 -29.87 -5.94
N SER A 86 -19.00 -29.41 -6.69
CA SER A 86 -19.82 -30.18 -7.65
C SER A 86 -19.02 -31.18 -8.49
N GLU A 87 -19.61 -32.33 -8.79
CA GLU A 87 -19.11 -33.19 -9.87
C GLU A 87 -19.44 -32.54 -11.23
N LEU A 88 -18.60 -32.80 -12.23
CA LEU A 88 -18.70 -32.20 -13.55
C LEU A 88 -18.80 -33.33 -14.59
N PRO A 89 -19.87 -33.42 -15.40
CA PRO A 89 -20.00 -34.47 -16.40
C PRO A 89 -18.97 -34.27 -17.52
N GLU A 90 -17.97 -35.14 -17.58
CA GLU A 90 -16.87 -35.05 -18.55
C GLU A 90 -17.37 -35.12 -20.00
N ASP A 91 -18.45 -35.86 -20.25
CA ASP A 91 -19.12 -36.01 -21.55
C ASP A 91 -19.61 -34.68 -22.15
N ARG A 92 -19.76 -33.64 -21.32
CA ARG A 92 -20.19 -32.29 -21.73
C ARG A 92 -19.04 -31.28 -21.86
N MET A 93 -17.79 -31.71 -21.70
CA MET A 93 -16.61 -30.83 -21.77
C MET A 93 -15.93 -30.85 -23.15
N SER A 94 -15.53 -29.69 -23.66
CA SER A 94 -14.64 -29.61 -24.83
C SER A 94 -13.18 -29.81 -24.40
N PHE A 95 -12.76 -31.08 -24.31
CA PHE A 95 -11.38 -31.44 -24.03
C PHE A 95 -10.42 -31.06 -25.17
N ARG A 96 -9.19 -30.70 -24.79
CA ARG A 96 -8.08 -30.31 -25.67
C ARG A 96 -6.79 -30.91 -25.13
N GLN A 97 -5.87 -31.31 -26.00
CA GLN A 97 -4.56 -31.83 -25.61
C GLN A 97 -3.80 -30.78 -24.77
N LEU A 98 -3.32 -31.18 -23.59
CA LEU A 98 -2.42 -30.35 -22.78
C LEU A 98 -1.01 -30.43 -23.42
N PRO A 99 -0.36 -29.29 -23.73
CA PRO A 99 0.88 -29.27 -24.52
C PRO A 99 2.11 -29.47 -23.61
N LEU A 100 2.17 -30.61 -22.92
CA LEU A 100 3.35 -31.06 -22.19
C LEU A 100 4.42 -31.58 -23.18
N THR A 101 5.67 -31.67 -22.75
CA THR A 101 6.74 -32.38 -23.49
C THR A 101 6.54 -33.89 -23.56
N ASN A 102 5.68 -34.46 -22.70
CA ASN A 102 5.47 -35.90 -22.49
C ASN A 102 6.78 -36.69 -22.21
N LYS A 103 7.84 -36.01 -21.76
CA LYS A 103 9.08 -36.68 -21.36
C LYS A 103 8.91 -37.36 -19.99
N PRO A 104 9.56 -38.51 -19.75
CA PRO A 104 9.61 -39.09 -18.42
C PRO A 104 10.38 -38.18 -17.46
N PHE A 105 10.12 -38.34 -16.17
CA PHE A 105 10.88 -37.74 -15.09
C PHE A 105 11.13 -38.76 -13.98
N GLU A 106 12.08 -38.50 -13.08
CA GLU A 106 12.47 -39.44 -12.04
C GLU A 106 12.40 -38.75 -10.67
N LEU A 107 11.99 -39.50 -9.65
CA LEU A 107 11.99 -39.06 -8.25
C LEU A 107 12.86 -40.02 -7.44
N LYS A 108 13.86 -39.47 -6.75
CA LYS A 108 14.61 -40.16 -5.71
C LYS A 108 13.93 -39.88 -4.37
N TYR A 109 13.73 -40.93 -3.59
CA TYR A 109 13.12 -40.90 -2.28
C TYR A 109 14.15 -41.12 -1.16
N LYS A 110 13.73 -40.78 0.04
CA LYS A 110 14.32 -41.16 1.33
C LYS A 110 13.17 -41.35 2.32
N ASN A 111 12.94 -42.59 2.79
CA ASN A 111 11.92 -42.94 3.78
C ASN A 111 10.47 -42.45 3.47
N GLY A 112 10.11 -42.30 2.19
CA GLY A 112 8.79 -41.80 1.74
C GLY A 112 8.71 -40.30 1.42
N VAL A 113 9.76 -39.54 1.74
CA VAL A 113 9.98 -38.15 1.30
C VAL A 113 10.76 -38.14 -0.02
N VAL A 114 10.54 -37.16 -0.90
CA VAL A 114 11.35 -36.94 -2.12
C VAL A 114 12.62 -36.20 -1.72
N ASP A 115 13.77 -36.81 -2.01
CA ASP A 115 15.10 -36.22 -1.79
C ASP A 115 15.53 -35.34 -2.98
N LYS A 116 15.38 -35.84 -4.21
CA LYS A 116 15.76 -35.12 -5.44
C LYS A 116 14.82 -35.51 -6.59
N MET A 117 14.51 -34.57 -7.47
CA MET A 117 13.76 -34.80 -8.72
C MET A 117 14.71 -34.64 -9.92
N TYR A 118 14.55 -35.48 -10.96
CA TYR A 118 15.29 -35.36 -12.21
C TYR A 118 14.33 -35.18 -13.38
N VAL A 119 14.54 -34.15 -14.19
CA VAL A 119 13.76 -33.87 -15.41
C VAL A 119 14.70 -33.57 -16.57
N ASP A 120 14.24 -33.72 -17.80
CA ASP A 120 15.02 -33.30 -18.97
C ASP A 120 15.18 -31.76 -19.02
N LYS A 121 16.35 -31.26 -19.43
CA LYS A 121 16.65 -29.82 -19.52
C LYS A 121 15.74 -29.03 -20.47
N SER A 122 15.05 -29.69 -21.40
CA SER A 122 14.07 -29.06 -22.31
C SER A 122 12.69 -28.83 -21.68
N VAL A 123 12.39 -29.39 -20.50
CA VAL A 123 11.11 -29.18 -19.80
C VAL A 123 11.02 -27.74 -19.30
N PRO A 124 10.04 -26.93 -19.75
CA PRO A 124 9.93 -25.52 -19.35
C PRO A 124 9.45 -25.39 -17.89
N THR A 125 9.80 -24.29 -17.22
CA THR A 125 9.54 -24.11 -15.78
C THR A 125 8.05 -24.19 -15.40
N TRP A 126 7.13 -23.74 -16.26
CA TRP A 126 5.69 -23.89 -16.01
C TRP A 126 5.24 -25.35 -16.02
N GLU A 127 5.87 -26.21 -16.83
CA GLU A 127 5.59 -27.64 -16.90
C GLU A 127 6.22 -28.35 -15.70
N LEU A 128 7.48 -28.03 -15.36
CA LEU A 128 8.13 -28.51 -14.15
C LEU A 128 7.29 -28.22 -12.89
N ASN A 129 6.68 -27.05 -12.79
CA ASN A 129 5.82 -26.72 -11.65
C ASN A 129 4.51 -27.55 -11.62
N ILE A 130 4.00 -28.02 -12.78
CA ILE A 130 2.90 -29.00 -12.82
C ILE A 130 3.42 -30.40 -12.45
N LEU A 131 4.60 -30.81 -12.91
CA LEU A 131 5.21 -32.09 -12.51
C LEU A 131 5.49 -32.15 -11.00
N LYS A 132 6.00 -31.06 -10.41
CA LYS A 132 6.17 -30.87 -8.96
C LYS A 132 4.85 -30.98 -8.19
N ALA A 133 3.76 -30.44 -8.74
CA ALA A 133 2.41 -30.57 -8.16
C ALA A 133 1.92 -32.03 -8.12
N MET A 134 2.17 -32.80 -9.19
CA MET A 134 1.84 -34.23 -9.24
C MET A 134 2.75 -35.06 -8.31
N ALA A 135 4.05 -34.77 -8.29
CA ALA A 135 5.00 -35.40 -7.36
C ALA A 135 4.63 -35.14 -5.88
N SER A 136 4.12 -33.94 -5.56
CA SER A 136 3.60 -33.59 -4.24
C SER A 136 2.40 -34.46 -3.78
N GLN A 137 1.74 -35.20 -4.69
CA GLN A 137 0.69 -36.18 -4.33
C GLN A 137 1.26 -37.54 -3.90
N LEU A 138 2.52 -37.84 -4.23
CA LEU A 138 3.18 -39.13 -3.98
C LEU A 138 4.13 -39.12 -2.77
N GLN A 139 4.54 -37.94 -2.30
CA GLN A 139 5.29 -37.76 -1.07
C GLN A 139 4.44 -38.15 0.15
N VAL A 140 4.94 -39.00 1.04
CA VAL A 140 4.27 -39.36 2.31
C VAL A 140 5.32 -39.65 3.39
N ASP A 141 5.57 -38.70 4.29
CA ASP A 141 6.49 -38.89 5.43
C ASP A 141 5.82 -39.74 6.53
N THR A 142 5.73 -41.05 6.31
CA THR A 142 5.12 -42.03 7.23
C THR A 142 5.94 -42.32 8.50
N GLN A 143 7.20 -41.88 8.56
CA GLN A 143 8.14 -42.21 9.64
C GLN A 143 8.64 -40.99 10.42
N GLY A 144 8.37 -39.77 9.94
CA GLY A 144 8.85 -38.53 10.55
C GLY A 144 10.31 -38.24 10.23
N GLU A 145 10.73 -38.47 8.98
CA GLU A 145 12.08 -38.12 8.49
C GLU A 145 12.36 -36.63 8.72
N ASN A 146 11.38 -35.76 8.42
CA ASN A 146 11.50 -34.31 8.59
C ASN A 146 10.81 -33.80 9.89
N LEU A 147 10.85 -34.57 10.97
CA LEU A 147 10.11 -34.29 12.22
C LEU A 147 10.46 -32.93 12.86
N LYS A 148 9.50 -32.00 12.84
CA LYS A 148 9.59 -30.71 13.53
C LYS A 148 9.21 -30.87 14.99
N LYS A 149 10.15 -30.65 15.91
CA LYS A 149 9.97 -30.84 17.37
C LYS A 149 8.71 -30.12 17.89
N SER A 150 7.73 -30.88 18.40
CA SER A 150 6.52 -30.32 19.00
C SER A 150 5.98 -31.22 20.12
N LYS A 151 5.27 -30.63 21.09
CA LYS A 151 4.65 -31.36 22.22
C LYS A 151 3.52 -32.30 21.80
N ILE A 152 2.96 -32.12 20.61
CA ILE A 152 1.90 -32.98 20.06
C ILE A 152 2.44 -34.22 19.33
N ASN A 153 3.76 -34.33 19.11
CA ASN A 153 4.32 -35.37 18.24
C ASN A 153 4.22 -36.76 18.87
N GLN A 154 3.36 -37.59 18.28
CA GLN A 154 3.21 -39.02 18.49
C GLN A 154 3.55 -39.71 17.16
N VAL A 155 4.83 -39.97 16.93
CA VAL A 155 5.29 -40.68 15.73
C VAL A 155 4.93 -42.18 15.86
N PRO A 156 4.35 -42.82 14.83
CA PRO A 156 3.95 -44.22 14.89
C PRO A 156 5.11 -45.16 15.25
N SER A 157 4.90 -46.04 16.24
CA SER A 157 5.86 -47.12 16.53
C SER A 157 5.70 -48.29 15.55
N LYS A 158 6.74 -49.13 15.41
CA LYS A 158 6.68 -50.31 14.53
C LYS A 158 5.46 -51.19 14.84
N GLY A 159 4.62 -51.44 13.83
CA GLY A 159 3.38 -52.21 13.94
C GLY A 159 2.13 -51.39 14.29
N GLN A 160 2.27 -50.11 14.70
CA GLN A 160 1.15 -49.21 14.87
C GLN A 160 0.75 -48.56 13.54
N ALA A 161 -0.54 -48.24 13.39
CA ALA A 161 -1.10 -47.52 12.26
C ALA A 161 -1.81 -46.22 12.70
N MET A 162 -1.36 -45.63 13.81
CA MET A 162 -1.82 -44.34 14.32
C MET A 162 -0.64 -43.45 14.72
N GLY A 163 -0.81 -42.14 14.54
CA GLY A 163 0.13 -41.13 15.00
C GLY A 163 -0.25 -39.73 14.52
N VAL A 164 0.12 -38.71 15.29
CA VAL A 164 -0.12 -37.29 14.98
C VAL A 164 1.16 -36.52 15.23
N TYR A 165 1.72 -35.86 14.22
CA TYR A 165 3.02 -35.20 14.35
C TYR A 165 3.22 -34.05 13.35
N LYS A 166 4.16 -33.15 13.65
CA LYS A 166 4.57 -32.06 12.77
C LYS A 166 5.83 -32.42 11.99
N THR A 167 5.85 -32.14 10.69
CA THR A 167 7.05 -32.16 9.84
C THR A 167 7.27 -30.78 9.20
N MET A 168 8.46 -30.56 8.67
CA MET A 168 8.64 -29.60 7.58
C MET A 168 8.52 -30.37 6.26
N GLU A 169 7.58 -29.98 5.41
CA GLU A 169 7.33 -30.67 4.14
C GLU A 169 7.43 -29.69 2.98
N ASP A 170 8.24 -30.06 1.99
CA ASP A 170 8.34 -29.36 0.72
C ASP A 170 7.22 -29.79 -0.23
N THR A 171 6.58 -28.81 -0.85
CA THR A 171 5.51 -29.02 -1.83
C THR A 171 5.61 -27.95 -2.89
N VAL A 172 4.91 -28.13 -4.01
CA VAL A 172 4.71 -27.05 -4.98
C VAL A 172 4.15 -25.76 -4.36
N THR A 173 3.59 -25.81 -3.14
CA THR A 173 3.06 -24.62 -2.44
C THR A 173 4.03 -23.90 -1.51
N GLY A 174 5.24 -24.43 -1.31
CA GLY A 174 6.27 -23.97 -0.38
C GLY A 174 6.83 -25.10 0.49
N GLU A 175 7.93 -24.83 1.20
CA GLU A 175 8.45 -25.68 2.28
C GLU A 175 7.89 -25.18 3.62
N CYS A 176 6.92 -25.91 4.17
CA CYS A 176 6.05 -25.43 5.23
C CYS A 176 5.79 -26.47 6.31
N GLU A 177 5.49 -25.99 7.52
CA GLU A 177 5.04 -26.83 8.62
C GLU A 177 3.75 -27.55 8.23
N THR A 178 3.79 -28.89 8.26
CA THR A 178 2.64 -29.73 7.93
C THR A 178 2.36 -30.67 9.09
N ILE A 179 1.08 -30.74 9.49
CA ILE A 179 0.60 -31.68 10.51
C ILE A 179 0.14 -32.94 9.78
N TYR A 180 0.71 -34.08 10.17
CA TYR A 180 0.24 -35.42 9.81
C TYR A 180 -0.71 -35.92 10.90
N ASP A 181 -1.82 -36.51 10.47
CA ASP A 181 -2.78 -37.25 11.28
C ASP A 181 -3.02 -38.60 10.58
N ILE A 182 -2.63 -39.69 11.22
CA ILE A 182 -2.61 -41.05 10.68
C ILE A 182 -3.55 -41.92 11.50
N SER A 183 -4.46 -42.64 10.82
CA SER A 183 -5.39 -43.58 11.47
C SER A 183 -5.82 -44.74 10.55
N PRO A 184 -6.25 -45.91 11.09
CA PRO A 184 -6.85 -46.97 10.28
C PRO A 184 -8.15 -46.48 9.62
N LEU A 185 -8.27 -46.69 8.31
CA LEU A 185 -9.47 -46.30 7.56
C LEU A 185 -10.62 -47.28 7.85
N PRO A 186 -11.74 -46.86 8.48
CA PRO A 186 -12.79 -47.79 8.88
C PRO A 186 -13.52 -48.42 7.69
N GLN A 187 -13.84 -49.72 7.77
CA GLN A 187 -14.40 -50.48 6.66
C GLN A 187 -15.73 -49.92 6.12
N TYR A 188 -16.57 -49.30 6.97
CA TYR A 188 -17.82 -48.66 6.54
C TYR A 188 -17.59 -47.40 5.67
N VAL A 189 -16.44 -46.73 5.83
CA VAL A 189 -16.05 -45.59 4.97
C VAL A 189 -15.66 -46.10 3.58
N LEU A 190 -15.02 -47.27 3.49
CA LEU A 190 -14.73 -47.92 2.21
C LEU A 190 -15.99 -48.47 1.52
N GLN A 191 -16.92 -49.06 2.27
CA GLN A 191 -18.22 -49.52 1.74
C GLN A 191 -19.04 -48.37 1.13
N SER A 192 -19.01 -47.19 1.76
CA SER A 192 -19.72 -45.99 1.26
C SER A 192 -18.92 -45.16 0.25
N ARG A 193 -17.60 -45.39 0.12
CA ARG A 193 -16.69 -44.66 -0.79
C ARG A 193 -15.59 -45.59 -1.36
N PRO A 194 -15.94 -46.58 -2.19
CA PRO A 194 -14.97 -47.54 -2.74
C PRO A 194 -13.83 -46.88 -3.53
N GLN A 195 -14.06 -45.71 -4.11
CA GLN A 195 -13.05 -44.92 -4.83
C GLN A 195 -11.87 -44.43 -3.97
N LEU A 196 -11.94 -44.58 -2.63
CA LEU A 196 -10.81 -44.33 -1.73
C LEU A 196 -9.75 -45.45 -1.80
N ALA A 197 -10.17 -46.70 -2.04
CA ALA A 197 -9.29 -47.86 -2.21
C ALA A 197 -9.73 -48.71 -3.42
N PRO A 198 -9.44 -48.28 -4.67
CA PRO A 198 -9.96 -48.92 -5.88
C PRO A 198 -9.51 -50.36 -6.08
N LEU A 199 -8.32 -50.73 -5.57
CA LEU A 199 -7.75 -52.07 -5.68
C LEU A 199 -7.59 -52.68 -4.27
N PRO A 200 -8.69 -53.02 -3.57
CA PRO A 200 -8.65 -53.42 -2.17
C PRO A 200 -7.86 -54.72 -1.92
N GLN A 201 -7.72 -55.57 -2.94
CA GLN A 201 -6.89 -56.79 -2.90
C GLN A 201 -5.41 -56.52 -2.61
N LEU A 202 -4.90 -55.31 -2.88
CA LEU A 202 -3.51 -54.93 -2.62
C LEU A 202 -3.20 -54.69 -1.13
N ARG A 203 -4.20 -54.78 -0.24
CA ARG A 203 -4.03 -54.70 1.22
C ARG A 203 -3.18 -55.84 1.78
N GLY A 204 -3.30 -57.05 1.21
CA GLY A 204 -2.71 -58.26 1.77
C GLY A 204 -3.08 -58.46 3.25
N ASP A 205 -2.09 -58.84 4.05
CA ASP A 205 -2.20 -59.01 5.52
C ASP A 205 -2.19 -57.69 6.31
N GLY A 206 -1.99 -56.56 5.62
CA GLY A 206 -2.02 -55.24 6.22
C GLY A 206 -3.44 -54.68 6.41
N GLN A 207 -3.53 -53.37 6.59
CA GLN A 207 -4.79 -52.64 6.73
C GLN A 207 -4.84 -51.44 5.76
N PHE A 208 -6.02 -50.83 5.63
CA PHE A 208 -6.13 -49.52 4.99
C PHE A 208 -5.85 -48.44 6.03
N ILE A 209 -5.02 -47.47 5.67
CA ILE A 209 -4.62 -46.38 6.55
C ILE A 209 -4.96 -45.07 5.84
N ASP A 210 -5.61 -44.18 6.58
CA ASP A 210 -5.97 -42.83 6.20
C ASP A 210 -4.93 -41.85 6.76
N ILE A 211 -4.37 -41.01 5.90
CA ILE A 211 -3.35 -40.03 6.25
C ILE A 211 -3.84 -38.65 5.83
N VAL A 212 -4.13 -37.80 6.81
CA VAL A 212 -4.57 -36.42 6.61
C VAL A 212 -3.40 -35.48 6.89
N LYS A 213 -2.96 -34.75 5.87
CA LYS A 213 -1.97 -33.68 5.97
C LYS A 213 -2.67 -32.32 6.03
N THR A 214 -2.22 -31.43 6.90
CA THR A 214 -2.68 -30.03 6.96
C THR A 214 -1.50 -29.05 7.00
N THR A 215 -1.36 -28.20 5.98
CA THR A 215 -0.21 -27.30 5.80
C THR A 215 -0.46 -25.91 6.38
N ASN A 216 0.52 -25.38 7.12
CA ASN A 216 0.47 -24.07 7.78
C ASN A 216 1.35 -23.03 7.06
N TYR A 217 0.76 -22.28 6.12
CA TYR A 217 1.46 -21.25 5.33
C TYR A 217 2.03 -20.06 6.13
N SER A 218 1.62 -19.90 7.39
CA SER A 218 2.22 -18.91 8.30
C SER A 218 3.60 -19.34 8.84
N ASN A 219 3.99 -20.61 8.71
CA ASN A 219 5.25 -21.16 9.23
C ASN A 219 5.96 -21.97 8.14
N CYS A 220 6.77 -21.29 7.33
CA CYS A 220 7.46 -21.85 6.16
C CYS A 220 8.90 -21.33 6.06
N ASP A 221 9.82 -22.21 5.71
CA ASP A 221 11.25 -21.89 5.57
C ASP A 221 11.58 -21.44 4.12
N GLN A 222 10.86 -21.98 3.13
CA GLN A 222 10.83 -21.50 1.75
C GLN A 222 9.40 -21.09 1.32
N ARG A 223 9.08 -19.79 1.40
CA ARG A 223 7.78 -19.22 1.00
C ARG A 223 7.83 -18.58 -0.39
N MET A 224 7.23 -19.23 -1.39
CA MET A 224 7.19 -18.72 -2.76
C MET A 224 5.99 -17.78 -3.00
N ALA A 225 6.25 -16.48 -3.00
CA ALA A 225 5.23 -15.46 -3.18
C ALA A 225 5.75 -14.18 -3.87
N TYR A 226 4.88 -13.52 -4.61
CA TYR A 226 5.00 -12.12 -5.01
C TYR A 226 3.98 -11.29 -4.24
N HIS A 227 4.39 -10.12 -3.74
CA HIS A 227 3.47 -9.16 -3.14
C HIS A 227 3.94 -7.74 -3.42
N PHE A 228 3.00 -6.81 -3.55
CA PHE A 228 3.30 -5.39 -3.65
C PHE A 228 2.20 -4.53 -3.03
N GLY A 229 2.60 -3.43 -2.39
CA GLY A 229 1.71 -2.31 -2.06
C GLY A 229 1.05 -2.38 -0.68
N ILE A 230 1.34 -3.41 0.11
CA ILE A 230 0.97 -3.50 1.53
C ILE A 230 1.62 -2.32 2.29
N SER A 231 0.98 -1.87 3.37
CA SER A 231 1.51 -0.88 4.32
C SER A 231 2.21 -1.57 5.48
N GLY A 232 3.35 -1.06 5.99
CA GLY A 232 3.94 -1.45 7.27
C GLY A 232 3.13 -0.99 8.50
N LEU A 233 1.83 -1.25 8.47
CA LEU A 233 0.83 -0.97 9.49
C LEU A 233 -0.20 -2.14 9.50
N THR A 234 0.32 -3.35 9.31
CA THR A 234 -0.43 -4.61 9.24
C THR A 234 0.15 -5.60 10.24
N ASP A 235 -0.74 -6.29 10.93
CA ASP A 235 -0.55 -7.31 11.97
C ASP A 235 -0.31 -8.73 11.40
N TRP A 236 -0.10 -8.84 10.08
CA TRP A 236 0.04 -10.10 9.34
C TRP A 236 1.14 -10.01 8.27
N GLU A 237 1.74 -11.15 7.95
CA GLU A 237 2.78 -11.27 6.91
C GLU A 237 2.16 -11.63 5.53
N PRO A 238 2.69 -11.08 4.40
CA PRO A 238 2.33 -11.51 3.05
C PRO A 238 2.30 -13.04 2.83
N ALA A 239 1.28 -13.53 2.11
CA ALA A 239 1.12 -14.91 1.66
C ALA A 239 1.11 -16.01 2.77
N SER A 240 0.90 -15.61 4.02
CA SER A 240 0.64 -16.49 5.17
C SER A 240 -0.74 -17.17 5.10
N SER A 241 -1.09 -18.01 6.08
CA SER A 241 -2.39 -18.70 6.13
C SER A 241 -3.58 -17.74 6.26
N GLN A 242 -3.37 -16.54 6.81
CA GLN A 242 -4.42 -15.56 7.09
C GLN A 242 -3.86 -14.14 6.96
N MET A 243 -4.40 -13.35 6.03
CA MET A 243 -4.01 -11.96 5.79
C MET A 243 -5.19 -11.06 6.17
N GLY A 244 -5.07 -10.38 7.31
CA GLY A 244 -6.14 -9.58 7.93
C GLY A 244 -7.42 -10.39 8.16
N SER A 245 -8.58 -9.73 8.16
CA SER A 245 -9.87 -10.42 8.08
C SER A 245 -10.30 -10.69 6.63
N PHE A 246 -9.52 -10.22 5.63
CA PHE A 246 -9.92 -10.23 4.22
C PHE A 246 -9.57 -11.52 3.47
N LEU A 247 -8.42 -12.17 3.69
CA LEU A 247 -7.98 -13.36 2.95
C LEU A 247 -7.57 -14.52 3.88
N SER A 248 -8.01 -15.72 3.54
CA SER A 248 -7.63 -16.99 4.20
C SER A 248 -7.14 -18.00 3.16
N ARG A 249 -6.09 -18.78 3.49
CA ARG A 249 -5.53 -19.85 2.65
C ARG A 249 -5.39 -21.13 3.48
N SER A 250 -5.98 -22.22 2.99
CA SER A 250 -5.86 -23.56 3.58
C SER A 250 -5.47 -24.59 2.52
N SER A 251 -4.75 -25.63 2.93
CA SER A 251 -4.49 -26.82 2.12
C SER A 251 -4.56 -28.06 3.00
N GLN A 252 -5.30 -29.06 2.53
CA GLN A 252 -5.46 -30.35 3.18
C GLN A 252 -5.28 -31.45 2.12
N THR A 253 -4.46 -32.45 2.42
CA THR A 253 -4.28 -33.62 1.56
C THR A 253 -4.72 -34.87 2.31
N ARG A 254 -5.58 -35.68 1.70
CA ARG A 254 -5.95 -37.00 2.22
C ARG A 254 -5.32 -38.07 1.34
N VAL A 255 -4.48 -38.92 1.92
CA VAL A 255 -3.85 -40.06 1.26
C VAL A 255 -4.39 -41.35 1.88
N VAL A 256 -4.89 -42.26 1.06
CA VAL A 256 -5.28 -43.60 1.50
C VAL A 256 -4.25 -44.59 0.99
N ILE A 257 -3.65 -45.34 1.90
CA ILE A 257 -2.65 -46.37 1.61
C ILE A 257 -3.16 -47.74 2.06
N ALA A 258 -2.70 -48.80 1.39
CA ALA A 258 -3.00 -50.18 1.75
C ALA A 258 -1.70 -50.92 2.12
N GLY A 259 -1.67 -51.55 3.30
CA GLY A 259 -0.50 -52.27 3.83
C GLY A 259 -0.15 -51.88 5.27
N SER A 260 1.07 -51.39 5.47
CA SER A 260 1.65 -50.96 6.74
C SER A 260 2.46 -49.68 6.54
N LEU A 261 2.76 -48.90 7.59
CA LEU A 261 3.52 -47.64 7.44
C LEU A 261 4.95 -47.81 6.90
N SER A 262 5.55 -49.01 7.00
CA SER A 262 6.88 -49.33 6.45
C SER A 262 6.85 -50.04 5.09
N SER A 263 5.69 -50.53 4.65
CA SER A 263 5.48 -51.07 3.30
C SER A 263 4.00 -51.06 2.95
N TYR A 264 3.67 -50.29 1.91
CA TYR A 264 2.32 -49.96 1.48
C TYR A 264 2.22 -49.78 -0.04
N THR A 265 1.01 -49.54 -0.52
CA THR A 265 0.72 -49.01 -1.86
C THR A 265 -0.28 -47.86 -1.74
N ILE A 266 0.00 -46.74 -2.40
CA ILE A 266 -0.90 -45.57 -2.42
C ILE A 266 -2.10 -45.92 -3.29
N GLN A 267 -3.31 -45.89 -2.71
CA GLN A 267 -4.55 -46.19 -3.41
C GLN A 267 -5.20 -44.92 -3.97
N SER A 268 -5.22 -43.85 -3.17
CA SER A 268 -5.65 -42.52 -3.60
C SER A 268 -4.93 -41.42 -2.84
N SER A 269 -4.76 -40.26 -3.47
CA SER A 269 -4.17 -39.05 -2.88
C SER A 269 -4.93 -37.83 -3.39
N VAL A 270 -5.52 -37.06 -2.49
CA VAL A 270 -6.43 -35.96 -2.82
C VAL A 270 -6.06 -34.69 -2.06
N THR A 271 -5.35 -33.77 -2.73
CA THR A 271 -5.11 -32.41 -2.21
C THR A 271 -6.28 -31.49 -2.53
N THR A 272 -6.79 -30.79 -1.51
CA THR A 272 -7.76 -29.69 -1.64
C THR A 272 -7.18 -28.42 -1.04
N ASN A 273 -6.93 -27.42 -1.88
CA ASN A 273 -6.43 -26.10 -1.51
C ASN A 273 -7.53 -25.04 -1.76
N LYS A 274 -7.84 -24.24 -0.74
CA LYS A 274 -8.86 -23.18 -0.79
C LYS A 274 -8.23 -21.83 -0.44
N ILE A 275 -8.53 -20.82 -1.24
CA ILE A 275 -8.14 -19.43 -1.03
C ILE A 275 -9.43 -18.61 -1.03
N VAL A 276 -9.82 -18.07 0.12
CA VAL A 276 -11.11 -17.37 0.31
C VAL A 276 -10.84 -15.91 0.66
N LEU A 277 -11.33 -14.97 -0.14
CA LEU A 277 -11.01 -13.54 0.03
C LEU A 277 -12.15 -12.55 -0.26
N ALA A 278 -12.14 -11.39 0.41
CA ALA A 278 -13.04 -10.27 0.14
C ALA A 278 -12.51 -9.39 -1.02
N PRO A 279 -13.25 -9.19 -2.13
CA PRO A 279 -12.71 -8.56 -3.35
C PRO A 279 -12.17 -7.13 -3.19
N HIS A 280 -12.81 -6.27 -2.40
CA HIS A 280 -12.33 -4.92 -2.05
C HIS A 280 -11.74 -4.87 -0.63
N LEU A 281 -11.26 -6.00 -0.10
CA LEU A 281 -10.77 -6.21 1.27
C LEU A 281 -11.87 -6.13 2.36
N TYR A 282 -12.78 -5.16 2.30
CA TYR A 282 -13.76 -4.91 3.37
C TYR A 282 -15.14 -5.59 3.19
N ASN A 283 -15.40 -6.26 2.07
CA ASN A 283 -16.72 -6.88 1.81
C ASN A 283 -17.08 -7.97 2.84
N SER A 284 -18.38 -8.12 3.11
CA SER A 284 -18.93 -9.26 3.84
C SER A 284 -18.92 -10.53 2.98
N GLN A 285 -19.40 -10.45 1.73
CA GLN A 285 -19.33 -11.56 0.78
C GLN A 285 -17.90 -11.77 0.27
N LYS A 286 -17.44 -13.02 0.31
CA LYS A 286 -16.12 -13.43 -0.16
C LYS A 286 -16.21 -14.22 -1.47
N GLY A 287 -15.18 -14.07 -2.29
CA GLY A 287 -14.88 -14.99 -3.37
C GLY A 287 -14.02 -16.16 -2.90
N ILE A 288 -13.98 -17.23 -3.70
CA ILE A 288 -13.07 -18.37 -3.56
C ILE A 288 -12.26 -18.56 -4.84
N VAL A 289 -10.99 -18.94 -4.68
CA VAL A 289 -10.24 -19.74 -5.66
C VAL A 289 -9.99 -21.10 -5.00
N ALA A 290 -10.49 -22.17 -5.62
CA ALA A 290 -10.38 -23.53 -5.09
C ALA A 290 -9.67 -24.42 -6.11
N SER A 291 -8.67 -25.17 -5.63
CA SER A 291 -7.89 -26.12 -6.39
C SER A 291 -8.03 -27.51 -5.76
N ARG A 292 -8.34 -28.52 -6.57
CA ARG A 292 -8.46 -29.92 -6.14
C ARG A 292 -7.68 -30.80 -7.09
N VAL A 293 -6.70 -31.53 -6.57
CA VAL A 293 -5.95 -32.56 -7.28
C VAL A 293 -6.38 -33.91 -6.71
N ASN A 294 -6.66 -34.88 -7.58
CA ASN A 294 -6.94 -36.26 -7.23
C ASN A 294 -6.03 -37.16 -8.08
N LEU A 295 -5.29 -38.03 -7.40
CA LEU A 295 -4.55 -39.14 -7.97
C LEU A 295 -5.19 -40.44 -7.45
N THR A 296 -5.69 -41.30 -8.34
CA THR A 296 -6.42 -42.53 -7.99
C THR A 296 -5.78 -43.72 -8.70
N LEU A 297 -5.48 -44.82 -7.99
CA LEU A 297 -4.84 -46.00 -8.55
C LEU A 297 -5.81 -46.75 -9.48
N GLU A 298 -5.40 -46.97 -10.73
CA GLU A 298 -6.18 -47.66 -11.77
C GLU A 298 -5.74 -49.12 -11.93
N ALA A 299 -4.43 -49.39 -11.96
CA ALA A 299 -3.89 -50.74 -12.09
C ALA A 299 -2.49 -50.88 -11.48
N VAL A 300 -2.15 -52.11 -11.07
CA VAL A 300 -0.78 -52.54 -10.80
C VAL A 300 -0.51 -53.79 -11.63
N THR A 301 0.54 -53.76 -12.45
CA THR A 301 0.87 -54.81 -13.43
C THR A 301 2.36 -55.10 -13.42
N ALA A 302 2.77 -56.35 -13.62
CA ALA A 302 4.18 -56.71 -13.77
C ALA A 302 4.85 -55.87 -14.88
N SER A 303 6.09 -55.43 -14.68
CA SER A 303 6.75 -54.47 -15.55
C SER A 303 7.24 -55.09 -16.86
N SER A 304 6.49 -54.88 -17.95
CA SER A 304 6.83 -55.32 -19.30
C SER A 304 7.48 -54.18 -20.12
N GLY A 305 8.81 -54.10 -20.12
CA GLY A 305 9.57 -53.15 -20.93
C GLY A 305 10.77 -52.52 -20.21
N SER A 306 11.68 -51.91 -20.98
CA SER A 306 12.79 -51.11 -20.45
C SER A 306 12.26 -49.86 -19.73
N VAL A 307 12.75 -49.60 -18.52
CA VAL A 307 12.32 -48.42 -17.74
C VAL A 307 12.68 -47.12 -18.50
N PRO A 308 11.78 -46.13 -18.60
CA PRO A 308 12.07 -44.86 -19.27
C PRO A 308 13.35 -44.18 -18.78
N SER A 309 14.16 -43.69 -19.72
CA SER A 309 15.47 -43.07 -19.46
C SER A 309 15.48 -41.58 -19.80
N LEU A 310 16.01 -40.77 -18.89
CA LEU A 310 16.24 -39.33 -19.13
C LEU A 310 17.39 -39.13 -20.11
N SER A 311 17.11 -38.52 -21.27
CA SER A 311 18.11 -38.26 -22.32
C SER A 311 19.08 -37.12 -21.98
N ASN A 312 18.63 -36.09 -21.27
CA ASN A 312 19.49 -34.98 -20.82
C ASN A 312 19.02 -34.43 -19.46
N PRO A 313 19.26 -35.13 -18.34
CA PRO A 313 18.72 -34.76 -17.03
C PRO A 313 19.31 -33.46 -16.47
N ARG A 314 18.48 -32.68 -15.77
CA ARG A 314 18.86 -31.75 -14.71
C ARG A 314 18.33 -32.26 -13.37
N THR A 315 19.12 -32.10 -12.32
CA THR A 315 18.70 -32.31 -10.93
C THR A 315 17.93 -31.09 -10.45
N VAL A 316 16.84 -31.32 -9.73
CA VAL A 316 15.98 -30.33 -9.11
C VAL A 316 15.92 -30.67 -7.62
N LYS A 317 16.34 -29.74 -6.76
CA LYS A 317 16.63 -30.01 -5.34
C LYS A 317 15.41 -30.39 -4.50
N ASN A 318 14.24 -29.79 -4.75
CA ASN A 318 13.02 -30.01 -3.98
C ASN A 318 11.76 -29.80 -4.84
N LEU A 319 10.59 -30.10 -4.28
CA LEU A 319 9.28 -29.96 -4.92
C LEU A 319 8.75 -28.51 -4.94
N VAL A 320 9.47 -27.54 -4.39
CA VAL A 320 9.02 -26.14 -4.27
C VAL A 320 8.92 -25.45 -5.62
N TYR A 321 7.89 -24.61 -5.81
CA TYR A 321 7.63 -23.87 -7.04
C TYR A 321 8.86 -23.07 -7.50
N GLU A 322 9.28 -23.27 -8.74
CA GLU A 322 10.44 -22.62 -9.35
C GLU A 322 10.01 -21.34 -10.07
N TYR A 323 10.66 -20.21 -9.77
CA TYR A 323 10.50 -18.98 -10.54
C TYR A 323 11.07 -19.16 -11.96
N ASN A 324 10.37 -18.64 -12.97
CA ASN A 324 10.86 -18.71 -14.36
C ASN A 324 12.13 -17.86 -14.50
N ALA A 325 13.16 -18.35 -15.19
CA ALA A 325 14.37 -17.57 -15.47
C ALA A 325 14.04 -16.30 -16.30
N ALA A 326 14.67 -15.16 -16.01
CA ALA A 326 14.34 -13.88 -16.67
C ALA A 326 14.89 -13.80 -18.11
N THR A 327 15.91 -14.58 -18.45
CA THR A 327 16.53 -14.63 -19.78
C THR A 327 16.90 -16.05 -20.20
N GLN A 328 17.14 -16.26 -21.50
CA GLN A 328 17.69 -17.54 -21.98
C GLN A 328 19.13 -17.80 -21.51
N GLN A 329 19.89 -16.76 -21.15
CA GLN A 329 21.20 -16.90 -20.51
C GLN A 329 21.06 -17.28 -19.03
N GLU A 330 20.09 -16.72 -18.29
CA GLU A 330 19.76 -17.18 -16.94
C GLU A 330 19.24 -18.62 -16.96
N ASN A 331 18.47 -19.03 -17.98
CA ASN A 331 18.07 -20.43 -18.10
C ASN A 331 19.28 -21.37 -18.36
N ARG A 332 20.43 -20.83 -18.78
CA ARG A 332 21.73 -21.54 -18.84
C ARG A 332 22.57 -21.34 -17.57
N GLN A 333 22.46 -20.22 -16.86
CA GLN A 333 23.18 -19.97 -15.61
C GLN A 333 22.53 -20.68 -14.42
N ASN A 334 21.21 -20.76 -14.36
CA ASN A 334 20.44 -21.70 -13.53
C ASN A 334 20.59 -23.17 -13.99
N HIS A 335 21.46 -23.46 -14.97
CA HIS A 335 21.98 -24.80 -15.26
C HIS A 335 23.48 -24.94 -14.98
N ASN A 336 24.20 -23.83 -14.76
CA ASN A 336 25.64 -23.80 -14.47
C ASN A 336 25.96 -23.58 -12.98
N ALA A 337 25.14 -22.84 -12.22
CA ALA A 337 25.30 -22.69 -10.78
C ALA A 337 25.20 -24.04 -10.06
N TYR A 338 24.21 -24.86 -10.45
CA TYR A 338 24.07 -26.25 -10.03
C TYR A 338 25.26 -27.14 -10.44
N ARG A 339 26.05 -26.74 -11.45
CA ARG A 339 27.24 -27.48 -11.92
C ARG A 339 28.48 -27.21 -11.06
N GLN A 340 28.57 -26.03 -10.41
CA GLN A 340 29.61 -25.71 -9.42
C GLN A 340 29.35 -26.34 -8.04
N GLN A 341 28.18 -26.96 -7.81
CA GLN A 341 27.92 -27.75 -6.60
C GLN A 341 28.26 -29.23 -6.77
N GLN A 342 28.14 -29.79 -7.98
CA GLN A 342 28.59 -31.18 -8.23
C GLN A 342 30.09 -31.36 -8.01
N SER A 343 30.92 -30.33 -8.19
CA SER A 343 32.36 -30.37 -7.87
C SER A 343 32.68 -30.28 -6.38
N ASN A 344 31.69 -30.03 -5.52
CA ASN A 344 31.88 -29.70 -4.11
C ASN A 344 31.18 -30.69 -3.15
N GLU A 345 30.39 -31.65 -3.67
CA GLU A 345 29.84 -32.77 -2.86
C GLU A 345 30.81 -33.98 -2.80
N ASP A 346 31.81 -34.09 -3.69
CA ASP A 346 32.70 -35.26 -3.81
C ASP A 346 33.96 -35.22 -2.91
N ASP A 347 34.40 -34.04 -2.45
CA ASP A 347 35.59 -33.86 -1.59
C ASP A 347 35.22 -33.54 -0.13
N SER A 348 34.76 -34.55 0.62
CA SER A 348 34.51 -34.41 2.07
C SER A 348 35.02 -35.60 2.90
N SER A 349 36.34 -35.73 3.05
CA SER A 349 36.93 -36.56 4.09
C SER A 349 38.25 -36.00 4.67
N SER A 350 38.47 -36.26 5.97
CA SER A 350 39.68 -36.04 6.79
C SER A 350 40.00 -34.65 7.41
N SER A 351 40.46 -34.70 8.67
CA SER A 351 41.36 -33.77 9.41
C SER A 351 41.01 -32.29 9.69
N SER A 352 40.21 -32.09 10.73
CA SER A 352 40.54 -31.35 11.98
C SER A 352 41.67 -30.27 12.05
N SER A 353 41.30 -29.13 12.69
CA SER A 353 41.98 -28.43 13.83
C SER A 353 42.69 -27.05 13.65
N SER A 354 42.75 -26.32 14.78
CA SER A 354 43.58 -25.13 15.13
C SER A 354 43.28 -23.71 14.54
N SER A 355 42.60 -22.91 15.38
CA SER A 355 42.97 -21.55 15.87
C SER A 355 43.66 -20.46 15.01
N SER A 356 43.11 -19.24 15.15
CA SER A 356 43.79 -17.94 15.45
C SER A 356 43.90 -16.82 14.39
N SER A 357 43.34 -15.65 14.78
CA SER A 357 43.79 -14.25 14.59
C SER A 357 44.22 -13.62 13.24
N SER A 358 43.57 -12.47 13.00
CA SER A 358 44.14 -11.13 12.66
C SER A 358 44.32 -10.63 11.20
N SER A 359 43.90 -9.36 11.06
CA SER A 359 44.40 -8.28 10.17
C SER A 359 44.44 -8.43 8.64
N SER A 360 43.59 -7.62 7.98
CA SER A 360 43.87 -6.73 6.83
C SER A 360 45.09 -7.04 5.92
N SER A 361 44.91 -7.03 4.59
CA SER A 361 44.74 -5.75 3.87
C SER A 361 44.36 -5.93 2.39
N SER A 362 44.16 -4.81 1.68
CA SER A 362 43.68 -4.73 0.30
C SER A 362 44.77 -4.68 -0.76
N SER A 363 44.57 -5.36 -1.89
CA SER A 363 44.97 -4.88 -3.23
C SER A 363 44.19 -5.64 -4.32
N SER A 364 44.37 -5.25 -5.59
CA SER A 364 43.44 -5.55 -6.69
C SER A 364 44.15 -6.00 -7.97
N SER A 365 43.45 -6.82 -8.77
CA SER A 365 43.75 -7.14 -10.19
C SER A 365 45.04 -7.97 -10.45
N SER A 366 45.27 -8.58 -11.61
CA SER A 366 44.58 -8.47 -12.91
C SER A 366 44.58 -9.76 -13.75
N SER A 367 43.65 -9.82 -14.70
CA SER A 367 43.72 -10.43 -16.06
C SER A 367 44.63 -11.64 -16.37
N SER A 368 44.05 -12.60 -17.09
CA SER A 368 44.73 -13.25 -18.24
C SER A 368 43.92 -13.03 -19.52
N SER A 369 44.58 -13.12 -20.68
CA SER A 369 44.09 -12.67 -21.99
C SER A 369 44.63 -13.54 -23.11
N ASP A 370 43.92 -13.65 -24.23
CA ASP A 370 44.46 -13.95 -25.57
C ASP A 370 43.36 -13.73 -26.64
N SER A 371 43.62 -13.28 -27.88
CA SER A 371 44.88 -12.75 -28.45
C SER A 371 44.64 -11.98 -29.78
N ASN A 372 45.73 -11.39 -30.31
CA ASN A 372 46.01 -10.97 -31.69
C ASN A 372 45.53 -9.59 -32.27
N SER A 373 46.55 -8.76 -32.59
CA SER A 373 46.77 -7.97 -33.83
C SER A 373 45.71 -6.98 -34.37
N SER A 374 46.04 -5.76 -34.83
CA SER A 374 47.37 -5.10 -35.00
C SER A 374 47.22 -3.62 -35.44
N GLN A 375 48.20 -2.76 -35.09
CA GLN A 375 48.57 -1.47 -35.73
C GLN A 375 47.52 -0.31 -35.72
N SER A 376 47.88 0.98 -35.62
CA SER A 376 49.13 1.65 -35.17
C SER A 376 48.91 3.16 -34.90
N SER A 377 49.83 3.78 -34.15
CA SER A 377 50.29 5.20 -34.23
C SER A 377 49.32 6.39 -34.04
N ASP A 378 49.62 7.19 -33.00
CA ASP A 378 49.80 8.68 -33.03
C ASP A 378 48.61 9.65 -33.20
N SER A 379 48.60 10.89 -32.64
CA SER A 379 49.36 11.49 -31.51
C SER A 379 48.75 12.85 -31.08
N SER A 380 49.29 13.44 -30.00
CA SER A 380 49.42 14.90 -29.73
C SER A 380 48.22 15.77 -29.25
N SER A 381 48.50 16.55 -28.20
CA SER A 381 47.77 17.75 -27.69
C SER A 381 48.49 19.05 -28.20
N PRO A 382 48.35 20.29 -27.66
CA PRO A 382 47.47 20.88 -26.62
C PRO A 382 46.89 22.30 -26.97
N ASP A 383 46.46 23.08 -25.95
CA ASP A 383 46.27 24.55 -25.89
C ASP A 383 45.17 25.22 -26.77
N SER A 384 44.49 26.34 -26.45
CA SER A 384 44.32 27.22 -25.25
C SER A 384 43.00 28.06 -25.46
N SER A 385 42.58 29.18 -24.82
CA SER A 385 43.17 30.19 -23.90
C SER A 385 42.08 30.98 -23.08
N GLU A 386 42.32 32.28 -22.80
CA GLU A 386 41.65 33.26 -21.91
C GLU A 386 41.18 34.53 -22.71
N SER A 387 40.50 35.60 -22.26
CA SER A 387 39.66 35.98 -21.08
C SER A 387 39.02 37.40 -21.27
N SER A 388 38.04 37.81 -20.43
CA SER A 388 37.70 39.22 -19.99
C SER A 388 37.23 40.30 -21.03
N SER A 389 36.56 41.43 -20.73
CA SER A 389 35.60 41.86 -19.66
C SER A 389 35.02 43.30 -19.91
N SER A 390 33.80 43.64 -19.43
CA SER A 390 33.24 45.01 -19.11
C SER A 390 33.11 46.10 -20.22
N SER A 391 32.26 47.15 -20.17
CA SER A 391 30.99 47.45 -19.44
C SER A 391 30.26 48.74 -19.96
N SER A 392 28.97 48.91 -19.62
CA SER A 392 28.23 50.16 -19.26
C SER A 392 27.93 51.35 -20.22
N SER A 393 26.62 51.69 -20.36
CA SER A 393 25.95 53.04 -20.37
C SER A 393 26.20 54.09 -21.49
N SER A 394 25.29 55.03 -21.88
CA SER A 394 23.86 55.32 -21.59
C SER A 394 23.27 56.47 -22.47
N GLU A 395 21.93 56.62 -22.54
CA GLU A 395 21.15 57.86 -22.87
C GLU A 395 21.18 58.45 -24.33
N SER A 396 20.21 59.27 -24.83
CA SER A 396 18.82 59.63 -24.43
C SER A 396 17.99 60.34 -25.54
N GLN A 397 16.65 60.44 -25.36
CA GLN A 397 15.70 61.48 -25.88
C GLN A 397 15.44 61.60 -27.42
N GLN A 398 14.37 62.23 -27.96
CA GLN A 398 13.15 62.96 -27.47
C GLN A 398 12.00 62.78 -28.54
N ALA A 399 10.77 63.36 -28.59
CA ALA A 399 9.99 64.37 -27.84
C ALA A 399 8.46 64.29 -28.12
N GLY A 400 7.63 64.94 -27.27
CA GLY A 400 6.33 65.53 -27.64
C GLY A 400 5.05 64.66 -27.59
N VAL A 401 3.83 65.19 -27.84
CA VAL A 401 3.39 66.61 -27.89
C VAL A 401 1.84 66.73 -27.73
N GLN A 402 1.36 67.67 -26.88
CA GLN A 402 0.02 68.35 -26.76
C GLN A 402 -1.33 67.57 -26.91
N GLN A 403 -2.49 67.85 -26.28
CA GLN A 403 -3.03 68.69 -25.17
C GLN A 403 -4.52 68.22 -24.91
N LYS A 404 -5.48 68.74 -24.10
CA LYS A 404 -5.68 69.98 -23.28
C LYS A 404 -6.79 69.80 -22.20
N GLN A 405 -6.63 70.44 -21.03
CA GLN A 405 -7.60 71.15 -20.14
C GLN A 405 -9.10 70.76 -19.94
N GLY A 406 -9.59 70.81 -18.67
CA GLY A 406 -11.04 70.88 -18.34
C GLY A 406 -11.44 70.92 -16.83
N LYS A 407 -11.33 72.09 -16.17
CA LYS A 407 -11.78 72.38 -14.77
C LYS A 407 -13.35 72.33 -14.61
N LYS A 408 -14.03 72.32 -13.43
CA LYS A 408 -13.74 72.85 -12.07
C LYS A 408 -14.79 72.45 -10.98
N ASP A 409 -14.44 72.70 -9.70
CA ASP A 409 -15.28 73.19 -8.56
C ASP A 409 -16.37 72.37 -7.80
N GLN A 410 -15.99 71.95 -6.57
CA GLN A 410 -16.50 72.44 -5.26
C GLN A 410 -17.73 71.86 -4.50
N LYS A 411 -17.50 71.76 -3.15
CA LYS A 411 -18.42 72.04 -2.00
C LYS A 411 -19.48 70.99 -1.60
N ASN A 412 -19.88 70.84 -0.31
CA ASN A 412 -19.21 71.11 0.99
C ASN A 412 -20.08 70.58 2.17
N ARG A 413 -19.47 70.34 3.35
CA ARG A 413 -20.08 70.38 4.71
C ARG A 413 -21.18 69.34 5.06
N SER A 414 -21.47 69.01 6.33
CA SER A 414 -20.68 69.07 7.60
C SER A 414 -21.45 68.46 8.80
N ARG A 415 -20.71 68.19 9.89
CA ARG A 415 -21.15 67.96 11.30
C ARG A 415 -21.79 66.58 11.56
N ARG A 416 -21.48 65.83 12.63
CA ARG A 416 -21.01 66.05 14.04
C ARG A 416 -22.17 66.14 15.05
N SER A 417 -21.95 65.52 16.22
CA SER A 417 -22.77 65.51 17.46
C SER A 417 -23.97 64.55 17.51
N VAL A 418 -24.45 64.07 18.67
CA VAL A 418 -23.79 63.45 19.86
C VAL A 418 -24.86 62.99 20.87
N ALA A 419 -24.64 61.82 21.50
CA ALA A 419 -25.21 61.35 22.78
C ALA A 419 -26.72 61.07 22.99
N ALA A 420 -26.94 60.21 24.01
CA ALA A 420 -27.99 60.25 25.03
C ALA A 420 -29.42 59.70 24.76
N HIS A 421 -29.57 58.43 25.14
CA HIS A 421 -30.45 57.99 26.25
C HIS A 421 -31.99 58.19 26.21
N HIS A 422 -32.67 57.03 26.21
CA HIS A 422 -33.46 56.47 27.34
C HIS A 422 -34.99 56.30 27.21
N GLN A 423 -35.46 55.34 28.03
CA GLN A 423 -36.85 55.00 28.41
C GLN A 423 -37.63 54.15 27.38
N LYS A 424 -38.40 53.11 27.77
CA LYS A 424 -38.59 52.52 29.12
C LYS A 424 -39.22 51.11 29.04
N LYS A 425 -38.97 50.29 30.09
CA LYS A 425 -39.70 49.07 30.53
C LYS A 425 -39.69 47.85 29.57
N GLY A 426 -39.52 46.61 30.04
CA GLY A 426 -39.10 46.14 31.37
C GLY A 426 -39.58 44.72 31.73
N ASN A 427 -38.79 44.00 32.54
CA ASN A 427 -39.13 42.76 33.27
C ASN A 427 -39.43 41.48 32.42
N GLN A 428 -39.13 40.25 32.86
CA GLN A 428 -38.40 39.78 34.06
C GLN A 428 -37.75 38.38 33.88
N SER A 429 -36.68 38.14 34.66
CA SER A 429 -36.21 36.85 35.23
C SER A 429 -36.45 35.50 34.52
N GLN A 430 -35.36 34.96 33.96
CA GLN A 430 -34.65 33.75 34.42
C GLN A 430 -35.37 32.37 34.59
N ALA A 431 -34.92 31.43 33.73
CA ALA A 431 -34.14 30.23 34.09
C ALA A 431 -34.81 28.87 34.46
N ALA A 432 -33.94 27.85 34.51
CA ALA A 432 -34.09 26.48 35.05
C ALA A 432 -34.79 25.36 34.22
N ASN A 433 -33.99 24.79 33.29
CA ASN A 433 -33.51 23.38 33.33
C ASN A 433 -34.45 22.16 33.09
N SER A 434 -33.89 21.15 32.39
CA SER A 434 -34.17 19.69 32.42
C SER A 434 -35.58 19.13 32.09
N GLY A 435 -35.64 17.99 31.37
CA GLY A 435 -36.65 16.97 31.74
C GLY A 435 -37.36 16.07 30.70
N SER A 436 -36.64 15.43 29.77
CA SER A 436 -36.93 14.07 29.24
C SER A 436 -38.27 13.69 28.54
N SER A 437 -38.21 12.53 27.87
CA SER A 437 -39.30 11.64 27.39
C SER A 437 -40.12 12.04 26.15
N SER A 438 -40.21 11.08 25.23
CA SER A 438 -41.22 10.97 24.17
C SER A 438 -41.49 9.48 23.92
N SER A 439 -42.73 9.12 23.56
CA SER A 439 -43.13 7.71 23.42
C SER A 439 -44.30 7.51 22.44
N SER A 440 -44.05 6.72 21.39
CA SER A 440 -44.98 5.81 20.68
C SER A 440 -46.41 6.26 20.31
N SER A 441 -46.68 6.43 19.00
CA SER A 441 -47.92 5.99 18.28
C SER A 441 -47.92 6.47 16.81
N SER A 442 -48.70 5.95 15.85
CA SER A 442 -48.90 4.57 15.33
C SER A 442 -50.15 4.49 14.41
N SER A 443 -50.01 4.03 13.16
CA SER A 443 -51.09 3.53 12.26
C SER A 443 -50.44 2.98 10.97
N SER A 444 -50.74 1.81 10.37
CA SER A 444 -52.00 1.07 10.07
C SER A 444 -52.78 1.67 8.89
N SER A 445 -53.27 0.92 7.89
CA SER A 445 -54.15 -0.27 7.88
C SER A 445 -54.11 -0.98 6.49
N GLU A 446 -54.73 -2.14 6.13
CA GLU A 446 -55.09 -3.44 6.76
C GLU A 446 -55.62 -4.43 5.64
N SER A 447 -56.12 -5.63 5.98
CA SER A 447 -56.96 -6.58 5.18
C SER A 447 -56.29 -7.49 4.09
N SER A 448 -56.72 -8.74 3.85
CA SER A 448 -57.73 -9.63 4.49
C SER A 448 -57.47 -11.15 4.24
N GLU A 449 -58.31 -12.04 4.78
CA GLU A 449 -58.05 -13.46 5.10
C GLU A 449 -58.59 -14.51 4.10
N SER A 450 -58.12 -15.78 4.18
CA SER A 450 -58.95 -16.97 4.51
C SER A 450 -58.24 -18.33 4.25
N ASN A 451 -58.81 -19.45 4.74
CA ASN A 451 -58.17 -20.79 4.87
C ASN A 451 -58.63 -21.84 3.83
N SER A 452 -57.77 -22.85 3.55
CA SER A 452 -58.20 -24.23 3.28
C SER A 452 -57.07 -25.28 3.51
N ASN A 453 -57.45 -26.54 3.78
CA ASN A 453 -56.54 -27.66 4.10
C ASN A 453 -56.31 -28.60 2.90
N SER A 454 -55.14 -29.25 2.84
CA SER A 454 -54.98 -30.61 2.26
C SER A 454 -53.71 -31.31 2.77
N THR A 455 -53.77 -32.65 2.90
CA THR A 455 -52.77 -33.50 3.57
C THR A 455 -51.88 -34.33 2.63
N SER A 456 -50.82 -34.95 3.19
CA SER A 456 -50.01 -36.07 2.63
C SER A 456 -49.13 -35.77 1.38
N SER A 457 -47.99 -36.42 1.14
CA SER A 457 -47.26 -37.46 1.92
C SER A 457 -45.74 -37.45 1.64
N SER A 458 -44.99 -38.11 2.51
CA SER A 458 -43.52 -38.19 2.62
C SER A 458 -42.76 -38.97 1.52
N SER A 459 -41.58 -38.48 1.13
CA SER A 459 -40.29 -39.24 1.11
C SER A 459 -39.11 -38.31 0.74
N SER A 460 -38.31 -37.75 1.66
CA SER A 460 -37.30 -38.37 2.54
C SER A 460 -35.96 -38.75 1.87
N SER A 461 -34.98 -37.84 1.94
CA SER A 461 -33.58 -38.21 2.21
C SER A 461 -32.89 -37.07 2.99
N SER A 462 -32.05 -37.41 3.97
CA SER A 462 -31.54 -36.47 4.96
C SER A 462 -30.24 -36.96 5.59
N SER A 463 -29.31 -36.04 5.87
CA SER A 463 -28.12 -36.32 6.69
C SER A 463 -27.73 -35.09 7.52
N SER A 464 -28.26 -35.02 8.74
CA SER A 464 -27.87 -34.04 9.76
C SER A 464 -26.83 -34.62 10.72
N SER A 465 -25.96 -33.76 11.25
CA SER A 465 -24.97 -34.09 12.28
C SER A 465 -25.59 -34.21 13.68
N SER A 466 -25.03 -35.09 14.51
CA SER A 466 -25.21 -35.04 15.98
C SER A 466 -23.97 -35.57 16.71
N SER A 467 -23.74 -35.03 17.90
CA SER A 467 -22.68 -35.41 18.85
C SER A 467 -23.12 -36.53 19.80
N SER A 468 -22.20 -37.00 20.66
CA SER A 468 -22.49 -37.77 21.87
C SER A 468 -21.69 -37.25 23.08
N SER A 469 -22.11 -37.63 24.28
CA SER A 469 -21.76 -37.01 25.57
C SER A 469 -22.17 -37.91 26.74
N GLU A 470 -21.59 -37.78 27.94
CA GLU A 470 -22.07 -38.27 29.26
C GLU A 470 -21.14 -37.68 30.36
N SER A 471 -21.47 -37.52 31.66
CA SER A 471 -22.74 -37.64 32.42
C SER A 471 -22.65 -36.96 33.81
N ASN A 472 -23.81 -36.56 34.38
CA ASN A 472 -24.19 -36.41 35.82
C ASN A 472 -23.35 -35.50 36.78
N GLU A 473 -23.86 -34.87 37.86
CA GLU A 473 -25.24 -34.64 38.36
C GLU A 473 -25.31 -33.43 39.34
N LEU A 474 -26.53 -32.90 39.57
CA LEU A 474 -27.08 -32.16 40.74
C LEU A 474 -26.16 -31.29 41.66
N GLY A 475 -26.48 -29.99 41.84
CA GLY A 475 -25.85 -29.13 42.87
C GLY A 475 -26.41 -27.69 43.04
N GLN A 476 -27.34 -27.51 43.99
CA GLN A 476 -28.15 -26.31 44.27
C GLN A 476 -27.47 -24.98 44.74
N LEU A 477 -28.13 -23.84 44.41
CA LEU A 477 -28.41 -22.62 45.23
C LEU A 477 -27.38 -21.46 45.49
N LYS A 478 -27.84 -20.24 45.13
CA LYS A 478 -27.89 -18.95 45.87
C LYS A 478 -26.65 -18.08 46.22
N ASN A 479 -26.66 -16.88 45.61
CA ASN A 479 -26.73 -15.52 46.22
C ASN A 479 -25.65 -14.88 47.13
N GLN A 480 -25.34 -13.62 46.75
CA GLN A 480 -25.27 -12.37 47.56
C GLN A 480 -24.04 -11.97 48.41
N GLN A 481 -23.44 -10.84 47.98
CA GLN A 481 -23.16 -9.59 48.73
C GLN A 481 -22.15 -9.52 49.90
N GLY A 482 -21.58 -8.31 50.09
CA GLY A 482 -20.81 -7.87 51.29
C GLY A 482 -19.30 -7.72 51.02
N GLN A 483 -18.74 -6.57 50.64
CA GLN A 483 -18.63 -5.22 51.25
C GLN A 483 -17.59 -5.05 52.39
N GLN A 484 -16.62 -4.14 52.16
CA GLN A 484 -15.92 -3.28 53.15
C GLN A 484 -14.97 -3.98 54.17
N LYS A 485 -13.93 -3.36 54.78
CA LYS A 485 -13.20 -2.07 54.60
C LYS A 485 -11.89 -2.10 55.44
N LYS A 486 -10.81 -1.42 54.97
CA LYS A 486 -9.77 -0.70 55.80
C LYS A 486 -8.88 -1.56 56.76
N THR A 487 -7.74 -1.14 57.35
CA THR A 487 -6.95 0.14 57.37
C THR A 487 -5.46 -0.05 57.81
N GLN A 488 -4.55 0.82 57.30
CA GLN A 488 -3.34 1.45 57.94
C GLN A 488 -2.12 0.64 58.48
N GLY A 489 -0.95 1.33 58.52
CA GLY A 489 0.39 0.90 59.02
C GLY A 489 1.36 0.57 57.86
N GLN A 490 2.48 1.24 57.55
CA GLN A 490 3.58 1.91 58.30
C GLN A 490 4.45 0.97 59.15
N ASP A 491 5.80 0.94 59.07
CA ASP A 491 6.78 1.62 58.18
C ASP A 491 8.16 0.86 58.15
N ASP A 492 9.13 1.39 57.39
CA ASP A 492 10.61 1.27 57.54
C ASP A 492 11.42 -0.04 57.25
N SER A 493 12.00 -0.06 56.03
CA SER A 493 13.46 0.00 55.77
C SER A 493 14.38 -1.24 55.61
N SER A 494 15.27 -1.10 54.60
CA SER A 494 16.69 -1.56 54.53
C SER A 494 17.12 -2.96 53.97
N SER A 495 17.92 -2.88 52.90
CA SER A 495 19.15 -3.64 52.55
C SER A 495 19.20 -5.17 52.27
N SER A 496 19.62 -5.45 51.01
CA SER A 496 20.75 -6.30 50.58
C SER A 496 20.68 -7.84 50.39
N SER A 497 21.06 -8.22 49.16
CA SER A 497 22.00 -9.30 48.74
C SER A 497 21.61 -10.80 48.68
N SER A 498 21.73 -11.31 47.44
CA SER A 498 22.43 -12.54 46.99
C SER A 498 21.81 -13.96 47.07
N SER A 499 21.80 -14.58 45.88
CA SER A 499 22.16 -15.97 45.53
C SER A 499 21.28 -17.20 45.87
N SER A 500 20.72 -17.75 44.79
CA SER A 500 20.91 -19.14 44.29
C SER A 500 19.97 -20.31 44.66
N SER A 501 19.81 -21.19 43.65
CA SER A 501 19.40 -22.61 43.68
C SER A 501 17.91 -23.01 43.82
N SER A 502 17.37 -23.45 42.67
CA SER A 502 16.54 -24.66 42.43
C SER A 502 15.56 -25.19 43.50
N SER A 503 14.27 -25.30 43.13
CA SER A 503 13.63 -26.61 42.82
C SER A 503 12.22 -26.42 42.22
N SER A 504 11.58 -27.49 41.78
CA SER A 504 10.36 -27.47 40.94
C SER A 504 9.15 -28.15 41.59
N SER A 505 7.99 -27.51 41.58
CA SER A 505 6.66 -28.14 41.50
C SER A 505 5.59 -27.11 41.09
N SER A 506 4.40 -27.55 40.70
CA SER A 506 3.46 -26.74 39.90
C SER A 506 1.98 -26.90 40.27
N SER A 507 1.24 -25.80 40.40
CA SER A 507 -0.22 -25.80 40.16
C SER A 507 -0.83 -24.38 40.00
N SER A 508 -1.69 -24.26 38.98
CA SER A 508 -2.88 -23.37 38.87
C SER A 508 -2.83 -21.87 39.22
N SER A 509 -2.82 -21.06 38.15
CA SER A 509 -3.72 -19.91 37.89
C SER A 509 -3.92 -18.77 38.93
N SER A 510 -3.48 -17.56 38.56
CA SER A 510 -4.38 -16.40 38.38
C SER A 510 -3.66 -15.25 37.64
N SER A 511 -4.37 -14.17 37.31
CA SER A 511 -3.91 -13.08 36.44
C SER A 511 -3.15 -11.95 37.14
N SER A 512 -1.98 -11.56 36.63
CA SER A 512 -1.43 -10.20 36.80
C SER A 512 -0.48 -9.81 35.67
N SER A 513 -0.39 -8.51 35.44
CA SER A 513 0.32 -7.83 34.34
C SER A 513 1.84 -7.75 34.52
N SER A 514 2.61 -8.05 33.45
CA SER A 514 3.88 -7.35 33.16
C SER A 514 4.38 -7.55 31.73
N SER A 515 4.42 -6.45 30.96
CA SER A 515 5.36 -6.16 29.86
C SER A 515 6.14 -7.32 29.20
N GLU A 516 5.53 -7.99 28.21
CA GLU A 516 6.26 -8.77 27.20
C GLU A 516 7.06 -7.84 26.27
N SER A 517 8.23 -8.30 25.81
CA SER A 517 9.15 -7.50 24.99
C SER A 517 9.20 -8.00 23.54
N ASP A 518 8.16 -7.66 22.78
CA ASP A 518 8.08 -7.91 21.33
C ASP A 518 9.05 -7.04 20.52
N SER A 519 10.34 -7.28 20.70
CA SER A 519 11.29 -7.28 19.59
C SER A 519 11.40 -8.73 19.11
N SER A 520 10.60 -9.09 18.11
CA SER A 520 10.72 -10.36 17.41
C SER A 520 12.09 -10.44 16.73
N SER A 521 13.05 -11.03 17.44
CA SER A 521 14.42 -11.22 16.97
C SER A 521 14.43 -12.22 15.83
N TYR A 522 14.20 -11.71 14.62
CA TYR A 522 14.28 -12.45 13.37
C TYR A 522 15.60 -13.22 13.30
N SER A 523 15.50 -14.55 13.46
CA SER A 523 16.64 -15.45 13.51
C SER A 523 17.46 -15.34 12.23
N SER A 524 18.78 -15.27 12.39
CA SER A 524 19.73 -15.00 11.30
C SER A 524 19.55 -15.93 10.10
N ILE A 525 18.91 -15.43 9.02
CA ILE A 525 19.13 -16.01 7.68
C ILE A 525 20.63 -15.88 7.39
N SER A 526 21.27 -17.04 7.31
CA SER A 526 22.72 -17.24 7.28
C SER A 526 23.11 -18.50 6.49
N SER A 527 22.40 -18.77 5.39
CA SER A 527 22.77 -19.74 4.34
C SER A 527 21.84 -19.68 3.11
N SER A 528 20.60 -19.23 3.27
CA SER A 528 19.52 -19.40 2.28
C SER A 528 19.32 -18.28 1.25
N GLU A 529 20.40 -17.76 0.66
CA GLU A 529 20.30 -16.81 -0.48
C GLU A 529 19.99 -17.50 -1.82
N GLU A 530 19.91 -18.84 -1.84
CA GLU A 530 19.99 -19.67 -3.05
C GLU A 530 18.73 -19.76 -3.93
N TYR A 531 17.58 -19.27 -3.47
CA TYR A 531 16.28 -19.46 -4.17
C TYR A 531 15.56 -18.16 -4.61
N TRP A 532 16.14 -16.99 -4.37
CA TRP A 532 15.58 -15.73 -4.84
C TRP A 532 15.92 -15.45 -6.29
N GLN A 533 15.08 -14.69 -6.99
CA GLN A 533 15.41 -14.18 -8.32
C GLN A 533 16.49 -13.09 -8.24
N PRO A 534 17.31 -12.91 -9.30
CA PRO A 534 18.32 -11.85 -9.35
C PRO A 534 17.71 -10.45 -9.18
N GLU A 535 18.41 -9.59 -8.44
CA GLU A 535 17.96 -8.22 -8.16
C GLU A 535 17.80 -7.41 -9.47
N PRO A 536 16.62 -6.82 -9.74
CA PRO A 536 16.34 -6.10 -10.99
C PRO A 536 17.28 -4.93 -11.27
N LYS A 537 17.72 -4.82 -12.53
CA LYS A 537 18.62 -3.75 -12.98
C LYS A 537 17.86 -2.51 -13.44
N LEU A 538 18.49 -1.34 -13.34
CA LEU A 538 17.89 -0.04 -13.66
C LEU A 538 17.47 0.09 -15.14
N GLN A 539 18.17 -0.56 -16.09
CA GLN A 539 17.88 -0.44 -17.53
C GLN A 539 16.95 -1.54 -18.10
N ALA A 540 16.78 -2.65 -17.37
CA ALA A 540 16.09 -3.85 -17.85
C ALA A 540 14.68 -4.01 -17.22
N PRO A 541 13.72 -4.66 -17.91
CA PRO A 541 12.43 -4.96 -17.32
C PRO A 541 12.56 -6.02 -16.20
N PRO A 542 11.91 -5.85 -15.04
CA PRO A 542 12.00 -6.76 -13.89
C PRO A 542 11.13 -8.01 -14.08
N ASN A 543 11.71 -9.21 -13.99
CA ASN A 543 10.95 -10.46 -14.10
C ASN A 543 10.04 -10.70 -12.88
N SER A 544 8.78 -10.27 -12.97
CA SER A 544 7.87 -10.18 -11.83
C SER A 544 7.00 -11.45 -11.72
N PRO A 545 7.26 -12.38 -10.77
CA PRO A 545 6.65 -13.70 -10.77
C PRO A 545 5.16 -13.65 -10.39
N PHE A 546 4.41 -14.68 -10.79
CA PHE A 546 2.94 -14.79 -10.68
C PHE A 546 2.12 -13.67 -11.37
N LEU A 547 2.74 -12.59 -11.89
CA LEU A 547 2.03 -11.54 -12.60
C LEU A 547 1.74 -11.96 -14.06
N PRO A 548 0.49 -11.84 -14.57
CA PRO A 548 0.10 -12.41 -15.86
C PRO A 548 1.01 -12.06 -17.04
N TYR A 549 1.46 -10.81 -17.13
CA TYR A 549 2.25 -10.32 -18.27
C TYR A 549 3.74 -10.71 -18.27
N PHE A 550 4.22 -11.35 -17.20
CA PHE A 550 5.61 -11.78 -17.06
C PHE A 550 5.80 -13.29 -17.17
N ILE A 551 4.74 -14.06 -16.89
CA ILE A 551 4.81 -15.52 -16.75
C ILE A 551 3.75 -16.29 -17.56
N GLY A 552 2.71 -15.62 -18.07
CA GLY A 552 1.58 -16.30 -18.71
C GLY A 552 1.82 -16.73 -20.16
N ASN A 553 2.86 -16.24 -20.83
CA ASN A 553 3.20 -16.62 -22.21
C ASN A 553 4.18 -17.82 -22.19
N LYS A 554 3.67 -19.01 -21.85
CA LYS A 554 4.46 -20.25 -21.67
C LYS A 554 5.64 -20.10 -20.71
N GLY A 555 5.43 -19.37 -19.62
CA GLY A 555 6.46 -19.03 -18.63
C GLY A 555 7.18 -17.70 -18.90
N ASN A 556 6.98 -17.08 -20.06
CA ASN A 556 7.68 -15.86 -20.48
C ASN A 556 6.80 -14.61 -20.36
N THR A 557 7.45 -13.46 -20.55
CA THR A 557 6.81 -12.15 -20.75
C THR A 557 5.97 -12.11 -22.03
N ILE A 558 4.94 -11.25 -22.05
CA ILE A 558 4.16 -10.95 -23.27
C ILE A 558 5.05 -10.43 -24.42
N GLN A 559 6.16 -9.73 -24.11
CA GLN A 559 7.12 -9.24 -25.10
C GLN A 559 7.86 -10.36 -25.86
N ALA A 560 7.76 -11.62 -25.39
CA ALA A 560 8.28 -12.78 -26.11
C ALA A 560 7.26 -13.38 -27.13
N SER A 561 6.03 -12.84 -27.21
CA SER A 561 5.05 -13.25 -28.21
C SER A 561 5.23 -12.47 -29.50
N LYS A 562 5.28 -13.16 -30.64
CA LYS A 562 5.30 -12.54 -31.98
C LYS A 562 4.02 -11.72 -32.29
N GLN A 563 2.98 -11.84 -31.46
CA GLN A 563 1.72 -11.11 -31.59
C GLN A 563 1.72 -9.77 -30.85
N VAL A 564 2.75 -9.46 -30.05
CA VAL A 564 2.80 -8.28 -29.18
C VAL A 564 4.02 -7.42 -29.49
N ASP A 565 3.79 -6.24 -30.05
CA ASP A 565 4.73 -5.12 -29.93
C ASP A 565 4.28 -4.21 -28.77
N GLY A 566 5.05 -4.20 -27.68
CA GLY A 566 4.81 -3.33 -26.53
C GLY A 566 4.75 -1.84 -26.86
N ILE A 567 5.46 -1.38 -27.89
CA ILE A 567 5.47 0.03 -28.30
C ILE A 567 4.14 0.40 -28.96
N SER A 568 3.70 -0.36 -29.98
CA SER A 568 2.42 -0.17 -30.65
C SER A 568 1.22 -0.37 -29.72
N VAL A 569 1.28 -1.34 -28.79
CA VAL A 569 0.23 -1.55 -27.78
C VAL A 569 0.15 -0.36 -26.82
N ALA A 570 1.29 0.11 -26.29
CA ALA A 570 1.32 1.29 -25.42
C ALA A 570 0.79 2.54 -26.14
N LYS A 571 1.16 2.74 -27.41
CA LYS A 571 0.69 3.83 -28.27
C LYS A 571 -0.82 3.77 -28.49
N LYS A 572 -1.36 2.61 -28.87
CA LYS A 572 -2.81 2.41 -29.08
C LYS A 572 -3.61 2.72 -27.81
N LEU A 573 -3.21 2.17 -26.67
CA LEU A 573 -3.89 2.39 -25.38
C LEU A 573 -3.84 3.87 -24.95
N ALA A 574 -2.68 4.53 -25.09
CA ALA A 574 -2.55 5.95 -24.78
C ALA A 574 -3.45 6.82 -25.69
N GLN A 575 -3.50 6.53 -26.99
CA GLN A 575 -4.36 7.24 -27.95
C GLN A 575 -5.86 7.00 -27.71
N GLN A 576 -6.25 5.79 -27.31
CA GLN A 576 -7.63 5.47 -26.91
C GLN A 576 -8.04 6.28 -25.68
N ILE A 577 -7.24 6.24 -24.60
CA ILE A 577 -7.46 7.05 -23.39
C ILE A 577 -7.51 8.56 -23.74
N GLY A 578 -6.62 9.03 -24.62
CA GLY A 578 -6.59 10.42 -25.07
C GLY A 578 -7.85 10.85 -25.84
N ALA A 579 -8.49 9.93 -26.57
CA ALA A 579 -9.78 10.16 -27.21
C ALA A 579 -10.94 10.13 -26.20
N GLU A 580 -10.95 9.16 -25.28
CA GLU A 580 -12.00 8.99 -24.26
C GLU A 580 -12.07 10.19 -23.29
N LEU A 581 -10.94 10.79 -22.94
CA LEU A 581 -10.87 11.99 -22.09
C LEU A 581 -11.44 13.27 -22.76
N GLN A 582 -11.73 13.23 -24.06
CA GLN A 582 -12.50 14.26 -24.78
C GLN A 582 -14.02 14.02 -24.75
N GLN A 583 -14.48 12.84 -24.33
CA GLN A 583 -15.89 12.50 -24.15
C GLN A 583 -16.11 11.98 -22.72
N PRO A 584 -16.03 12.85 -21.68
CA PRO A 584 -15.94 12.40 -20.29
C PRO A 584 -17.07 11.49 -19.83
N GLU A 585 -18.24 11.61 -20.45
CA GLU A 585 -19.45 10.84 -20.11
C GLU A 585 -19.30 9.34 -20.39
N GLY A 586 -18.35 8.96 -21.25
CA GLY A 586 -18.00 7.58 -21.56
C GLY A 586 -16.98 6.94 -20.62
N ILE A 587 -16.27 7.70 -19.76
CA ILE A 587 -15.09 7.20 -18.99
C ILE A 587 -15.37 5.92 -18.18
N SER A 588 -16.58 5.77 -17.66
CA SER A 588 -17.06 4.55 -16.99
C SER A 588 -17.26 3.37 -17.94
N GLY A 589 -18.10 3.54 -18.96
CA GLY A 589 -18.51 2.50 -19.92
C GLY A 589 -17.39 2.09 -20.90
N GLU A 590 -16.58 3.04 -21.35
CA GLU A 590 -15.37 2.80 -22.14
C GLU A 590 -14.22 2.20 -21.31
N ASN A 591 -14.41 1.96 -20.02
CA ASN A 591 -13.40 1.30 -19.19
C ASN A 591 -12.03 2.02 -19.19
N THR A 592 -11.99 3.35 -19.39
CA THR A 592 -10.77 4.16 -19.55
C THR A 592 -9.76 3.96 -18.41
N LEU A 593 -10.25 3.83 -17.18
CA LEU A 593 -9.43 3.56 -15.99
C LEU A 593 -8.86 2.13 -15.95
N THR A 594 -9.55 1.17 -16.58
CA THR A 594 -9.01 -0.18 -16.82
C THR A 594 -7.96 -0.15 -17.93
N LYS A 595 -8.20 0.57 -19.03
CA LYS A 595 -7.24 0.78 -20.14
C LYS A 595 -5.94 1.43 -19.62
N PHE A 596 -6.01 2.42 -18.72
CA PHE A 596 -4.84 3.01 -18.04
C PHE A 596 -4.08 1.98 -17.17
N ASN A 597 -4.80 1.15 -16.43
CA ASN A 597 -4.20 0.06 -15.65
C ASN A 597 -3.51 -1.01 -16.52
N ILE A 598 -4.03 -1.27 -17.72
CA ILE A 598 -3.43 -2.15 -18.72
C ILE A 598 -2.18 -1.51 -19.32
N LEU A 599 -2.24 -0.24 -19.75
CA LEU A 599 -1.10 0.53 -20.23
C LEU A 599 0.06 0.50 -19.22
N SER A 600 -0.20 0.85 -17.96
CA SER A 600 0.81 0.79 -16.90
C SER A 600 1.31 -0.65 -16.63
N ARG A 601 0.56 -1.71 -16.95
CA ARG A 601 1.07 -3.10 -16.90
C ARG A 601 1.96 -3.45 -18.10
N VAL A 602 1.66 -2.97 -19.30
CA VAL A 602 2.51 -3.18 -20.50
C VAL A 602 3.84 -2.47 -20.31
N LEU A 603 3.84 -1.20 -19.88
CA LEU A 603 5.05 -0.40 -19.64
C LEU A 603 6.01 -1.03 -18.61
N ARG A 604 5.50 -1.82 -17.65
CA ARG A 604 6.34 -2.58 -16.68
C ARG A 604 7.15 -3.71 -17.32
N THR A 605 6.81 -4.14 -18.53
CA THR A 605 7.50 -5.22 -19.26
C THR A 605 8.55 -4.72 -20.26
N MET A 606 8.71 -3.41 -20.42
CA MET A 606 9.55 -2.77 -21.44
C MET A 606 10.91 -2.31 -20.90
N SER A 607 11.95 -2.37 -21.73
CA SER A 607 13.28 -1.79 -21.43
C SER A 607 13.27 -0.25 -21.54
N ALA A 608 14.34 0.39 -21.07
CA ALA A 608 14.50 1.84 -21.20
C ALA A 608 14.43 2.30 -22.68
N ASP A 609 15.07 1.58 -23.61
CA ASP A 609 15.03 1.89 -25.05
C ASP A 609 13.62 1.74 -25.66
N GLN A 610 12.86 0.74 -25.22
CA GLN A 610 11.47 0.56 -25.67
C GLN A 610 10.57 1.69 -25.15
N LEU A 611 10.75 2.10 -23.89
CA LEU A 611 10.06 3.27 -23.33
C LEU A 611 10.46 4.57 -24.05
N LYS A 612 11.72 4.70 -24.46
CA LYS A 612 12.24 5.84 -25.24
C LYS A 612 11.55 5.96 -26.60
N ARG A 613 11.54 4.87 -27.38
CA ARG A 613 10.86 4.80 -28.68
C ARG A 613 9.34 5.00 -28.58
N ALA A 614 8.72 4.56 -27.49
CA ALA A 614 7.32 4.85 -27.21
C ALA A 614 7.09 6.34 -26.89
N CYS A 615 7.97 6.96 -26.08
CA CYS A 615 7.95 8.40 -25.81
C CYS A 615 8.12 9.23 -27.09
N GLU A 616 9.03 8.86 -27.98
CA GLU A 616 9.27 9.55 -29.26
C GLU A 616 8.03 9.56 -30.17
N GLN A 617 7.15 8.56 -30.05
CA GLN A 617 5.89 8.47 -30.80
C GLN A 617 4.66 9.05 -30.09
N LEU A 618 4.79 9.48 -28.83
CA LEU A 618 3.68 9.94 -27.97
C LEU A 618 3.90 11.31 -27.35
N TYR A 619 5.11 11.88 -27.43
CA TYR A 619 5.44 13.16 -26.81
C TYR A 619 4.74 14.32 -27.51
N TYR A 620 3.79 14.95 -26.81
CA TYR A 620 3.08 16.13 -27.26
C TYR A 620 3.08 17.20 -26.14
N PRO A 621 3.89 18.27 -26.24
CA PRO A 621 3.99 19.29 -25.20
C PRO A 621 2.75 20.21 -25.19
N TYR A 622 2.36 20.68 -24.00
CA TYR A 622 1.19 21.55 -23.81
C TYR A 622 1.26 22.83 -24.66
N SER A 623 2.45 23.38 -24.88
CA SER A 623 2.69 24.58 -25.71
C SER A 623 2.34 24.45 -27.20
N LYS A 624 2.07 23.24 -27.69
CA LYS A 624 1.51 23.02 -29.04
C LYS A 624 -0.02 22.92 -29.05
N THR A 625 -0.67 22.78 -27.90
CA THR A 625 -2.13 22.61 -27.85
C THR A 625 -2.85 23.90 -28.23
N SER A 626 -3.89 23.76 -29.05
CA SER A 626 -4.87 24.82 -29.32
C SER A 626 -6.18 24.45 -28.64
N SER A 627 -6.76 25.35 -27.86
CA SER A 627 -8.05 25.14 -27.18
C SER A 627 -9.22 24.86 -28.15
N LYS A 628 -9.04 25.17 -29.44
CA LYS A 628 -10.01 24.95 -30.52
C LYS A 628 -9.78 23.64 -31.30
N SER A 629 -8.74 22.87 -31.00
CA SER A 629 -8.34 21.69 -31.77
C SER A 629 -8.53 20.38 -30.98
N SER A 630 -9.58 19.63 -31.34
CA SER A 630 -9.81 18.30 -30.75
C SER A 630 -8.68 17.31 -31.09
N SER A 631 -7.97 17.48 -32.20
CA SER A 631 -6.81 16.64 -32.54
C SER A 631 -5.66 16.84 -31.54
N ASP A 632 -5.30 18.09 -31.27
CA ASP A 632 -4.18 18.43 -30.39
C ASP A 632 -4.49 18.09 -28.93
N ALA A 633 -5.75 18.29 -28.51
CA ALA A 633 -6.22 17.85 -27.21
C ALA A 633 -6.12 16.31 -27.04
N LYS A 634 -6.52 15.51 -28.05
CA LYS A 634 -6.37 14.04 -28.02
C LYS A 634 -4.91 13.61 -27.92
N GLN A 635 -4.02 14.25 -28.68
CA GLN A 635 -2.59 13.95 -28.64
C GLN A 635 -1.95 14.33 -27.29
N TYR A 636 -2.32 15.48 -26.72
CA TYR A 636 -1.89 15.89 -25.38
C TYR A 636 -2.41 14.96 -24.28
N HIS A 637 -3.68 14.57 -24.30
CA HIS A 637 -4.21 13.61 -23.33
C HIS A 637 -3.59 12.21 -23.47
N ALA A 638 -3.20 11.80 -24.69
CA ALA A 638 -2.43 10.58 -24.91
C ALA A 638 -1.00 10.68 -24.33
N TRP A 639 -0.33 11.82 -24.49
CA TRP A 639 0.94 12.10 -23.80
C TRP A 639 0.77 12.00 -22.28
N VAL A 640 -0.22 12.69 -21.71
CA VAL A 640 -0.50 12.67 -20.26
C VAL A 640 -0.76 11.24 -19.75
N ALA A 641 -1.59 10.46 -20.46
CA ALA A 641 -1.89 9.08 -20.08
C ALA A 641 -0.63 8.18 -20.10
N PHE A 642 0.24 8.32 -21.11
CA PHE A 642 1.52 7.61 -21.18
C PHE A 642 2.49 8.07 -20.09
N ARG A 643 2.71 9.38 -19.95
CA ARG A 643 3.58 10.04 -18.98
C ARG A 643 3.28 9.60 -17.55
N ASP A 644 2.01 9.65 -17.17
CA ASP A 644 1.55 9.23 -15.84
C ASP A 644 1.58 7.70 -15.69
N ALA A 645 1.28 6.92 -16.73
CA ALA A 645 1.35 5.46 -16.68
C ALA A 645 2.79 4.91 -16.55
N VAL A 646 3.80 5.63 -17.08
CA VAL A 646 5.24 5.37 -16.85
C VAL A 646 5.58 5.63 -15.39
N ALA A 647 5.20 6.79 -14.82
CA ALA A 647 5.42 7.06 -13.40
C ALA A 647 4.77 5.98 -12.51
N GLN A 648 3.54 5.54 -12.84
CA GLN A 648 2.85 4.45 -12.16
C GLN A 648 3.48 3.06 -12.41
N ALA A 649 4.25 2.86 -13.49
CA ALA A 649 4.90 1.58 -13.79
C ALA A 649 5.93 1.22 -12.70
N GLY A 650 6.69 2.21 -12.21
CA GLY A 650 7.52 2.08 -11.01
C GLY A 650 8.65 1.04 -11.10
N THR A 651 9.17 0.83 -12.31
CA THR A 651 10.35 -0.01 -12.60
C THR A 651 11.60 0.85 -12.76
N GLY A 652 12.78 0.23 -12.81
CA GLY A 652 14.03 0.92 -13.17
C GLY A 652 13.93 1.71 -14.48
N PRO A 653 13.52 1.07 -15.61
CA PRO A 653 13.34 1.74 -16.89
C PRO A 653 12.44 2.99 -16.85
N ALA A 654 11.40 2.98 -16.01
CA ALA A 654 10.53 4.13 -15.83
C ALA A 654 11.22 5.30 -15.11
N LEU A 655 12.09 5.03 -14.12
CA LEU A 655 12.90 6.06 -13.46
C LEU A 655 13.94 6.65 -14.42
N VAL A 656 14.60 5.83 -15.25
CA VAL A 656 15.52 6.30 -16.29
C VAL A 656 14.81 7.23 -17.26
N MET A 657 13.62 6.84 -17.73
CA MET A 657 12.82 7.63 -18.65
C MET A 657 12.35 8.97 -18.05
N MET A 658 11.93 8.99 -16.77
CA MET A 658 11.64 10.23 -16.07
C MET A 658 12.87 11.13 -15.87
N LYS A 659 14.05 10.55 -15.56
CA LYS A 659 15.32 11.28 -15.47
C LYS A 659 15.70 11.90 -16.82
N GLU A 660 15.53 11.16 -17.91
CA GLU A 660 15.73 11.67 -19.27
C GLU A 660 14.77 12.83 -19.59
N TRP A 661 13.47 12.73 -19.27
CA TRP A 661 12.53 13.83 -19.53
C TRP A 661 12.87 15.13 -18.78
N ILE A 662 13.34 15.01 -17.54
CA ILE A 662 13.73 16.16 -16.71
C ILE A 662 15.04 16.77 -17.23
N SER A 663 16.09 15.97 -17.46
CA SER A 663 17.38 16.47 -17.97
C SER A 663 17.33 16.96 -19.42
N SER A 664 16.36 16.49 -20.23
CA SER A 664 16.09 17.00 -21.59
C SER A 664 15.03 18.11 -21.64
N ASN A 665 14.60 18.65 -20.49
CA ASN A 665 13.60 19.72 -20.39
C ASN A 665 12.23 19.42 -21.05
N LYS A 666 11.92 18.14 -21.34
CA LYS A 666 10.62 17.68 -21.86
C LYS A 666 9.49 17.76 -20.84
N VAL A 667 9.82 17.65 -19.55
CA VAL A 667 8.92 17.97 -18.42
C VAL A 667 9.69 18.84 -17.43
N GLN A 668 9.04 19.89 -16.92
CA GLN A 668 9.67 20.90 -16.06
C GLN A 668 8.69 21.36 -14.97
N GLY A 669 9.20 22.03 -13.94
CA GLY A 669 8.39 22.69 -12.91
C GLY A 669 7.39 21.73 -12.24
N GLU A 670 6.11 22.11 -12.20
CA GLU A 670 5.07 21.30 -11.54
C GLU A 670 4.81 19.96 -12.24
N GLU A 671 4.89 19.86 -13.57
CA GLU A 671 4.71 18.58 -14.28
C GLU A 671 5.79 17.57 -13.88
N ALA A 672 7.05 18.00 -13.85
CA ALA A 672 8.14 17.18 -13.35
C ALA A 672 7.95 16.84 -11.85
N ALA A 673 7.52 17.82 -11.06
CA ALA A 673 7.33 17.68 -9.62
C ALA A 673 6.26 16.64 -9.25
N GLU A 674 5.13 16.61 -9.97
CA GLU A 674 4.07 15.60 -9.81
C GLU A 674 4.58 14.18 -10.07
N LEU A 675 5.31 13.99 -11.19
CA LEU A 675 5.80 12.67 -11.60
C LEU A 675 6.75 12.08 -10.54
N VAL A 676 7.69 12.90 -10.06
CA VAL A 676 8.62 12.50 -9.01
C VAL A 676 7.90 12.29 -7.67
N ALA A 677 6.88 13.11 -7.35
CA ALA A 677 6.08 12.95 -6.13
C ALA A 677 5.22 11.66 -6.10
N ALA A 678 4.97 11.01 -7.24
CA ALA A 678 4.27 9.71 -7.32
C ALA A 678 5.19 8.50 -7.02
N LEU A 679 6.50 8.62 -7.24
CA LEU A 679 7.47 7.52 -7.06
C LEU A 679 7.43 6.83 -5.69
N PRO A 680 7.23 7.51 -4.53
CA PRO A 680 7.19 6.84 -3.23
C PRO A 680 6.03 5.85 -3.09
N GLN A 681 4.99 5.97 -3.92
CA GLN A 681 3.89 5.00 -3.97
C GLN A 681 4.05 4.02 -5.13
N ALA A 682 4.57 4.47 -6.28
CA ALA A 682 4.65 3.67 -7.50
C ALA A 682 5.85 2.71 -7.54
N ALA A 683 7.01 3.05 -6.98
CA ALA A 683 8.23 2.25 -7.06
C ALA A 683 8.04 0.82 -6.50
N ARG A 684 8.45 -0.20 -7.27
CA ARG A 684 8.28 -1.63 -6.93
C ARG A 684 9.57 -2.33 -6.50
N TYR A 685 10.70 -1.86 -7.02
CA TYR A 685 12.01 -2.48 -6.87
C TYR A 685 12.99 -1.39 -6.42
N PRO A 686 12.97 -0.99 -5.13
CA PRO A 686 13.82 0.07 -4.58
C PRO A 686 15.24 -0.46 -4.31
N THR A 687 15.87 -0.99 -5.36
CA THR A 687 17.24 -1.54 -5.35
C THR A 687 18.26 -0.47 -5.00
N ALA A 688 19.47 -0.86 -4.61
CA ALA A 688 20.55 0.11 -4.35
C ALA A 688 20.79 1.03 -5.56
N GLU A 689 20.78 0.46 -6.78
CA GLU A 689 20.89 1.17 -8.05
C GLU A 689 19.73 2.16 -8.28
N TYR A 690 18.49 1.76 -7.99
CA TYR A 690 17.30 2.62 -8.10
C TYR A 690 17.36 3.80 -7.12
N MET A 691 17.76 3.53 -5.87
CA MET A 691 17.82 4.54 -4.82
C MET A 691 18.92 5.58 -5.09
N ASP A 692 20.09 5.15 -5.55
CA ASP A 692 21.15 6.07 -5.96
C ASP A 692 20.85 6.82 -7.27
N ALA A 693 20.13 6.19 -8.21
CA ALA A 693 19.63 6.89 -9.40
C ALA A 693 18.64 8.01 -9.02
N LEU A 694 17.72 7.77 -8.09
CA LEU A 694 16.79 8.78 -7.58
C LEU A 694 17.50 9.85 -6.74
N PHE A 695 18.50 9.48 -5.93
CA PHE A 695 19.34 10.45 -5.21
C PHE A 695 20.06 11.38 -6.19
N SER A 696 20.69 10.82 -7.23
CA SER A 696 21.41 11.59 -8.27
C SER A 696 20.52 12.54 -9.07
N LEU A 697 19.21 12.28 -9.12
CA LEU A 697 18.21 13.19 -9.70
C LEU A 697 17.87 14.29 -8.69
N ALA A 698 17.55 13.94 -7.44
CA ALA A 698 17.16 14.88 -6.40
C ALA A 698 18.29 15.86 -6.00
N SER A 699 19.56 15.45 -6.11
CA SER A 699 20.73 16.28 -5.81
C SER A 699 21.30 17.03 -7.03
N ASN A 700 20.64 16.99 -8.20
CA ASN A 700 21.14 17.61 -9.42
C ASN A 700 20.85 19.13 -9.45
N GLU A 701 21.82 19.94 -9.89
CA GLU A 701 21.63 21.40 -9.96
C GLU A 701 20.44 21.84 -10.83
N GLN A 702 20.18 21.18 -11.97
CA GLN A 702 19.04 21.50 -12.83
C GLN A 702 17.70 21.19 -12.17
N VAL A 703 17.68 20.26 -11.21
CA VAL A 703 16.51 19.89 -10.41
C VAL A 703 16.35 20.85 -9.23
N ILE A 704 17.45 21.20 -8.55
CA ILE A 704 17.46 22.12 -7.40
C ILE A 704 17.08 23.55 -7.81
N LYS A 705 17.46 23.99 -9.03
CA LYS A 705 17.14 25.31 -9.59
C LYS A 705 15.69 25.43 -10.08
N GLN A 706 14.96 24.32 -10.27
CA GLN A 706 13.56 24.36 -10.71
C GLN A 706 12.58 24.52 -9.54
N LYS A 707 11.76 25.59 -9.58
CA LYS A 707 10.65 25.83 -8.66
C LYS A 707 9.72 24.59 -8.63
N PHE A 708 9.24 24.27 -7.43
CA PHE A 708 8.44 23.08 -7.09
C PHE A 708 9.17 21.73 -7.22
N LEU A 709 9.87 21.47 -8.34
CA LEU A 709 10.57 20.21 -8.58
C LEU A 709 11.66 19.95 -7.52
N ASN A 710 12.43 20.98 -7.16
CA ASN A 710 13.51 20.90 -6.16
C ASN A 710 13.08 20.25 -4.84
N THR A 711 12.00 20.77 -4.24
CA THR A 711 11.41 20.29 -3.00
C THR A 711 10.77 18.91 -3.20
N SER A 712 10.12 18.71 -4.35
CA SER A 712 9.40 17.47 -4.65
C SER A 712 10.33 16.27 -4.80
N ALA A 713 11.51 16.47 -5.41
CA ALA A 713 12.49 15.42 -5.60
C ALA A 713 13.08 14.94 -4.26
N ILE A 714 13.48 15.86 -3.38
CA ILE A 714 14.03 15.48 -2.07
C ILE A 714 12.95 14.93 -1.11
N MET A 715 11.70 15.40 -1.20
CA MET A 715 10.57 14.84 -0.45
C MET A 715 10.17 13.43 -0.92
N ALA A 716 10.21 13.18 -2.23
CA ALA A 716 9.96 11.86 -2.78
C ALA A 716 11.08 10.88 -2.40
N PHE A 717 12.33 11.29 -2.59
CA PHE A 717 13.50 10.50 -2.21
C PHE A 717 13.45 10.10 -0.72
N THR A 718 13.22 11.04 0.19
CA THR A 718 13.21 10.76 1.64
C THR A 718 12.04 9.90 2.10
N ASP A 719 10.83 10.03 1.52
CA ASP A 719 9.73 9.11 1.82
C ASP A 719 9.97 7.71 1.28
N LEU A 720 10.68 7.56 0.14
CA LEU A 720 11.06 6.24 -0.39
C LEU A 720 12.20 5.60 0.42
N VAL A 721 13.24 6.37 0.79
CA VAL A 721 14.32 5.92 1.70
C VAL A 721 13.72 5.35 2.98
N ARG A 722 12.79 6.09 3.63
CA ARG A 722 12.11 5.56 4.82
C ARG A 722 11.43 4.23 4.52
N LYS A 723 10.55 4.20 3.52
CA LYS A 723 9.73 3.01 3.19
C LYS A 723 10.56 1.77 2.84
N ALA A 724 11.74 1.93 2.22
CA ALA A 724 12.53 0.83 1.67
C ALA A 724 13.75 0.44 2.51
N GLN A 725 14.32 1.37 3.29
CA GLN A 725 15.63 1.20 3.94
C GLN A 725 15.64 1.47 5.47
N VAL A 726 14.54 1.97 6.05
CA VAL A 726 14.47 2.33 7.49
C VAL A 726 13.29 1.67 8.20
N ASP A 727 12.11 1.79 7.61
CA ASP A 727 10.83 1.26 8.06
C ASP A 727 10.75 -0.23 7.71
N LYS A 728 11.25 -1.10 8.60
CA LYS A 728 11.42 -2.54 8.35
C LYS A 728 10.12 -3.22 7.92
N ASP A 729 9.02 -2.90 8.58
CA ASP A 729 7.73 -3.55 8.33
C ASP A 729 7.15 -3.11 6.98
N THR A 730 7.37 -1.86 6.57
CA THR A 730 7.09 -1.43 5.19
C THR A 730 8.06 -2.08 4.22
N ALA A 731 9.36 -2.15 4.50
CA ALA A 731 10.35 -2.74 3.60
C ALA A 731 10.06 -4.22 3.31
N HIS A 732 9.68 -4.99 4.34
CA HIS A 732 9.29 -6.39 4.22
C HIS A 732 7.91 -6.55 3.58
N ASN A 733 6.86 -5.87 4.06
CA ASN A 733 5.51 -6.12 3.55
C ASN A 733 5.23 -5.49 2.18
N ARG A 734 5.80 -4.31 1.88
CA ARG A 734 5.44 -3.51 0.69
C ARG A 734 6.04 -4.01 -0.61
N TYR A 735 7.26 -4.51 -0.58
CA TYR A 735 8.03 -4.88 -1.78
C TYR A 735 8.20 -6.40 -1.84
N PRO A 736 8.38 -7.01 -3.03
CA PRO A 736 8.31 -8.47 -3.22
C PRO A 736 9.58 -9.20 -2.72
N VAL A 737 9.88 -9.11 -1.43
CA VAL A 737 11.08 -9.71 -0.82
C VAL A 737 11.03 -11.24 -0.80
N HIS A 738 9.84 -11.85 -0.76
CA HIS A 738 9.67 -13.29 -0.97
C HIS A 738 10.01 -13.75 -2.41
N SER A 739 10.19 -12.82 -3.37
CA SER A 739 10.62 -13.11 -4.74
C SER A 739 12.09 -12.78 -5.02
N PHE A 740 12.66 -11.77 -4.35
CA PHE A 740 13.97 -11.16 -4.72
C PHE A 740 14.94 -10.97 -3.53
N GLY A 741 14.59 -11.41 -2.32
CA GLY A 741 15.34 -11.07 -1.11
C GLY A 741 15.16 -9.60 -0.68
N GLN A 742 16.01 -9.13 0.23
CA GLN A 742 15.91 -7.78 0.78
C GLN A 742 16.67 -6.75 -0.09
N PHE A 743 15.94 -5.84 -0.75
CA PHE A 743 16.52 -4.74 -1.56
C PHE A 743 17.39 -3.75 -0.75
N ALA A 744 17.30 -3.78 0.58
CA ALA A 744 18.16 -3.03 1.48
C ALA A 744 19.10 -4.00 2.22
N GLN A 745 20.41 -3.89 1.97
CA GLN A 745 21.42 -4.71 2.64
C GLN A 745 21.37 -4.57 4.17
N LYS A 746 21.83 -5.61 4.89
CA LYS A 746 21.86 -5.68 6.37
C LYS A 746 22.57 -4.45 6.96
N LYS A 747 21.77 -3.48 7.44
CA LYS A 747 22.11 -2.06 7.67
C LYS A 747 22.36 -1.31 6.36
N ALA A 748 21.38 -0.49 5.94
CA ALA A 748 21.48 0.35 4.74
C ALA A 748 22.45 1.54 4.95
N LYS A 749 23.75 1.26 4.91
CA LYS A 749 24.86 2.20 5.16
C LYS A 749 24.69 3.56 4.49
N ALA A 750 24.24 3.57 3.23
CA ALA A 750 23.99 4.78 2.46
C ALA A 750 23.07 5.79 3.20
N VAL A 751 22.09 5.34 3.99
CA VAL A 751 21.23 6.23 4.78
C VAL A 751 22.05 7.01 5.82
N SER A 752 22.91 6.33 6.59
CA SER A 752 23.71 6.91 7.67
C SER A 752 24.99 7.62 7.21
N GLU A 753 25.57 7.18 6.09
CA GLU A 753 26.91 7.56 5.61
C GLU A 753 26.87 8.51 4.40
N LYS A 754 25.76 8.54 3.63
CA LYS A 754 25.64 9.34 2.39
C LYS A 754 24.43 10.29 2.43
N TYR A 755 23.23 9.76 2.63
CA TYR A 755 21.98 10.52 2.47
C TYR A 755 21.70 11.50 3.63
N ILE A 756 21.82 11.05 4.89
CA ILE A 756 21.65 11.95 6.05
C ILE A 756 22.78 13.00 6.13
N PRO A 757 24.08 12.66 5.96
CA PRO A 757 25.15 13.66 5.93
C PRO A 757 24.99 14.72 4.83
N TYR A 758 24.46 14.36 3.66
CA TYR A 758 24.11 15.33 2.62
C TYR A 758 23.00 16.28 3.08
N LEU A 759 21.89 15.75 3.63
CA LEU A 759 20.78 16.57 4.15
C LEU A 759 21.21 17.47 5.33
N GLU A 760 22.07 16.96 6.20
CA GLU A 760 22.70 17.70 7.31
C GLU A 760 23.60 18.84 6.80
N SER A 761 24.42 18.59 5.77
CA SER A 761 25.23 19.62 5.11
C SER A 761 24.37 20.69 4.45
N GLN A 762 23.30 20.30 3.76
CA GLN A 762 22.36 21.25 3.14
C GLN A 762 21.56 22.07 4.17
N LEU A 763 21.15 21.47 5.30
CA LEU A 763 20.54 22.20 6.40
C LEU A 763 21.51 23.22 7.01
N LYS A 764 22.74 22.81 7.33
CA LYS A 764 23.78 23.73 7.85
C LYS A 764 24.03 24.90 6.89
N LYS A 765 24.09 24.62 5.59
CA LYS A 765 24.23 25.65 4.54
C LYS A 765 23.04 26.61 4.53
N ALA A 766 21.81 26.09 4.56
CA ALA A 766 20.59 26.89 4.57
C ALA A 766 20.51 27.84 5.78
N VAL A 767 20.89 27.35 6.97
CA VAL A 767 21.00 28.17 8.19
C VAL A 767 22.04 29.27 8.02
N SER A 768 23.24 28.96 7.51
CA SER A 768 24.27 29.99 7.24
C SER A 768 23.92 30.97 6.10
N GLU A 769 22.93 30.66 5.28
CA GLU A 769 22.41 31.53 4.22
C GLU A 769 21.18 32.36 4.67
N GLY A 770 20.65 32.13 5.87
CA GLY A 770 19.37 32.72 6.32
C GLY A 770 18.14 32.26 5.53
N ASP A 771 18.24 31.17 4.78
CA ASP A 771 17.21 30.74 3.83
C ASP A 771 16.14 29.89 4.52
N SER A 772 15.16 30.55 5.15
CA SER A 772 14.00 29.94 5.81
C SER A 772 13.37 28.81 4.98
N ILE A 773 13.15 29.05 3.68
CA ILE A 773 12.49 28.10 2.78
C ILE A 773 13.32 26.80 2.68
N LYS A 774 14.63 26.91 2.46
CA LYS A 774 15.54 25.75 2.48
C LYS A 774 15.62 25.09 3.87
N ILE A 775 15.69 25.87 4.96
CA ILE A 775 15.74 25.36 6.34
C ILE A 775 14.52 24.45 6.58
N GLN A 776 13.31 24.96 6.34
CA GLN A 776 12.06 24.21 6.48
C GLN A 776 12.02 22.96 5.59
N VAL A 777 12.48 23.06 4.32
CA VAL A 777 12.56 21.92 3.39
C VAL A 777 13.52 20.83 3.89
N TYR A 778 14.74 21.18 4.33
CA TYR A 778 15.72 20.19 4.79
C TYR A 778 15.35 19.59 6.15
N ILE A 779 14.74 20.37 7.05
CA ILE A 779 14.11 19.83 8.27
C ILE A 779 13.05 18.79 7.90
N ARG A 780 12.07 19.14 7.04
CA ARG A 780 10.97 18.24 6.64
C ARG A 780 11.48 16.99 5.90
N ALA A 781 12.59 17.11 5.16
CA ALA A 781 13.26 16.00 4.48
C ALA A 781 13.97 15.04 5.46
N LEU A 782 14.71 15.57 6.45
CA LEU A 782 15.32 14.76 7.51
C LEU A 782 14.25 13.99 8.29
N GLY A 783 13.19 14.67 8.76
CA GLY A 783 12.09 14.05 9.50
C GLY A 783 11.32 12.98 8.70
N ASN A 784 11.24 13.13 7.37
CA ASN A 784 10.67 12.11 6.49
C ASN A 784 11.44 10.78 6.52
N THR A 785 12.76 10.78 6.77
CA THR A 785 13.58 9.55 6.80
C THR A 785 13.25 8.63 7.99
N ALA A 786 12.78 9.21 9.11
CA ALA A 786 12.51 8.53 10.38
C ALA A 786 13.68 7.76 11.02
N HIS A 787 14.92 7.97 10.58
CA HIS A 787 16.09 7.21 11.05
C HIS A 787 16.78 7.91 12.24
N ARG A 788 17.02 7.19 13.35
CA ARG A 788 17.66 7.68 14.59
C ARG A 788 18.77 8.74 14.46
N LYS A 789 19.65 8.66 13.44
CA LYS A 789 20.74 9.64 13.25
C LYS A 789 20.24 11.08 13.09
N ILE A 790 18.99 11.32 12.66
CA ILE A 790 18.46 12.70 12.57
C ILE A 790 18.33 13.39 13.94
N LEU A 791 18.29 12.65 15.06
CA LEU A 791 18.28 13.24 16.39
C LEU A 791 19.56 14.03 16.64
N ALA A 792 20.74 13.43 16.39
CA ALA A 792 22.04 14.11 16.49
C ALA A 792 22.24 15.23 15.45
N VAL A 793 21.35 15.35 14.45
CA VAL A 793 21.33 16.48 13.49
C VAL A 793 20.48 17.64 14.02
N TYR A 794 19.40 17.36 14.76
CA TYR A 794 18.53 18.36 15.38
C TYR A 794 18.99 18.80 16.78
N GLU A 795 19.66 17.92 17.52
CA GLU A 795 20.06 18.09 18.93
C GLU A 795 20.76 19.44 19.21
N PRO A 796 21.80 19.89 18.45
CA PRO A 796 22.40 21.21 18.67
C PRO A 796 21.45 22.41 18.46
N TYR A 797 20.41 22.24 17.65
CA TYR A 797 19.43 23.30 17.37
C TYR A 797 18.25 23.28 18.34
N LEU A 798 17.88 22.10 18.86
CA LEU A 798 16.83 21.94 19.87
C LEU A 798 17.33 22.31 21.28
N GLU A 799 18.63 22.14 21.55
CA GLU A 799 19.26 22.56 22.81
C GLU A 799 19.75 24.02 22.81
N GLY A 800 19.52 24.79 21.74
CA GLY A 800 19.97 26.18 21.65
C GLY A 800 21.49 26.37 21.53
N GLN A 801 22.25 25.32 21.17
CA GLN A 801 23.67 25.44 20.84
C GLN A 801 23.90 26.13 19.47
N LYS A 802 22.82 26.32 18.70
CA LYS A 802 22.77 26.96 17.39
C LYS A 802 21.43 27.64 17.20
N ASP A 803 21.48 28.89 16.77
CA ASP A 803 20.31 29.76 16.65
C ASP A 803 19.40 29.29 15.51
N LEU A 804 18.10 29.24 15.80
CA LEU A 804 16.96 29.07 14.88
C LEU A 804 15.74 29.72 15.52
N SER A 805 14.79 30.19 14.70
CA SER A 805 13.50 30.68 15.22
C SER A 805 12.73 29.56 15.93
N ASP A 806 11.86 29.93 16.87
CA ASP A 806 10.98 28.96 17.54
C ASP A 806 10.04 28.26 16.56
N PHE A 807 9.70 28.91 15.44
CA PHE A 807 8.98 28.28 14.34
C PHE A 807 9.79 27.20 13.61
N GLN A 808 11.10 27.40 13.41
CA GLN A 808 11.99 26.40 12.83
C GLN A 808 12.20 25.22 13.81
N ARG A 809 12.36 25.50 15.12
CA ARG A 809 12.44 24.46 16.18
C ARG A 809 11.13 23.66 16.28
N LEU A 810 9.97 24.34 16.24
CA LEU A 810 8.63 23.75 16.11
C LEU A 810 8.52 22.86 14.86
N THR A 811 9.04 23.32 13.72
CA THR A 811 9.04 22.56 12.46
C THR A 811 9.90 21.29 12.54
N MET A 812 10.99 21.28 13.31
CA MET A 812 11.73 20.05 13.62
C MET A 812 10.85 19.03 14.35
N ILE A 813 10.15 19.45 15.42
CA ILE A 813 9.27 18.56 16.19
C ILE A 813 8.05 18.10 15.36
N ALA A 814 7.48 18.99 14.54
CA ALA A 814 6.41 18.64 13.59
C ALA A 814 6.87 17.62 12.52
N SER A 815 8.15 17.64 12.13
CA SER A 815 8.72 16.72 11.15
C SER A 815 8.81 15.26 11.64
N MET A 816 8.89 15.03 12.96
CA MET A 816 9.05 13.72 13.60
C MET A 816 7.83 12.77 13.45
N ASP A 817 6.76 13.16 12.73
CA ASP A 817 5.52 12.39 12.55
C ASP A 817 5.69 10.99 11.91
N LYS A 818 6.88 10.70 11.37
CA LYS A 818 7.29 9.38 10.89
C LYS A 818 8.05 8.58 11.94
N MET A 819 8.95 9.22 12.70
CA MET A 819 9.70 8.55 13.77
C MET A 819 8.77 8.04 14.89
N THR A 820 7.67 8.74 15.17
CA THR A 820 6.62 8.27 16.11
C THR A 820 5.99 6.92 15.74
N LYS A 821 6.24 6.41 14.52
CA LYS A 821 5.77 5.11 14.03
C LYS A 821 6.89 4.09 13.86
N VAL A 822 8.04 4.51 13.33
CA VAL A 822 9.17 3.62 13.01
C VAL A 822 10.01 3.30 14.25
N GLU A 823 10.22 4.26 15.14
CA GLU A 823 10.95 4.07 16.41
C GLU A 823 10.16 4.69 17.58
N PRO A 824 8.92 4.21 17.86
CA PRO A 824 7.99 4.87 18.77
C PRO A 824 8.53 5.03 20.19
N ARG A 825 9.33 4.06 20.68
CA ARG A 825 9.97 4.13 22.00
C ARG A 825 11.00 5.26 22.10
N LEU A 826 11.77 5.50 21.03
CA LEU A 826 12.80 6.56 20.97
C LEU A 826 12.17 7.94 20.75
N ALA A 827 11.19 8.04 19.85
CA ALA A 827 10.41 9.27 19.69
C ALA A 827 9.78 9.70 21.02
N ARG A 828 9.17 8.74 21.74
CA ARG A 828 8.51 8.97 23.03
C ARG A 828 9.43 9.54 24.10
N SER A 829 10.68 9.08 24.21
CA SER A 829 11.63 9.62 25.21
C SER A 829 12.13 11.03 24.89
N VAL A 830 12.35 11.34 23.61
CA VAL A 830 12.74 12.70 23.17
C VAL A 830 11.58 13.69 23.33
N LEU A 831 10.41 13.35 22.79
CA LEU A 831 9.22 14.21 22.83
C LEU A 831 8.73 14.48 24.26
N PHE A 832 8.87 13.50 25.16
CA PHE A 832 8.50 13.69 26.56
C PHE A 832 9.45 14.65 27.30
N LYS A 833 10.77 14.61 27.02
CA LYS A 833 11.72 15.60 27.57
C LYS A 833 11.37 17.03 27.15
N ILE A 834 11.10 17.23 25.85
CA ILE A 834 10.76 18.56 25.29
C ILE A 834 9.48 19.10 25.92
N TYR A 835 8.44 18.26 26.03
CA TYR A 835 7.21 18.61 26.75
C TYR A 835 7.46 19.01 28.21
N GLN A 836 8.37 18.34 28.92
CA GLN A 836 8.68 18.65 30.32
C GLN A 836 9.54 19.90 30.53
N ASN A 837 10.18 20.45 29.50
CA ASN A 837 10.95 21.69 29.65
C ASN A 837 9.99 22.89 29.78
N ALA A 838 9.86 23.46 30.97
CA ALA A 838 9.02 24.63 31.21
C ALA A 838 9.58 25.95 30.63
N GLY A 839 10.88 25.97 30.28
CA GLY A 839 11.53 27.07 29.55
C GLY A 839 11.54 26.89 28.03
N GLU A 840 10.74 25.98 27.49
CA GLU A 840 10.56 25.76 26.06
C GLU A 840 9.28 26.46 25.56
N ALA A 841 9.29 26.93 24.31
CA ALA A 841 8.18 27.66 23.71
C ALA A 841 6.86 26.84 23.75
N PRO A 842 5.72 27.45 24.13
CA PRO A 842 4.43 26.74 24.25
C PRO A 842 4.07 25.90 23.03
N GLU A 843 4.29 26.42 21.82
CA GLU A 843 4.00 25.81 20.53
C GLU A 843 4.85 24.54 20.32
N VAL A 844 6.14 24.60 20.67
CA VAL A 844 7.09 23.48 20.58
C VAL A 844 6.70 22.38 21.56
N ARG A 845 6.35 22.75 22.80
CA ARG A 845 5.84 21.83 23.84
C ARG A 845 4.51 21.18 23.43
N VAL A 846 3.59 21.97 22.88
CA VAL A 846 2.29 21.53 22.33
C VAL A 846 2.50 20.55 21.17
N ALA A 847 3.39 20.85 20.22
CA ALA A 847 3.74 19.94 19.13
C ALA A 847 4.35 18.64 19.66
N ALA A 848 5.19 18.70 20.69
CA ALA A 848 5.76 17.52 21.33
C ALA A 848 4.68 16.60 21.92
N VAL A 849 3.68 17.15 22.65
CA VAL A 849 2.47 16.43 23.11
C VAL A 849 1.73 15.79 21.94
N MET A 850 1.46 16.54 20.89
CA MET A 850 0.68 16.08 19.73
C MET A 850 1.37 14.97 18.95
N GLN A 851 2.71 14.90 18.96
CA GLN A 851 3.49 13.79 18.42
C GLN A 851 3.55 12.61 19.41
N LEU A 852 3.71 12.86 20.72
CA LEU A 852 3.81 11.85 21.77
C LEU A 852 2.58 10.93 21.79
N MET A 853 1.38 11.49 21.62
CA MET A 853 0.12 10.76 21.50
C MET A 853 0.06 9.79 20.31
N LYS A 854 0.87 10.01 19.26
CA LYS A 854 0.97 9.10 18.11
C LYS A 854 1.82 7.86 18.40
N THR A 855 2.58 7.85 19.50
CA THR A 855 3.47 6.73 19.89
C THR A 855 2.78 5.63 20.68
N ASN A 856 1.46 5.71 20.91
CA ASN A 856 0.71 4.85 21.85
C ASN A 856 1.32 4.89 23.27
N PRO A 857 1.27 6.05 23.95
CA PRO A 857 1.88 6.22 25.28
C PRO A 857 1.22 5.33 26.36
N PRO A 858 2.00 4.72 27.27
CA PRO A 858 1.49 3.97 28.42
C PRO A 858 0.73 4.86 29.41
N ALA A 859 -0.17 4.25 30.19
CA ALA A 859 -0.98 4.91 31.21
C ALA A 859 -0.16 5.80 32.15
N GLN A 860 1.02 5.37 32.61
CA GLN A 860 1.86 6.13 33.55
C GLN A 860 2.34 7.47 32.98
N ILE A 861 2.58 7.55 31.67
CA ILE A 861 2.95 8.81 31.01
C ILE A 861 1.72 9.71 30.92
N LEU A 862 0.58 9.18 30.49
CA LEU A 862 -0.67 9.96 30.38
C LEU A 862 -1.16 10.46 31.74
N GLN A 863 -1.03 9.65 32.79
CA GLN A 863 -1.36 10.04 34.17
C GLN A 863 -0.45 11.17 34.67
N ARG A 864 0.86 11.09 34.43
CA ARG A 864 1.81 12.16 34.77
C ARG A 864 1.52 13.44 33.99
N MET A 865 1.25 13.35 32.69
CA MET A 865 0.86 14.49 31.86
C MET A 865 -0.43 15.13 32.39
N ALA A 866 -1.44 14.32 32.71
CA ALA A 866 -2.71 14.80 33.23
C ALA A 866 -2.55 15.50 34.59
N GLN A 867 -1.84 14.90 35.53
CA GLN A 867 -1.50 15.52 36.82
C GLN A 867 -0.79 16.87 36.62
N TYR A 868 0.19 16.93 35.71
CA TYR A 868 0.96 18.15 35.44
C TYR A 868 0.11 19.30 34.87
N THR A 869 -1.06 19.03 34.26
CA THR A 869 -1.99 20.10 33.84
C THR A 869 -2.57 20.95 34.99
N ASN A 870 -2.31 20.56 36.24
CA ASN A 870 -2.68 21.34 37.44
C ASN A 870 -1.52 22.20 37.96
N ALA A 871 -0.34 22.16 37.35
CA ALA A 871 0.90 22.79 37.82
C ALA A 871 1.71 23.51 36.71
N ASP A 872 1.59 23.08 35.45
CA ASP A 872 2.19 23.72 34.28
C ASP A 872 1.56 25.09 34.03
N HIS A 873 2.38 26.12 33.88
CA HIS A 873 1.93 27.50 33.68
C HIS A 873 1.37 27.76 32.27
N SER A 874 1.70 26.93 31.28
CA SER A 874 1.23 27.14 29.90
C SER A 874 -0.17 26.59 29.68
N GLU A 875 -1.15 27.48 29.63
CA GLU A 875 -2.55 27.15 29.35
C GLU A 875 -2.76 26.55 27.95
N GLN A 876 -1.90 26.92 26.98
CA GLN A 876 -1.84 26.29 25.66
C GLN A 876 -1.48 24.80 25.76
N VAL A 877 -0.42 24.47 26.52
CA VAL A 877 0.00 23.09 26.77
C VAL A 877 -1.06 22.30 27.55
N ASN A 878 -1.67 22.91 28.58
CA ASN A 878 -2.73 22.29 29.39
C ASN A 878 -3.96 21.92 28.55
N SER A 879 -4.43 22.83 27.69
CA SER A 879 -5.52 22.57 26.74
C SER A 879 -5.18 21.45 25.76
N ALA A 880 -3.93 21.43 25.24
CA ALA A 880 -3.49 20.40 24.31
C ALA A 880 -3.46 19.01 24.96
N VAL A 881 -2.88 18.88 26.16
CA VAL A 881 -2.85 17.63 26.94
C VAL A 881 -4.27 17.16 27.29
N LYS A 882 -5.12 18.06 27.80
CA LYS A 882 -6.49 17.74 28.19
C LYS A 882 -7.32 17.23 27.01
N SER A 883 -7.38 17.99 25.92
CA SER A 883 -8.13 17.60 24.72
C SER A 883 -7.61 16.32 24.06
N ALA A 884 -6.29 16.10 24.09
CA ALA A 884 -5.67 14.86 23.62
C ALA A 884 -6.11 13.63 24.42
N ILE A 885 -6.03 13.68 25.77
CA ILE A 885 -6.40 12.57 26.65
C ILE A 885 -7.91 12.32 26.62
N GLU A 886 -8.73 13.38 26.70
CA GLU A 886 -10.19 13.26 26.61
C GLU A 886 -10.68 12.72 25.26
N SER A 887 -9.98 12.97 24.16
CA SER A 887 -10.36 12.43 22.84
C SER A 887 -9.84 11.01 22.63
N ALA A 888 -8.62 10.71 23.10
CA ALA A 888 -8.07 9.34 23.12
C ALA A 888 -8.93 8.37 23.95
N ALA A 889 -9.41 8.80 25.13
CA ALA A 889 -10.24 7.99 26.03
C ALA A 889 -11.63 7.61 25.45
N ARG A 890 -12.05 8.25 24.35
CA ARG A 890 -13.33 8.01 23.64
C ARG A 890 -13.19 7.18 22.36
N LEU A 891 -12.00 6.67 22.04
CA LEU A 891 -11.78 5.84 20.84
C LEU A 891 -12.41 4.46 20.99
N THR A 892 -12.98 3.96 19.90
CA THR A 892 -13.81 2.74 19.86
C THR A 892 -13.22 1.62 19.01
N ALA A 893 -12.40 1.94 18.00
CA ALA A 893 -11.84 0.94 17.10
C ALA A 893 -10.86 0.02 17.85
N PRO A 894 -10.95 -1.32 17.72
CA PRO A 894 -10.11 -2.26 18.48
C PRO A 894 -8.60 -1.98 18.37
N GLN A 895 -8.15 -1.51 17.21
CA GLN A 895 -6.77 -1.08 16.92
C GLN A 895 -6.26 0.13 17.74
N TYR A 896 -7.11 0.78 18.54
CA TYR A 896 -6.77 1.85 19.49
C TYR A 896 -7.25 1.57 20.93
N ARG A 897 -7.70 0.35 21.23
CA ARG A 897 -8.24 -0.03 22.55
C ARG A 897 -7.23 0.20 23.69
N GLU A 898 -5.94 -0.11 23.47
CA GLU A 898 -4.88 0.14 24.45
C GLU A 898 -4.71 1.64 24.75
N LEU A 899 -4.66 2.48 23.71
CA LEU A 899 -4.58 3.93 23.86
C LEU A 899 -5.81 4.50 24.59
N ALA A 900 -7.01 3.99 24.30
CA ALA A 900 -8.24 4.39 24.97
C ALA A 900 -8.20 4.02 26.46
N GLN A 901 -7.79 2.80 26.81
CA GLN A 901 -7.66 2.33 28.19
C GLN A 901 -6.58 3.11 28.96
N ASN A 902 -5.41 3.31 28.35
CA ASN A 902 -4.32 4.12 28.92
C ASN A 902 -4.76 5.57 29.18
N ALA A 903 -5.56 6.16 28.28
CA ALA A 903 -6.11 7.50 28.45
C ALA A 903 -7.22 7.56 29.51
N GLN A 904 -8.14 6.59 29.55
CA GLN A 904 -9.19 6.48 30.57
C GLN A 904 -8.60 6.42 31.99
N ALA A 905 -7.47 5.74 32.18
CA ALA A 905 -6.73 5.71 33.44
C ALA A 905 -6.14 7.07 33.87
N ALA A 906 -6.13 8.07 32.98
CA ALA A 906 -5.59 9.42 33.21
C ALA A 906 -6.65 10.55 33.23
N VAL A 907 -7.85 10.34 32.67
CA VAL A 907 -8.89 11.39 32.55
C VAL A 907 -9.20 12.07 33.88
N ASN A 908 -9.33 11.29 34.97
CA ASN A 908 -9.71 11.80 36.29
C ASN A 908 -8.59 12.58 37.02
N LEU A 909 -7.41 12.74 36.40
CA LEU A 909 -6.27 13.50 36.92
C LEU A 909 -6.07 14.85 36.20
N LEU A 910 -6.86 15.11 35.16
CA LEU A 910 -6.81 16.34 34.36
C LEU A 910 -7.33 17.56 35.15
N THR A 911 -6.79 18.74 34.82
CA THR A 911 -7.29 20.01 35.34
C THR A 911 -8.80 20.18 35.12
N PRO A 912 -9.57 20.67 36.10
CA PRO A 912 -11.00 20.95 35.92
C PRO A 912 -11.25 22.12 34.97
N LYS A 913 -10.24 22.97 34.71
CA LYS A 913 -10.34 24.17 33.86
C LYS A 913 -10.84 23.83 32.45
N GLN A 914 -11.74 24.66 31.92
CA GLN A 914 -12.34 24.51 30.60
C GLN A 914 -11.72 25.49 29.61
N TYR A 915 -11.41 25.01 28.40
CA TYR A 915 -10.63 25.75 27.41
C TYR A 915 -11.46 26.06 26.16
N GLY A 916 -11.54 27.35 25.81
CA GLY A 916 -12.21 27.86 24.62
C GLY A 916 -11.47 27.56 23.30
N MET A 917 -11.90 28.15 22.18
CA MET A 917 -11.30 27.88 20.87
C MET A 917 -9.92 28.53 20.67
N GLN A 918 -9.60 29.56 21.46
CA GLN A 918 -8.31 30.27 21.46
C GLN A 918 -7.14 29.48 22.08
N TYR A 919 -7.39 28.25 22.55
CA TYR A 919 -6.36 27.39 23.09
C TYR A 919 -6.10 26.17 22.21
N SER A 920 -4.82 25.78 22.14
CA SER A 920 -4.29 24.64 21.40
C SER A 920 -5.01 23.33 21.75
N LYS A 921 -5.36 22.53 20.74
CA LYS A 921 -6.23 21.37 20.89
C LYS A 921 -5.84 20.21 19.98
N GLN A 922 -6.00 18.99 20.50
CA GLN A 922 -5.94 17.76 19.71
C GLN A 922 -7.27 17.02 19.81
N HIS A 923 -7.82 16.64 18.67
CA HIS A 923 -9.08 15.92 18.55
C HIS A 923 -8.88 14.67 17.72
N ILE A 924 -8.76 13.54 18.42
CA ILE A 924 -8.66 12.21 17.85
C ILE A 924 -10.05 11.59 17.82
N ARG A 925 -10.55 11.16 16.65
CA ARG A 925 -11.83 10.45 16.52
C ARG A 925 -11.68 9.24 15.61
N ASP A 926 -12.37 8.16 15.94
CA ASP A 926 -12.61 7.04 15.03
C ASP A 926 -14.10 6.87 14.71
N TYR A 927 -14.36 6.13 13.62
CA TYR A 927 -15.70 5.78 13.18
C TYR A 927 -15.67 4.36 12.59
N ILE A 928 -16.47 3.47 13.16
CA ILE A 928 -16.74 2.12 12.66
C ILE A 928 -18.09 2.15 11.96
N VAL A 929 -18.23 1.54 10.78
CA VAL A 929 -19.52 1.48 10.07
C VAL A 929 -20.54 0.67 10.89
N GLN A 930 -21.79 1.14 11.00
CA GLN A 930 -22.83 0.56 11.86
C GLN A 930 -23.00 -0.96 11.73
N GLN A 931 -23.07 -1.47 10.49
CA GLN A 931 -23.16 -2.91 10.18
C GLN A 931 -22.00 -3.75 10.76
N GLU A 932 -20.85 -3.13 11.03
CA GLU A 932 -19.70 -3.77 11.67
C GLU A 932 -19.71 -3.63 13.20
N GLN A 933 -20.35 -2.59 13.74
CA GLN A 933 -20.62 -2.49 15.18
C GLN A 933 -21.59 -3.60 15.62
N GLU A 934 -22.62 -3.85 14.83
CA GLU A 934 -23.56 -4.98 15.01
C GLU A 934 -22.83 -6.33 14.93
N ALA A 935 -21.96 -6.53 13.92
CA ALA A 935 -21.16 -7.74 13.80
C ALA A 935 -20.16 -7.93 14.97
N GLN A 936 -19.61 -6.85 15.52
CA GLN A 936 -18.72 -6.91 16.69
C GLN A 936 -19.45 -7.24 17.99
N GLN A 937 -20.73 -6.87 18.14
CA GLN A 937 -21.54 -7.31 19.28
C GLN A 937 -21.73 -8.83 19.27
N GLN A 938 -21.87 -9.43 18.07
CA GLN A 938 -21.99 -10.89 17.91
C GLN A 938 -20.63 -11.62 18.02
N GLN A 939 -19.53 -10.97 17.60
CA GLN A 939 -18.17 -11.54 17.67
C GLN A 939 -17.15 -10.51 18.18
N PRO A 940 -16.98 -10.35 19.51
CA PRO A 940 -16.15 -9.28 20.11
C PRO A 940 -14.64 -9.32 19.81
N GLN A 941 -14.15 -10.40 19.19
CA GLN A 941 -12.76 -10.56 18.73
C GLN A 941 -12.58 -10.27 17.22
N ALA A 942 -13.66 -9.99 16.48
CA ALA A 942 -13.58 -9.71 15.05
C ALA A 942 -13.10 -8.27 14.79
N HIS A 943 -12.00 -8.12 14.05
CA HIS A 943 -11.51 -6.82 13.59
C HIS A 943 -12.52 -6.17 12.61
N PRO A 944 -12.76 -4.85 12.69
CA PRO A 944 -13.62 -4.16 11.73
C PRO A 944 -13.02 -4.30 10.33
N ARG A 945 -13.88 -4.48 9.33
CA ARG A 945 -13.51 -4.56 7.92
C ARG A 945 -13.37 -3.16 7.31
N LEU A 946 -14.06 -2.15 7.84
CA LEU A 946 -14.00 -0.75 7.42
C LEU A 946 -14.11 0.20 8.62
N SER A 947 -12.99 0.79 9.02
CA SER A 947 -12.95 1.87 10.02
C SER A 947 -12.21 3.09 9.49
N TYR A 948 -12.63 4.27 9.96
CA TYR A 948 -12.02 5.55 9.66
C TYR A 948 -11.42 6.15 10.93
N LYS A 949 -10.31 6.88 10.80
CA LYS A 949 -9.75 7.71 11.87
C LYS A 949 -9.43 9.10 11.35
N ALA A 950 -9.97 10.10 12.03
CA ALA A 950 -9.69 11.51 11.83
C ALA A 950 -8.81 12.00 13.00
N ASP A 951 -7.58 12.42 12.67
CA ASP A 951 -6.73 13.17 13.60
C ASP A 951 -6.82 14.66 13.19
N ILE A 952 -7.49 15.50 13.97
CA ILE A 952 -7.47 16.98 13.84
C ILE A 952 -6.64 17.56 14.98
N THR A 953 -5.85 18.60 14.71
CA THR A 953 -4.89 19.16 15.65
C THR A 953 -4.66 20.63 15.30
N SER A 954 -4.82 21.53 16.26
CA SER A 954 -4.61 22.98 16.09
C SER A 954 -3.69 23.51 17.19
N ILE A 955 -2.66 24.26 16.79
CA ILE A 955 -1.80 25.04 17.69
C ILE A 955 -2.25 26.49 17.56
N GLN A 956 -2.60 27.09 18.69
CA GLN A 956 -2.94 28.50 18.85
C GLN A 956 -1.76 29.17 19.56
N SER A 957 -1.36 30.32 19.05
CA SER A 957 -0.43 31.28 19.68
C SER A 957 -1.23 32.32 20.49
N GLU A 958 -0.56 33.27 21.15
CA GLU A 958 -1.24 34.27 22.01
C GLU A 958 -1.65 35.56 21.27
N ASP A 959 -1.24 35.73 20.02
CA ASP A 959 -1.63 36.81 19.12
C ASP A 959 -3.07 36.64 18.58
N SER A 960 -3.34 35.49 17.95
CA SER A 960 -4.49 35.33 17.06
C SER A 960 -5.58 34.38 17.58
N ILE A 961 -6.78 34.54 17.01
CA ILE A 961 -7.85 33.53 17.07
C ILE A 961 -7.66 32.46 15.97
N VAL A 962 -6.90 32.78 14.91
CA VAL A 962 -6.59 31.88 13.79
C VAL A 962 -5.41 30.97 14.16
N PRO A 963 -5.54 29.63 14.06
CA PRO A 963 -4.46 28.73 14.46
C PRO A 963 -3.21 28.84 13.60
N SER A 964 -2.11 29.30 14.20
CA SER A 964 -0.77 29.33 13.60
C SER A 964 -0.29 27.95 13.12
N CYS A 965 -0.82 26.83 13.65
CA CYS A 965 -0.74 25.54 12.96
C CYS A 965 -2.06 24.78 12.94
N VAL A 966 -2.33 24.09 11.82
CA VAL A 966 -3.43 23.11 11.67
C VAL A 966 -2.90 21.84 11.01
N PHE A 967 -3.14 20.68 11.63
CA PHE A 967 -2.85 19.36 11.03
C PHE A 967 -4.13 18.53 10.95
N TYR A 968 -4.41 17.98 9.77
CA TYR A 968 -5.53 17.06 9.52
C TYR A 968 -5.05 15.77 8.85
N ASN A 969 -5.53 14.63 9.35
CA ASN A 969 -5.24 13.31 8.80
C ASN A 969 -6.51 12.47 8.75
N LEU A 970 -6.87 11.96 7.57
CA LEU A 970 -7.85 10.89 7.43
C LEU A 970 -7.15 9.57 7.09
N ARG A 971 -7.37 8.56 7.93
CA ARG A 971 -6.97 7.17 7.68
C ARG A 971 -8.22 6.33 7.47
N ARG A 972 -8.11 5.34 6.58
CA ARG A 972 -9.13 4.34 6.26
C ARG A 972 -8.49 2.96 6.38
N ASN A 973 -8.93 2.18 7.36
CA ASN A 973 -8.53 0.79 7.51
C ASN A 973 -9.49 -0.09 6.68
N LEU A 974 -8.94 -0.97 5.85
CA LEU A 974 -9.65 -1.97 5.06
C LEU A 974 -9.22 -3.37 5.53
N ALA A 975 -9.92 -3.93 6.51
CA ALA A 975 -9.71 -5.27 7.04
C ALA A 975 -8.25 -5.58 7.49
N GLY A 976 -7.55 -4.55 7.99
CA GLY A 976 -6.13 -4.55 8.36
C GLY A 976 -5.26 -3.65 7.45
N TYR A 977 -5.67 -3.42 6.20
CA TYR A 977 -4.91 -2.60 5.25
C TYR A 977 -5.14 -1.09 5.50
N ASN A 978 -4.15 -0.44 6.09
CA ASN A 978 -4.24 0.95 6.56
C ASN A 978 -3.84 1.97 5.46
N LEU A 979 -4.82 2.46 4.71
CA LEU A 979 -4.65 3.57 3.77
C LEU A 979 -4.71 4.93 4.48
N ARG A 980 -3.73 5.81 4.24
CA ARG A 980 -3.82 7.24 4.60
C ARG A 980 -4.44 7.97 3.42
N GLN A 981 -5.74 8.23 3.47
CA GLN A 981 -6.51 8.74 2.34
C GLN A 981 -6.28 10.24 2.11
N TYR A 982 -6.23 11.04 3.20
CA TYR A 982 -5.89 12.45 3.13
C TYR A 982 -4.90 12.85 4.22
N GLN A 983 -4.01 13.78 3.87
CA GLN A 983 -3.18 14.53 4.80
C GLN A 983 -3.20 16.00 4.36
N PHE A 984 -3.42 16.89 5.32
CA PHE A 984 -3.19 18.32 5.20
C PHE A 984 -2.43 18.80 6.45
N ALA A 985 -1.51 19.74 6.28
CA ALA A 985 -0.97 20.53 7.35
C ALA A 985 -0.66 21.94 6.85
N TYR A 986 -0.85 22.91 7.74
CA TYR A 986 -0.53 24.32 7.61
C TYR A 986 0.21 24.73 8.87
N MET A 987 1.26 25.54 8.73
CA MET A 987 2.08 26.05 9.82
C MET A 987 2.57 27.47 9.45
N THR A 988 2.59 28.40 10.39
CA THR A 988 3.25 29.71 10.28
C THR A 988 3.81 30.17 11.64
N SER A 989 4.77 31.10 11.66
CA SER A 989 5.36 31.65 12.89
C SER A 989 4.35 32.50 13.69
N SER A 990 3.60 33.37 13.01
CA SER A 990 2.48 34.13 13.59
C SER A 990 1.35 34.23 12.56
N ALA A 991 0.14 33.87 12.97
CA ALA A 991 -1.04 33.98 12.11
C ALA A 991 -1.45 35.44 11.89
N ASP A 992 -1.31 36.31 12.90
CA ASP A 992 -1.66 37.73 12.77
C ASP A 992 -0.62 38.50 11.94
N ASN A 993 0.69 38.28 12.15
CA ASN A 993 1.72 38.91 11.31
C ASN A 993 1.61 38.47 9.84
N LEU A 994 1.24 37.20 9.58
CA LEU A 994 0.96 36.73 8.22
C LEU A 994 -0.29 37.41 7.62
N MET A 995 -1.36 37.59 8.40
CA MET A 995 -2.57 38.28 7.94
C MET A 995 -2.35 39.78 7.74
N GLU A 996 -1.56 40.44 8.58
CA GLU A 996 -1.15 41.83 8.38
C GLU A 996 -0.29 41.96 7.13
N LEU A 997 0.76 41.15 6.96
CA LEU A 997 1.63 41.15 5.79
C LEU A 997 0.87 40.86 4.49
N LEU A 998 -0.12 39.95 4.51
CA LEU A 998 -1.04 39.71 3.39
C LEU A 998 -1.95 40.90 3.12
N SER A 999 -2.42 41.60 4.15
CA SER A 999 -3.25 42.80 4.00
C SER A 999 -2.46 43.99 3.44
N ASP A 1000 -1.19 44.16 3.82
CA ASP A 1000 -0.30 45.20 3.31
C ASP A 1000 0.06 45.01 1.82
N GLN A 1001 -0.10 43.80 1.27
CA GLN A 1001 -0.04 43.58 -0.18
C GLN A 1001 -1.24 44.18 -0.93
N ILE A 1002 -2.29 44.61 -0.22
CA ILE A 1002 -3.53 45.15 -0.76
C ILE A 1002 -3.65 46.65 -0.39
N SER A 1003 -3.94 47.48 -1.38
CA SER A 1003 -3.97 48.94 -1.24
C SER A 1003 -5.38 49.51 -1.38
N ASP A 1004 -5.98 49.84 -0.23
CA ASP A 1004 -7.17 50.68 -0.15
C ASP A 1004 -6.81 52.15 -0.41
N GLU A 1005 -7.45 52.79 -1.40
CA GLU A 1005 -7.14 54.19 -1.72
C GLU A 1005 -7.45 55.15 -0.55
N GLN A 1006 -8.45 54.84 0.29
CA GLN A 1006 -8.78 55.61 1.50
C GLN A 1006 -7.78 55.38 2.67
N GLN A 1007 -7.09 54.23 2.71
CA GLN A 1007 -5.92 53.91 3.56
C GLN A 1007 -4.69 54.79 3.31
N SER A 1008 -4.47 55.13 2.04
CA SER A 1008 -3.13 55.41 1.51
C SER A 1008 -2.42 56.65 2.07
N SER A 1009 -3.17 57.61 2.62
CA SER A 1009 -2.64 58.90 3.09
C SER A 1009 -2.29 58.97 4.59
N SER A 1010 -2.49 57.89 5.37
CA SER A 1010 -2.21 57.88 6.82
C SER A 1010 -1.24 56.79 7.28
N LYS A 1011 -1.27 55.58 6.70
CA LYS A 1011 -0.34 54.49 7.09
C LYS A 1011 1.05 54.58 6.46
N LYS A 1012 1.16 54.95 5.17
CA LYS A 1012 2.45 54.93 4.44
C LYS A 1012 3.49 55.99 4.87
N SER A 1013 3.16 56.86 5.83
CA SER A 1013 4.11 57.78 6.48
C SER A 1013 4.80 57.20 7.71
N GLN A 1014 4.55 55.95 8.13
CA GLN A 1014 5.22 55.32 9.28
C GLN A 1014 6.08 54.10 8.90
N SER A 1015 5.65 53.22 7.97
CA SER A 1015 6.40 52.02 7.60
C SER A 1015 7.60 52.26 6.66
N ALA A 1016 7.83 53.50 6.19
CA ALA A 1016 8.81 53.82 5.16
C ALA A 1016 10.08 54.55 5.66
N HIS A 1017 10.37 54.56 6.97
CA HIS A 1017 11.52 55.29 7.55
C HIS A 1017 12.47 54.43 8.40
N GLY A 1018 12.69 53.18 8.00
CA GLY A 1018 13.76 52.32 8.52
C GLY A 1018 15.15 52.53 7.92
N LYS A 1019 15.49 53.74 7.39
CA LYS A 1019 16.85 54.06 6.85
C LYS A 1019 17.13 55.54 6.47
N SER A 1020 16.92 56.50 7.37
CA SER A 1020 17.62 57.81 7.31
C SER A 1020 17.54 58.59 8.62
N SER A 1021 18.42 59.59 8.79
CA SER A 1021 18.55 60.39 10.00
C SER A 1021 17.80 61.74 9.94
N GLN A 1022 17.37 62.19 11.12
CA GLN A 1022 17.01 63.56 11.52
C GLN A 1022 15.63 64.19 11.17
N SER A 1023 15.02 64.70 12.26
CA SER A 1023 14.29 65.98 12.41
C SER A 1023 12.75 66.05 12.25
N HIS A 1024 12.09 66.12 13.42
CA HIS A 1024 10.91 66.93 13.81
C HIS A 1024 9.68 67.10 12.86
N ARG A 1025 8.42 67.04 13.35
CA ARG A 1025 7.89 67.73 14.55
C ARG A 1025 6.68 67.06 15.22
N SER A 1026 6.73 67.02 16.56
CA SER A 1026 5.68 67.49 17.48
C SER A 1026 4.35 66.71 17.63
N GLY A 1027 4.39 65.65 18.46
CA GLY A 1027 3.26 65.21 19.30
C GLY A 1027 3.80 64.85 20.69
N SER A 1028 3.21 65.35 21.78
CA SER A 1028 3.84 65.29 23.11
C SER A 1028 3.55 63.99 23.87
N SER A 1029 4.52 63.08 23.88
CA SER A 1029 4.74 62.15 25.00
C SER A 1029 6.18 62.29 25.49
N ALA A 1030 6.39 62.28 26.80
CA ALA A 1030 7.73 62.22 27.39
C ALA A 1030 8.38 60.83 27.17
N TRP A 1031 7.55 59.80 26.98
CA TRP A 1031 7.92 58.40 26.85
C TRP A 1031 7.45 57.87 25.48
N SER A 1032 8.39 57.42 24.65
CA SER A 1032 8.11 56.47 23.55
C SER A 1032 8.67 55.11 23.94
N TRP A 1033 8.15 54.04 23.35
CA TRP A 1033 8.65 52.68 23.64
C TRP A 1033 10.14 52.54 23.33
N ASP A 1034 10.59 53.07 22.20
CA ASP A 1034 12.01 53.13 21.79
C ASP A 1034 12.87 53.92 22.79
N LYS A 1035 12.34 54.96 23.45
CA LYS A 1035 13.06 55.63 24.55
C LYS A 1035 13.13 54.77 25.81
N VAL A 1036 12.07 54.04 26.12
CA VAL A 1036 12.02 53.17 27.30
C VAL A 1036 12.93 51.96 27.13
N SER A 1037 12.96 51.33 25.95
CA SER A 1037 13.87 50.20 25.67
C SER A 1037 15.33 50.64 25.70
N ASN A 1038 15.70 51.69 24.97
CA ASN A 1038 17.07 52.22 24.97
C ASN A 1038 17.52 52.71 26.37
N MET A 1039 16.62 53.27 27.18
CA MET A 1039 16.96 53.75 28.53
C MET A 1039 17.00 52.63 29.59
N LEU A 1040 16.38 51.48 29.33
CA LEU A 1040 16.48 50.26 30.15
C LEU A 1040 17.53 49.27 29.61
N ASN A 1041 18.18 49.58 28.49
CA ASN A 1041 19.05 48.67 27.73
C ASN A 1041 18.35 47.32 27.43
N ILE A 1042 17.07 47.39 27.06
CA ILE A 1042 16.33 46.25 26.52
C ILE A 1042 16.76 46.11 25.06
N ASP A 1043 17.49 45.03 24.75
CA ASP A 1043 17.58 44.53 23.39
C ASP A 1043 16.16 44.23 22.92
N MET A 1044 15.72 44.93 21.88
CA MET A 1044 14.45 44.63 21.22
C MET A 1044 14.75 43.55 20.19
N ASP A 1045 14.11 42.39 20.33
CA ASP A 1045 14.13 41.37 19.28
C ASP A 1045 13.68 42.00 17.95
N ASP A 1046 14.47 41.78 16.89
CA ASP A 1046 14.08 42.18 15.53
C ASP A 1046 12.71 41.54 15.18
N GLN A 1047 11.87 42.23 14.41
CA GLN A 1047 10.53 41.72 14.08
C GLN A 1047 10.61 40.30 13.48
N ASP A 1048 10.07 39.32 14.23
CA ASP A 1048 10.06 37.92 13.85
C ASP A 1048 9.61 37.71 12.41
N GLN A 1049 10.44 37.01 11.64
CA GLN A 1049 10.15 36.72 10.24
C GLN A 1049 8.84 35.92 10.14
N VAL A 1050 7.95 36.35 9.25
CA VAL A 1050 6.77 35.58 8.86
C VAL A 1050 7.26 34.40 8.03
N GLU A 1051 7.38 33.26 8.69
CA GLU A 1051 7.73 31.97 8.10
C GLU A 1051 6.47 31.10 8.01
N GLY A 1052 6.41 30.19 7.05
CA GLY A 1052 5.36 29.18 7.06
C GLY A 1052 5.50 28.09 6.02
N ASN A 1053 4.68 27.04 6.17
CA ASN A 1053 4.60 25.94 5.21
C ASN A 1053 3.22 25.27 5.12
N ILE A 1054 2.99 24.64 3.97
CA ILE A 1054 1.80 23.84 3.66
C ILE A 1054 2.26 22.47 3.15
N LEU A 1055 1.74 21.39 3.76
CA LEU A 1055 2.00 20.00 3.39
C LEU A 1055 0.68 19.29 3.09
N PHE A 1056 0.42 18.91 1.84
CA PHE A 1056 -0.79 18.17 1.48
C PHE A 1056 -0.53 16.93 0.61
N ALA A 1057 -1.48 16.00 0.64
CA ALA A 1057 -1.49 14.81 -0.21
C ALA A 1057 -2.65 14.89 -1.22
N ALA A 1058 -2.31 14.99 -2.51
CA ALA A 1058 -3.25 15.09 -3.62
C ALA A 1058 -2.62 14.49 -4.89
N PHE A 1059 -3.44 14.16 -5.90
CA PHE A 1059 -2.98 13.72 -7.23
C PHE A 1059 -1.97 12.54 -7.24
N GLY A 1060 -2.01 11.70 -6.20
CA GLY A 1060 -1.14 10.53 -6.01
C GLY A 1060 0.20 10.81 -5.31
N GLY A 1061 0.54 12.07 -5.05
CA GLY A 1061 1.79 12.49 -4.40
C GLY A 1061 1.59 13.21 -3.07
N LYS A 1062 2.71 13.63 -2.46
CA LYS A 1062 2.71 14.69 -1.44
C LYS A 1062 3.34 15.95 -2.04
N ARG A 1063 2.76 17.11 -1.76
CA ARG A 1063 3.35 18.42 -2.07
C ARG A 1063 3.75 19.08 -0.74
N PHE A 1064 4.89 19.76 -0.71
CA PHE A 1064 5.34 20.59 0.39
C PHE A 1064 5.76 21.94 -0.19
N PHE A 1065 5.24 23.03 0.38
CA PHE A 1065 5.56 24.39 0.00
C PHE A 1065 5.93 25.14 1.28
N ALA A 1066 7.12 25.72 1.34
CA ALA A 1066 7.51 26.66 2.38
C ALA A 1066 7.54 28.08 1.80
N PHE A 1067 7.28 29.06 2.66
CA PHE A 1067 7.21 30.49 2.35
C PHE A 1067 7.79 31.32 3.50
N ASP A 1068 8.10 32.57 3.19
CA ASP A 1068 8.72 33.59 4.03
C ASP A 1068 8.16 34.98 3.65
N ASN A 1069 8.55 36.05 4.36
CA ASN A 1069 8.22 37.45 4.00
C ASN A 1069 8.39 37.70 2.50
N HIS A 1070 9.55 37.34 1.97
CA HIS A 1070 9.93 37.59 0.58
C HIS A 1070 9.09 36.78 -0.43
N THR A 1071 8.40 35.73 -0.03
CA THR A 1071 7.43 35.01 -0.86
C THR A 1071 6.09 35.75 -0.90
N ILE A 1072 5.66 36.35 0.22
CA ILE A 1072 4.42 37.13 0.34
C ILE A 1072 4.57 38.50 -0.35
N GLU A 1073 5.70 39.18 -0.17
CA GLU A 1073 6.08 40.43 -0.86
C GLU A 1073 6.07 40.33 -2.40
N LYS A 1074 6.14 39.10 -2.95
CA LYS A 1074 6.09 38.84 -4.40
C LYS A 1074 4.66 38.63 -4.92
N LEU A 1075 3.65 38.55 -4.05
CA LEU A 1075 2.26 38.39 -4.45
C LEU A 1075 1.72 39.53 -5.33
N PRO A 1076 2.01 40.83 -5.11
CA PRO A 1076 1.58 41.89 -6.03
C PRO A 1076 2.07 41.70 -7.47
N LYS A 1077 3.29 41.19 -7.65
CA LYS A 1077 3.84 40.86 -8.97
C LYS A 1077 3.10 39.66 -9.59
N TYR A 1078 2.97 38.56 -8.86
CA TYR A 1078 2.27 37.36 -9.36
C TYR A 1078 0.78 37.62 -9.64
N ALA A 1079 0.12 38.48 -8.86
CA ALA A 1079 -1.26 38.90 -9.07
C ALA A 1079 -1.43 39.72 -10.36
N LYS A 1080 -0.44 40.53 -10.74
CA LYS A 1080 -0.44 41.27 -12.02
C LYS A 1080 -0.16 40.38 -13.22
N GLU A 1081 0.84 39.50 -13.12
CA GLU A 1081 1.12 38.48 -14.15
C GLU A 1081 -0.14 37.62 -14.41
N ALA A 1082 -0.86 37.24 -13.34
CA ALA A 1082 -2.15 36.56 -13.43
C ALA A 1082 -3.26 37.46 -14.02
N ALA A 1083 -3.39 38.72 -13.60
CA ALA A 1083 -4.40 39.64 -14.12
C ALA A 1083 -4.23 39.93 -15.62
N GLU A 1084 -3.00 40.09 -16.12
CA GLU A 1084 -2.71 40.28 -17.54
C GLU A 1084 -3.07 39.05 -18.39
N SER A 1085 -2.79 37.86 -17.86
CA SER A 1085 -3.16 36.55 -18.44
C SER A 1085 -4.69 36.38 -18.48
N LEU A 1086 -5.36 36.58 -17.34
CA LEU A 1086 -6.81 36.46 -17.21
C LEU A 1086 -7.58 37.53 -18.01
N ARG A 1087 -7.00 38.72 -18.24
CA ARG A 1087 -7.59 39.74 -19.12
C ARG A 1087 -7.69 39.28 -20.57
N GLN A 1088 -6.66 38.57 -21.05
CA GLN A 1088 -6.58 38.05 -22.42
C GLN A 1088 -7.43 36.78 -22.61
N GLY A 1089 -7.59 36.00 -21.53
CA GLY A 1089 -8.33 34.75 -21.50
C GLY A 1089 -7.37 33.57 -21.37
N GLN A 1090 -7.28 33.03 -20.16
CA GLN A 1090 -6.35 31.96 -19.86
C GLN A 1090 -7.06 30.61 -19.96
N SER A 1091 -6.68 29.82 -20.96
CA SER A 1091 -7.08 28.42 -21.05
C SER A 1091 -6.16 27.53 -20.19
N PHE A 1092 -6.75 26.52 -19.57
CA PHE A 1092 -6.07 25.54 -18.72
C PHE A 1092 -6.62 24.14 -18.98
N ASN A 1093 -5.75 23.14 -18.86
CA ASN A 1093 -6.14 21.73 -18.94
C ASN A 1093 -5.22 20.89 -18.04
N LEU A 1094 -5.48 20.94 -16.73
CA LEU A 1094 -4.82 20.08 -15.77
C LEU A 1094 -5.46 18.69 -15.85
N THR A 1095 -4.71 17.67 -16.26
CA THR A 1095 -5.16 16.27 -16.25
C THR A 1095 -4.11 15.40 -15.54
N LYS A 1096 -4.58 14.59 -14.59
CA LYS A 1096 -3.79 13.59 -13.88
C LYS A 1096 -4.46 12.22 -13.91
N MET A 1097 -3.68 11.19 -14.20
CA MET A 1097 -4.08 9.79 -13.99
C MET A 1097 -3.16 9.12 -12.97
N TYR A 1098 -3.73 8.45 -11.96
CA TYR A 1098 -2.94 7.83 -10.89
C TYR A 1098 -3.71 6.68 -10.21
N ASP A 1099 -3.01 5.77 -9.54
CA ASP A 1099 -3.64 4.78 -8.65
C ASP A 1099 -3.58 5.28 -7.21
N GLN A 1100 -4.74 5.41 -6.55
CA GLN A 1100 -4.83 5.82 -5.14
C GLN A 1100 -4.37 4.72 -4.17
N GLY A 1101 -4.46 3.45 -4.57
CA GLY A 1101 -4.33 2.32 -3.65
C GLY A 1101 -4.24 1.00 -4.41
N MET A 1102 -3.00 0.53 -4.61
CA MET A 1102 -2.71 -0.76 -5.21
C MET A 1102 -2.21 -1.74 -4.16
N PHE A 1103 -2.80 -2.93 -4.12
CA PHE A 1103 -2.30 -4.10 -3.41
C PHE A 1103 -2.34 -5.32 -4.33
N LYS A 1104 -1.27 -6.12 -4.36
CA LYS A 1104 -1.21 -7.38 -5.10
C LYS A 1104 -0.55 -8.47 -4.26
N VAL A 1105 -1.04 -9.70 -4.39
CA VAL A 1105 -0.40 -10.91 -3.84
C VAL A 1105 -0.65 -12.09 -4.78
N GLY A 1106 0.39 -12.87 -5.06
CA GLY A 1106 0.34 -14.07 -5.89
C GLY A 1106 1.30 -15.15 -5.38
N PHE A 1107 0.91 -16.40 -5.54
CA PHE A 1107 1.59 -17.60 -5.04
C PHE A 1107 1.05 -18.84 -5.76
N PRO A 1108 1.71 -20.02 -5.68
CA PRO A 1108 1.23 -21.23 -6.33
C PRO A 1108 -0.02 -21.85 -5.66
N THR A 1109 -0.90 -22.40 -6.49
CA THR A 1109 -1.99 -23.32 -6.09
C THR A 1109 -1.49 -24.77 -5.99
N ALA A 1110 -2.31 -25.67 -5.46
CA ALA A 1110 -2.01 -27.11 -5.40
C ALA A 1110 -1.80 -27.78 -6.78
N MET A 1111 -2.28 -27.19 -7.89
CA MET A 1111 -1.98 -27.64 -9.26
C MET A 1111 -0.65 -27.09 -9.83
N GLY A 1112 0.12 -26.34 -9.04
CA GLY A 1112 1.29 -25.59 -9.53
C GLY A 1112 0.92 -24.35 -10.37
N LEU A 1113 -0.38 -24.05 -10.53
CA LEU A 1113 -0.84 -22.88 -11.30
C LEU A 1113 -0.68 -21.60 -10.47
N PRO A 1114 -0.15 -20.51 -11.05
CA PRO A 1114 -0.08 -19.18 -10.43
C PRO A 1114 -1.45 -18.60 -10.06
N PHE A 1115 -1.72 -18.47 -8.75
CA PHE A 1115 -2.80 -17.62 -8.23
C PHE A 1115 -2.36 -16.15 -8.19
N ILE A 1116 -3.30 -15.23 -8.43
CA ILE A 1116 -3.07 -13.79 -8.34
C ILE A 1116 -4.33 -13.05 -7.86
N TYR A 1117 -4.21 -12.33 -6.75
CA TYR A 1117 -5.16 -11.30 -6.32
C TYR A 1117 -4.57 -9.90 -6.54
N SER A 1118 -5.43 -8.98 -6.98
CA SER A 1118 -5.11 -7.57 -7.16
C SER A 1118 -6.29 -6.69 -6.75
N PHE A 1119 -6.04 -5.77 -5.83
CA PHE A 1119 -6.84 -4.58 -5.57
C PHE A 1119 -6.16 -3.37 -6.22
N ASN A 1120 -6.93 -2.55 -6.93
CA ASN A 1120 -6.47 -1.37 -7.64
C ASN A 1120 -7.51 -0.24 -7.51
N LEU A 1121 -7.08 1.03 -7.43
CA LEU A 1121 -7.95 2.20 -7.40
C LEU A 1121 -7.46 3.30 -8.38
N PRO A 1122 -7.38 3.00 -9.70
CA PRO A 1122 -7.13 4.00 -10.73
C PRO A 1122 -8.13 5.15 -10.66
N THR A 1123 -7.63 6.35 -10.86
CA THR A 1123 -8.35 7.63 -10.77
C THR A 1123 -7.86 8.54 -11.88
N VAL A 1124 -8.79 9.27 -12.50
CA VAL A 1124 -8.49 10.47 -13.30
C VAL A 1124 -9.11 11.68 -12.61
N ALA A 1125 -8.31 12.75 -12.53
CA ALA A 1125 -8.78 14.08 -12.20
C ALA A 1125 -8.41 15.01 -13.36
N LYS A 1126 -9.42 15.63 -13.97
CA LYS A 1126 -9.29 16.62 -15.04
C LYS A 1126 -9.97 17.90 -14.59
N LEU A 1127 -9.30 19.02 -14.80
CA LEU A 1127 -9.82 20.37 -14.62
C LEU A 1127 -9.41 21.15 -15.86
N GLY A 1128 -10.34 21.27 -16.81
CA GLY A 1128 -10.15 22.01 -18.06
C GLY A 1128 -11.09 23.21 -18.15
N GLY A 1129 -10.71 24.23 -18.91
CA GLY A 1129 -11.53 25.41 -19.08
C GLY A 1129 -10.82 26.62 -19.66
N GLU A 1130 -11.54 27.74 -19.66
CA GLU A 1130 -11.00 29.08 -19.95
C GLU A 1130 -11.60 30.07 -18.95
N ILE A 1131 -10.77 30.86 -18.28
CA ILE A 1131 -11.22 31.96 -17.41
C ILE A 1131 -10.76 33.27 -18.01
N ARG A 1132 -11.70 34.22 -18.11
CA ARG A 1132 -11.46 35.64 -18.37
C ARG A 1132 -11.89 36.43 -17.13
N ALA A 1133 -11.02 37.33 -16.69
CA ALA A 1133 -11.35 38.29 -15.63
C ALA A 1133 -10.97 39.69 -16.10
N LYS A 1134 -11.86 40.66 -15.88
CA LYS A 1134 -11.62 42.09 -16.11
C LYS A 1134 -11.98 42.84 -14.85
N SER A 1135 -11.22 43.87 -14.52
CA SER A 1135 -11.51 44.74 -13.38
C SER A 1135 -11.52 46.20 -13.79
N HIS A 1136 -12.25 47.01 -13.06
CA HIS A 1136 -12.17 48.47 -13.12
C HIS A 1136 -11.93 49.02 -11.70
N PRO A 1137 -10.93 49.88 -11.47
CA PRO A 1137 -9.76 50.09 -12.34
C PRO A 1137 -9.00 48.78 -12.64
N GLU A 1138 -8.14 48.79 -13.66
CA GLU A 1138 -7.47 47.59 -14.17
C GLU A 1138 -6.34 47.13 -13.23
N LEU A 1139 -6.46 45.92 -12.66
CA LEU A 1139 -5.52 45.32 -11.70
C LEU A 1139 -4.07 45.20 -12.22
N ALA A 1140 -3.89 45.01 -13.53
CA ALA A 1140 -2.58 45.02 -14.17
C ALA A 1140 -1.91 46.41 -14.16
N SER A 1141 -2.70 47.49 -14.10
CA SER A 1141 -2.22 48.86 -14.18
C SER A 1141 -1.92 49.48 -12.80
N GLY A 1142 -0.67 49.86 -12.56
CA GLY A 1142 -0.26 50.57 -11.34
C GLY A 1142 1.15 50.24 -10.86
N HIS A 1143 1.64 50.99 -9.86
CA HIS A 1143 2.96 50.79 -9.24
C HIS A 1143 3.13 49.36 -8.71
N SER A 1144 4.33 48.81 -8.80
CA SER A 1144 4.66 47.39 -8.60
C SER A 1144 4.22 46.80 -7.25
N ASP A 1145 4.18 47.63 -6.21
CA ASP A 1145 4.40 47.20 -4.83
C ASP A 1145 3.10 46.96 -4.04
N ALA A 1146 1.94 46.98 -4.70
CA ALA A 1146 0.66 46.62 -4.10
C ALA A 1146 -0.37 46.17 -5.17
N ILE A 1147 -1.31 45.33 -4.73
CA ILE A 1147 -2.55 44.99 -5.41
C ILE A 1147 -3.55 46.11 -5.11
N ARG A 1148 -4.19 46.69 -6.14
CA ARG A 1148 -5.26 47.68 -5.94
C ARG A 1148 -6.60 46.98 -5.80
N THR A 1149 -7.41 47.36 -4.83
CA THR A 1149 -8.82 46.92 -4.77
C THR A 1149 -9.59 47.50 -5.96
N PRO A 1150 -10.14 46.69 -6.87
CA PRO A 1150 -10.99 47.20 -7.94
C PRO A 1150 -12.39 47.53 -7.41
N SER A 1151 -13.08 48.51 -7.99
CA SER A 1151 -14.47 48.81 -7.67
C SER A 1151 -15.45 47.82 -8.31
N THR A 1152 -15.10 47.29 -9.48
CA THR A 1152 -15.87 46.21 -10.14
C THR A 1152 -14.96 45.13 -10.74
N VAL A 1153 -15.45 43.89 -10.75
CA VAL A 1153 -14.79 42.75 -11.40
C VAL A 1153 -15.82 41.93 -12.17
N ASN A 1154 -15.62 41.77 -13.48
CA ASN A 1154 -16.41 40.90 -14.34
C ASN A 1154 -15.59 39.63 -14.63
N ILE A 1155 -16.10 38.47 -14.22
CA ILE A 1155 -15.45 37.17 -14.39
C ILE A 1155 -16.34 36.31 -15.29
N THR A 1156 -15.82 35.85 -16.44
CA THR A 1156 -16.46 34.82 -17.25
C THR A 1156 -15.59 33.57 -17.30
N ALA A 1157 -16.15 32.45 -16.86
CA ALA A 1157 -15.44 31.19 -16.68
C ALA A 1157 -16.19 30.04 -17.34
N GLU A 1158 -15.46 29.24 -18.11
CA GLU A 1158 -15.89 27.93 -18.60
C GLU A 1158 -15.07 26.86 -17.89
N ILE A 1159 -15.74 25.89 -17.25
CA ILE A 1159 -15.10 24.90 -16.37
C ILE A 1159 -15.71 23.50 -16.66
N ASP A 1160 -14.89 22.57 -17.14
CA ASP A 1160 -15.16 21.14 -17.24
C ASP A 1160 -14.28 20.42 -16.20
N LEU A 1161 -14.81 20.28 -14.98
CA LEU A 1161 -14.21 19.45 -13.95
C LEU A 1161 -14.71 18.01 -14.12
N VAL A 1162 -13.80 17.05 -14.14
CA VAL A 1162 -14.11 15.61 -14.17
C VAL A 1162 -13.26 14.90 -13.11
N TYR A 1163 -13.90 14.16 -12.22
CA TYR A 1163 -13.25 13.24 -11.30
C TYR A 1163 -13.89 11.87 -11.44
N ALA A 1164 -13.12 10.87 -11.86
CA ALA A 1164 -13.58 9.50 -11.95
C ALA A 1164 -12.58 8.53 -11.32
N ALA A 1165 -13.08 7.58 -10.54
CA ALA A 1165 -12.29 6.56 -9.86
C ALA A 1165 -12.96 5.19 -10.00
N LYS A 1166 -12.16 4.14 -10.22
CA LYS A 1166 -12.66 2.78 -10.39
C LYS A 1166 -11.95 1.83 -9.42
N SER A 1167 -12.68 1.30 -8.44
CA SER A 1167 -12.15 0.30 -7.50
C SER A 1167 -12.29 -1.09 -8.10
N GLN A 1168 -11.15 -1.75 -8.36
CA GLN A 1168 -11.09 -3.06 -9.04
C GLN A 1168 -10.53 -4.11 -8.08
N GLY A 1169 -11.38 -5.02 -7.62
CA GLY A 1169 -10.99 -6.22 -6.88
C GLY A 1169 -11.04 -7.43 -7.78
N LYS A 1170 -9.89 -7.98 -8.19
CA LYS A 1170 -9.82 -9.12 -9.12
C LYS A 1170 -8.96 -10.24 -8.55
N MET A 1171 -9.55 -11.43 -8.42
CA MET A 1171 -8.85 -12.66 -8.02
C MET A 1171 -8.94 -13.72 -9.12
N GLY A 1172 -8.09 -14.73 -9.05
CA GLY A 1172 -8.10 -15.85 -9.99
C GLY A 1172 -6.72 -16.46 -10.18
N PHE A 1173 -6.52 -17.13 -11.31
CA PHE A 1173 -5.28 -17.82 -11.63
C PHE A 1173 -4.96 -17.79 -13.13
N ILE A 1174 -3.72 -18.15 -13.48
CA ILE A 1174 -3.16 -18.10 -14.83
C ILE A 1174 -2.79 -19.51 -15.28
N THR A 1175 -3.00 -19.83 -16.56
CA THR A 1175 -2.56 -21.07 -17.20
C THR A 1175 -1.52 -20.77 -18.29
N PRO A 1176 -0.21 -20.85 -17.99
CA PRO A 1176 0.84 -20.40 -18.91
C PRO A 1176 0.85 -21.10 -20.28
N PHE A 1177 0.33 -22.33 -20.37
CA PHE A 1177 0.36 -23.14 -21.58
C PHE A 1177 -0.60 -22.68 -22.69
N ASN A 1178 -1.69 -21.99 -22.34
CA ASN A 1178 -2.72 -21.49 -23.27
C ASN A 1178 -2.95 -19.97 -23.18
N HIS A 1179 -2.09 -19.26 -22.42
CA HIS A 1179 -2.11 -17.81 -22.20
C HIS A 1179 -3.38 -17.26 -21.51
N GLN A 1180 -4.25 -18.14 -20.98
CA GLN A 1180 -5.50 -17.73 -20.36
C GLN A 1180 -5.32 -17.31 -18.89
N ARG A 1181 -6.20 -16.41 -18.45
CA ARG A 1181 -6.43 -16.07 -17.05
C ARG A 1181 -7.92 -16.23 -16.74
N TYR A 1182 -8.21 -17.01 -15.71
CA TYR A 1182 -9.56 -17.15 -15.17
C TYR A 1182 -9.71 -16.18 -14.01
N ILE A 1183 -10.80 -15.41 -14.01
CA ILE A 1183 -11.01 -14.25 -13.15
C ILE A 1183 -12.39 -14.35 -12.49
N ALA A 1184 -12.45 -13.99 -11.21
CA ALA A 1184 -13.67 -13.48 -10.61
C ALA A 1184 -13.38 -12.07 -10.07
N ALA A 1185 -14.27 -11.12 -10.35
CA ALA A 1185 -14.03 -9.71 -10.13
C ALA A 1185 -15.25 -9.00 -9.53
N LEU A 1186 -14.96 -7.98 -8.73
CA LEU A 1186 -15.92 -6.98 -8.28
C LEU A 1186 -15.35 -5.60 -8.61
N GLU A 1187 -16.10 -4.80 -9.33
CA GLU A 1187 -15.74 -3.45 -9.73
C GLU A 1187 -16.74 -2.43 -9.22
N LYS A 1188 -16.26 -1.27 -8.79
CA LYS A 1188 -17.08 -0.11 -8.44
C LYS A 1188 -16.58 1.10 -9.21
N ASN A 1189 -17.42 1.68 -10.05
CA ASN A 1189 -17.14 2.94 -10.73
C ASN A 1189 -17.77 4.08 -9.92
N PHE A 1190 -17.05 5.19 -9.80
CA PHE A 1190 -17.58 6.46 -9.34
C PHE A 1190 -17.12 7.56 -10.29
N GLN A 1191 -18.04 8.39 -10.75
CA GLN A 1191 -17.75 9.53 -11.62
C GLN A 1191 -18.54 10.75 -11.17
N LEU A 1192 -17.88 11.91 -11.22
CA LEU A 1192 -18.44 13.24 -11.04
C LEU A 1192 -17.95 14.13 -12.19
N ARG A 1193 -18.86 14.91 -12.79
CA ARG A 1193 -18.57 15.91 -13.81
C ARG A 1193 -19.34 17.18 -13.50
N LEU A 1194 -18.66 18.33 -13.53
CA LEU A 1194 -19.26 19.66 -13.39
C LEU A 1194 -18.89 20.49 -14.62
N PRO A 1195 -19.75 20.53 -15.66
CA PRO A 1195 -19.50 21.21 -16.94
C PRO A 1195 -20.26 22.57 -16.99
N ILE A 1196 -19.74 23.57 -16.28
CA ILE A 1196 -20.43 24.86 -16.07
C ILE A 1196 -19.80 26.04 -16.84
N ARG A 1197 -20.66 26.93 -17.34
CA ARG A 1197 -20.31 28.28 -17.75
C ARG A 1197 -20.89 29.26 -16.72
N ALA A 1198 -20.01 30.06 -16.11
CA ALA A 1198 -20.38 31.09 -15.14
C ALA A 1198 -20.01 32.48 -15.65
N ALA A 1199 -20.90 33.45 -15.47
CA ALA A 1199 -20.60 34.87 -15.51
C ALA A 1199 -20.89 35.45 -14.13
N ILE A 1200 -19.91 36.11 -13.52
CA ILE A 1200 -19.99 36.67 -12.17
C ILE A 1200 -19.56 38.14 -12.25
N ASP A 1201 -20.47 39.02 -11.88
CA ASP A 1201 -20.26 40.47 -11.83
C ASP A 1201 -20.26 40.91 -10.37
N ILE A 1202 -19.07 41.32 -9.90
CA ILE A 1202 -18.82 41.77 -8.53
C ILE A 1202 -18.73 43.28 -8.52
N ASP A 1203 -19.58 43.93 -7.75
CA ASP A 1203 -19.61 45.37 -7.47
C ASP A 1203 -19.19 45.55 -6.01
N VAL A 1204 -17.91 45.89 -5.82
CA VAL A 1204 -17.25 45.94 -4.52
C VAL A 1204 -17.69 47.18 -3.74
N GLU A 1205 -17.89 48.31 -4.42
CA GLU A 1205 -18.37 49.56 -3.81
C GLU A 1205 -19.76 49.41 -3.19
N ASN A 1206 -20.68 48.68 -3.86
CA ASN A 1206 -22.05 48.48 -3.38
C ASN A 1206 -22.23 47.14 -2.63
N ALA A 1207 -21.17 46.35 -2.45
CA ALA A 1207 -21.20 45.00 -1.89
C ALA A 1207 -22.24 44.06 -2.56
N LYS A 1208 -22.36 44.14 -3.90
CA LYS A 1208 -23.30 43.32 -4.69
C LYS A 1208 -22.53 42.27 -5.51
N VAL A 1209 -23.09 41.07 -5.60
CA VAL A 1209 -22.59 40.01 -6.46
C VAL A 1209 -23.75 39.46 -7.28
N TRP A 1210 -23.63 39.52 -8.60
CA TRP A 1210 -24.54 38.87 -9.53
C TRP A 1210 -23.83 37.68 -10.16
N ALA A 1211 -24.52 36.52 -10.22
CA ALA A 1211 -23.95 35.31 -10.81
C ALA A 1211 -24.97 34.63 -11.72
N LYS A 1212 -24.63 34.47 -13.00
CA LYS A 1212 -25.35 33.64 -13.97
C LYS A 1212 -24.55 32.37 -14.20
N VAL A 1213 -25.06 31.25 -13.69
CA VAL A 1213 -24.51 29.90 -13.91
C VAL A 1213 -25.42 29.15 -14.88
N GLN A 1214 -24.84 28.48 -15.86
CA GLN A 1214 -25.56 27.69 -16.87
C GLN A 1214 -24.68 26.51 -17.35
N PRO A 1215 -25.24 25.45 -17.95
CA PRO A 1215 -24.45 24.37 -18.54
C PRO A 1215 -23.56 24.85 -19.70
N LEU A 1216 -22.43 24.17 -19.94
CA LEU A 1216 -21.52 24.49 -21.05
C LEU A 1216 -22.18 24.30 -22.43
N ASP A 1217 -22.86 23.18 -22.62
CA ASP A 1217 -23.82 22.94 -23.71
C ASP A 1217 -25.24 22.83 -23.11
N GLN A 1218 -26.22 23.42 -23.78
CA GLN A 1218 -27.62 23.46 -23.36
C GLN A 1218 -28.53 22.59 -24.24
N SER A 1219 -27.99 22.01 -25.32
CA SER A 1219 -28.74 21.23 -26.32
C SER A 1219 -28.81 19.73 -26.02
N HIS A 1220 -27.94 19.20 -25.16
CA HIS A 1220 -27.89 17.78 -24.80
C HIS A 1220 -27.91 17.56 -23.28
N LYS A 1221 -28.48 16.42 -22.86
CA LYS A 1221 -28.37 15.92 -21.47
C LYS A 1221 -26.92 15.58 -21.16
N GLN A 1222 -26.44 15.98 -19.98
CA GLN A 1222 -25.06 15.75 -19.54
C GLN A 1222 -25.00 14.81 -18.33
N LYS A 1223 -24.05 13.87 -18.34
CA LYS A 1223 -23.82 12.95 -17.22
C LYS A 1223 -23.04 13.67 -16.11
N LEU A 1224 -23.75 14.23 -15.13
CA LEU A 1224 -23.14 14.91 -13.97
C LEU A 1224 -22.54 13.95 -12.93
N ALA A 1225 -23.14 12.78 -12.73
CA ALA A 1225 -22.62 11.78 -11.78
C ALA A 1225 -22.96 10.35 -12.23
N GLU A 1226 -22.14 9.39 -11.80
CA GLU A 1226 -22.43 7.96 -11.92
C GLU A 1226 -21.86 7.20 -10.71
N TYR A 1227 -22.62 6.23 -10.21
CA TYR A 1227 -22.12 5.18 -9.33
C TYR A 1227 -22.65 3.84 -9.84
N SER A 1228 -21.77 2.88 -10.09
CA SER A 1228 -22.15 1.55 -10.59
C SER A 1228 -21.27 0.47 -9.95
N THR A 1229 -21.86 -0.68 -9.64
CA THR A 1229 -21.17 -1.86 -9.08
C THR A 1229 -21.41 -3.04 -9.99
N VAL A 1230 -20.34 -3.64 -10.54
CA VAL A 1230 -20.42 -4.79 -11.45
C VAL A 1230 -19.63 -5.95 -10.86
N ALA A 1231 -20.26 -7.13 -10.79
CA ALA A 1231 -19.64 -8.37 -10.36
C ALA A 1231 -19.65 -9.33 -11.55
N TYR A 1232 -18.53 -10.01 -11.84
CA TYR A 1232 -18.44 -10.88 -13.02
C TYR A 1232 -17.41 -12.01 -12.85
N THR A 1233 -17.63 -13.12 -13.56
CA THR A 1233 -16.56 -14.10 -13.88
C THR A 1233 -16.11 -13.93 -15.32
N ALA A 1234 -14.84 -14.16 -15.60
CA ALA A 1234 -14.34 -14.14 -16.97
C ALA A 1234 -13.19 -15.12 -17.20
N LYS A 1235 -13.13 -15.64 -18.42
CA LYS A 1235 -11.92 -16.17 -19.03
C LYS A 1235 -11.38 -15.09 -19.99
N HIS A 1236 -10.08 -14.80 -19.93
CA HIS A 1236 -9.47 -13.72 -20.70
C HIS A 1236 -8.02 -14.06 -21.07
N ASP A 1237 -7.67 -13.88 -22.35
CA ASP A 1237 -6.32 -14.04 -22.86
C ASP A 1237 -5.44 -12.86 -22.42
N ILE A 1238 -4.24 -13.13 -21.91
CA ILE A 1238 -3.29 -12.08 -21.49
C ILE A 1238 -2.68 -11.30 -22.66
N LEU A 1239 -2.80 -11.80 -23.89
CA LEU A 1239 -2.36 -11.13 -25.12
C LEU A 1239 -3.44 -10.21 -25.68
N ASP A 1240 -4.67 -10.27 -25.15
CA ASP A 1240 -5.66 -9.23 -25.31
C ASP A 1240 -5.39 -8.07 -24.33
N PHE A 1241 -5.61 -6.85 -24.82
CA PHE A 1241 -5.42 -5.59 -24.10
C PHE A 1241 -6.72 -4.80 -23.92
N THR A 1242 -7.88 -5.40 -24.26
CA THR A 1242 -9.20 -4.92 -23.81
C THR A 1242 -9.38 -5.06 -22.29
N ALA A 1243 -10.41 -4.43 -21.72
CA ALA A 1243 -10.74 -4.69 -20.33
C ALA A 1243 -11.37 -6.09 -20.19
N PRO A 1244 -11.03 -6.89 -19.16
CA PRO A 1244 -11.58 -8.24 -19.03
C PRO A 1244 -13.08 -8.32 -18.71
N SER A 1245 -13.77 -7.18 -18.61
CA SER A 1245 -15.23 -7.04 -18.55
C SER A 1245 -15.87 -7.03 -19.95
N ASP A 1246 -15.11 -6.57 -20.95
CA ASP A 1246 -15.61 -6.26 -22.30
C ASP A 1246 -15.40 -7.45 -23.26
N SER A 1247 -14.90 -8.56 -22.71
CA SER A 1247 -14.66 -9.80 -23.44
C SER A 1247 -15.95 -10.60 -23.60
N GLN A 1248 -16.13 -11.22 -24.76
CA GLN A 1248 -17.21 -12.19 -25.01
C GLN A 1248 -17.15 -13.44 -24.11
N GLN A 1249 -16.08 -13.60 -23.32
CA GLN A 1249 -15.91 -14.65 -22.31
C GLN A 1249 -15.98 -14.09 -20.88
N ALA A 1250 -16.66 -12.96 -20.69
CA ALA A 1250 -17.09 -12.43 -19.41
C ALA A 1250 -18.60 -12.61 -19.22
N GLU A 1251 -19.02 -12.97 -18.01
CA GLU A 1251 -20.42 -13.12 -17.62
C GLU A 1251 -20.67 -12.30 -16.35
N GLU A 1252 -21.62 -11.37 -16.40
CA GLU A 1252 -22.05 -10.60 -15.21
C GLU A 1252 -22.89 -11.45 -14.26
N ILE A 1253 -22.74 -11.19 -12.95
CA ILE A 1253 -23.39 -11.93 -11.87
C ILE A 1253 -24.62 -11.15 -11.41
N HIS A 1254 -25.79 -11.55 -11.91
CA HIS A 1254 -27.08 -11.01 -11.46
C HIS A 1254 -27.69 -11.90 -10.37
N VAL A 1255 -27.92 -11.33 -9.18
CA VAL A 1255 -28.49 -12.04 -8.02
C VAL A 1255 -30.03 -11.94 -8.00
N ARG A 1256 -30.60 -10.99 -8.75
CA ARG A 1256 -32.04 -10.70 -8.86
C ARG A 1256 -32.35 -10.21 -10.29
N PRO A 1257 -33.62 -10.26 -10.73
CA PRO A 1257 -34.06 -9.54 -11.93
C PRO A 1257 -33.82 -8.05 -11.76
N VAL A 1258 -33.23 -7.43 -12.78
CA VAL A 1258 -32.87 -6.00 -12.79
C VAL A 1258 -34.12 -5.13 -12.66
N GLN A 1259 -34.13 -4.24 -11.68
CA GLN A 1259 -35.14 -3.19 -11.53
C GLN A 1259 -34.59 -1.84 -12.01
N ARG A 1260 -35.43 -1.06 -12.70
CA ARG A 1260 -35.09 0.27 -13.23
C ARG A 1260 -36.04 1.32 -12.68
N TRP A 1261 -35.48 2.44 -12.26
CA TRP A 1261 -36.21 3.62 -11.81
C TRP A 1261 -35.65 4.88 -12.47
N GLN A 1262 -36.54 5.80 -12.83
CA GLN A 1262 -36.19 7.06 -13.47
C GLN A 1262 -37.13 8.16 -12.98
N SER A 1263 -36.60 9.34 -12.69
CA SER A 1263 -37.36 10.52 -12.29
C SER A 1263 -36.62 11.80 -12.68
N THR A 1264 -37.34 12.92 -12.75
CA THR A 1264 -36.76 14.25 -13.02
C THR A 1264 -37.14 15.20 -11.89
N VAL A 1265 -36.17 15.94 -11.35
CA VAL A 1265 -36.36 16.81 -10.18
C VAL A 1265 -35.70 18.18 -10.37
N GLY A 1266 -36.06 19.15 -9.53
CA GLY A 1266 -35.38 20.46 -9.39
C GLY A 1266 -35.75 21.53 -10.41
N GLN A 1267 -36.52 21.20 -11.47
CA GLN A 1267 -36.83 22.13 -12.56
C GLN A 1267 -37.56 23.39 -12.07
N ASP A 1268 -38.61 23.24 -11.26
CA ASP A 1268 -39.44 24.36 -10.80
C ASP A 1268 -38.79 25.15 -9.64
N GLU A 1269 -37.90 24.51 -8.88
CA GLU A 1269 -37.21 25.11 -7.72
C GLU A 1269 -35.92 25.87 -8.12
N THR A 1270 -35.22 25.39 -9.14
CA THR A 1270 -33.85 25.86 -9.48
C THR A 1270 -33.67 26.28 -10.93
N GLY A 1271 -34.63 25.99 -11.82
CA GLY A 1271 -34.49 26.11 -13.26
C GLY A 1271 -33.67 24.99 -13.93
N PHE A 1272 -33.07 24.08 -13.16
CA PHE A 1272 -32.31 22.94 -13.69
C PHE A 1272 -33.12 21.64 -13.55
N ALA A 1273 -33.36 20.95 -14.67
CA ALA A 1273 -34.00 19.63 -14.68
C ALA A 1273 -32.95 18.52 -14.51
N PHE A 1274 -32.91 17.88 -13.34
CA PHE A 1274 -32.00 16.78 -13.04
C PHE A 1274 -32.67 15.43 -13.29
N GLU A 1275 -32.26 14.72 -14.35
CA GLU A 1275 -32.71 13.35 -14.63
C GLU A 1275 -31.92 12.34 -13.78
N LEU A 1276 -32.60 11.72 -12.83
CA LEU A 1276 -32.09 10.64 -12.00
C LEU A 1276 -32.46 9.29 -12.61
N LYS A 1277 -31.49 8.37 -12.68
CA LYS A 1277 -31.68 6.99 -13.11
C LYS A 1277 -31.01 6.05 -12.11
N ALA A 1278 -31.69 4.98 -11.75
CA ALA A 1278 -31.17 3.91 -10.92
C ALA A 1278 -31.47 2.55 -11.56
N GLU A 1279 -30.52 1.64 -11.46
CA GLU A 1279 -30.61 0.25 -11.91
C GLU A 1279 -30.02 -0.65 -10.82
N THR A 1280 -30.76 -1.67 -10.38
CA THR A 1280 -30.47 -2.47 -9.17
C THR A 1280 -30.82 -3.94 -9.34
#